data_AF-A0A401ETL2-F1
#
_entry.id   AF-A0A401ETL2-F1
#
_cell.length_a   1.000
_cell.length_b   1.000
_cell.length_c   1.000
_cell.angle_alpha   90.00
_cell.angle_beta   90.00
_cell.angle_gamma   90.00
#
_symmetry.space_group_name_H-M   'P 1'
#
loop_
_entity.id
_entity.type
_entity.pdbx_description
1 polymer ?
#
loop_
_entity_poly.entity_id
_entity_poly.type
_entity_poly.pdbx_seq_one_letter_code
_entity_poly.pdbx_strand_id
1 'polypeptide(L)'
;MRVLSKSLAAMVAAATLVGGGAFAVAGTAYAADNDAITVTPNPWYANSFDGWGTSLAWFANATGSLGEESAITTNLGDDASKAKAVEYGKQLREQFYQSIFGDEGLDLNMARYNVGGGNASDVAYGYPFMRQGAAVPGTWKDDATGSGTYGNGVTTKQADKDKLAAAFDPTDDNQYDFSKSAAQDWWIERGATGDNPDITDVEAFANSAPWFLTNSGYATGGRNSGSNNLANPEKFAQYMAKNVEHLESLGANVDTVEPFNESETSYWGTPGDMASKYTDESDDNTKLINNYWDKYYSDKDRSVTPYSNALKKPQEGMHVSNAQQQQTITALAEALKDNDDTIIAATDATNSADFVKSYNQYPQAIKDLIGQYNVHAYSDSNQMQSRDIAQADGKKLSMSEVDGSWQSGSYNPYGFDNALGMMSKISSNVTRLQSKDFTFWQVVEDLYNMQMGSNVNPAGENTNWGTVLIDFDCTVAGMDGKLYSERRVNNNGGTTDGLEPCTVIANAKYNGVKAITHFIHAGDKVIANNDEDNNMTATSDDGKTQTVIHRNSGTSDQTFVIDLSKYGEIADNAYGELYLTTETSAEDKNAGVDSATPEVFAKTSNVKQAEGSVMIDKAAKTATVTVPARSIASIQLTGVTGYAKDAAVETGDTYQLVGKQSGKAVADTTSGDSALSLANVASDAENAKKQTWTFTQIEQPTDSERPDLKAYVITNAEGKVLVSKDGTNALSNETVGAAKSDPAAKWILNTSDGSTYQLLNAATKTNLDVDNSGTTVGTKVGLWQSPSGTSPSANQTWTLRNVTPTSQKTVNVQTAVNEKAVLPVEVTLYYTWGEGKATVANWDTSKVDVAKEGAYEATATATDVYGNEFNVTATVYVGALTVSDPVSATVLAGTSASEAKAALEAAPVYLHVKASPAFEGDAAKVTWNFDGLDTKLADAKAGDNIAVTGTYQLDDATTIALKGAIYVTAATPENVADTASNLTVTNQQTEYSKGDQWKKLTDGDTSAEAWVTWNSAGDYSASPTATIDFGSECELSSVTITYGDKAPASAKAEYTTDGETWMQFGSDVKPAAGQTVTFKADKGTVNATKMRIVNTVNNDYMNATEIQAFVTPVQGAAKNIAAASGTNFSVNFQEGASASKAIDGDTTSKGWSTWASTASTVDPVATFTFDEAQTITEVKTFFYYDGRASWPKSQTLEYQDEAGEWHGVGTKDGWKIQAGDAGSGSDGITAADTPTVDFVLGTPVKAKAIRLTNTLQDTKVYINVAEIQVFAQDSTVLTPQPASDATLGDLRLDGETVEGFDPSKTDYTVDLPVDAEANPVLQAFATDNAAAVKVTGDAVENGKLGGKAAITVTSADESETKTYTVTFNAFTLASLKVIGPTKTEYAIGDKLDTAGLKVTAVYQSGDKTKEVPVALDDPQLAIGSFDSTTAGKKAITVSYRGVTATFNVTVKANAVAPGPEEQKPGNTNKPGATGNGNKNTVANTGSSVAAIAGAVALLAAAAGALFMLRKRA
;
A
#
# COMPACT_ATOMS: atom_id res chain seq x y z
N MET A 1 -30.35 25.81 6.61
CA MET A 1 -30.37 26.26 5.21
C MET A 1 -30.44 25.03 4.32
N ARG A 2 -31.58 24.81 3.66
CA ARG A 2 -31.97 23.54 2.99
C ARG A 2 -32.21 23.70 1.48
N VAL A 3 -31.70 24.77 0.84
CA VAL A 3 -32.06 25.14 -0.55
C VAL A 3 -30.88 25.64 -1.41
N LEU A 4 -29.61 25.35 -1.07
CA LEU A 4 -28.47 25.78 -1.91
C LEU A 4 -27.48 24.68 -2.31
N SER A 5 -27.78 23.40 -2.08
CA SER A 5 -26.92 22.28 -2.48
C SER A 5 -27.25 21.67 -3.86
N LYS A 6 -28.04 22.34 -4.70
CA LYS A 6 -28.46 21.83 -6.04
C LYS A 6 -27.79 22.48 -7.24
N SER A 7 -26.66 23.17 -7.09
CA SER A 7 -25.95 23.79 -8.23
C SER A 7 -24.45 23.54 -8.31
N LEU A 8 -23.88 22.59 -7.54
CA LEU A 8 -22.47 22.19 -7.72
C LEU A 8 -22.25 20.70 -8.02
N ALA A 9 -23.26 19.84 -7.87
CA ALA A 9 -23.13 18.40 -8.13
C ALA A 9 -23.30 18.00 -9.62
N ALA A 10 -23.28 18.95 -10.55
CA ALA A 10 -23.36 18.71 -11.99
C ALA A 10 -22.02 18.86 -12.72
N MET A 11 -20.90 18.94 -11.99
CA MET A 11 -19.55 19.07 -12.60
C MET A 11 -18.59 17.91 -12.31
N VAL A 12 -19.02 16.83 -11.64
CA VAL A 12 -18.12 15.70 -11.32
C VAL A 12 -18.58 14.36 -11.92
N ALA A 13 -19.62 14.35 -12.74
CA ALA A 13 -20.05 13.13 -13.44
C ALA A 13 -20.01 13.34 -14.96
N ALA A 14 -18.81 13.27 -15.56
CA ALA A 14 -18.54 12.80 -16.93
C ALA A 14 -17.17 13.29 -17.44
N ALA A 15 -16.05 12.80 -16.90
CA ALA A 15 -14.75 12.94 -17.57
C ALA A 15 -13.65 11.99 -17.05
N THR A 16 -13.96 10.74 -16.76
CA THR A 16 -12.95 9.68 -16.63
C THR A 16 -13.44 8.44 -17.36
N LEU A 17 -13.55 8.55 -18.69
CA LEU A 17 -13.71 7.38 -19.56
C LEU A 17 -12.73 7.49 -20.74
N VAL A 18 -11.79 6.54 -20.73
CA VAL A 18 -11.18 5.89 -21.89
C VAL A 18 -10.10 6.68 -22.65
N GLY A 19 -8.85 6.48 -22.21
CA GLY A 19 -7.66 6.62 -23.05
C GLY A 19 -6.94 5.27 -23.11
N GLY A 20 -7.34 4.42 -24.06
CA GLY A 20 -6.64 3.19 -24.39
C GLY A 20 -5.48 3.45 -25.37
N GLY A 21 -4.44 2.62 -25.25
CA GLY A 21 -3.51 2.33 -26.34
C GLY A 21 -2.21 3.12 -26.35
N ALA A 22 -1.11 2.39 -26.14
CA ALA A 22 0.26 2.70 -26.56
C ALA A 22 0.96 3.84 -25.80
N PHE A 23 1.62 3.48 -24.69
CA PHE A 23 3.08 3.59 -24.53
C PHE A 23 3.41 2.74 -23.30
N ALA A 24 4.03 1.58 -23.50
CA ALA A 24 4.65 0.84 -22.40
C ALA A 24 5.96 1.57 -22.03
N VAL A 25 5.84 2.79 -21.52
CA VAL A 25 6.87 3.32 -20.63
C VAL A 25 6.80 2.43 -19.41
N ALA A 26 7.94 1.84 -19.06
CA ALA A 26 8.15 1.06 -17.85
C ALA A 26 7.31 1.67 -16.71
N GLY A 27 6.42 0.86 -16.13
CA GLY A 27 5.30 1.27 -15.29
C GLY A 27 5.45 2.67 -14.71
N THR A 28 4.78 3.65 -15.31
CA THR A 28 4.42 4.85 -14.57
C THR A 28 3.40 4.38 -13.56
N ALA A 29 3.90 3.81 -12.47
CA ALA A 29 3.20 3.83 -11.19
C ALA A 29 2.57 5.22 -11.12
N TYR A 30 1.26 5.24 -10.88
CA TYR A 30 0.51 6.45 -10.56
C TYR A 30 1.47 7.35 -9.79
N ALA A 31 1.92 8.46 -10.41
CA ALA A 31 2.91 9.33 -9.79
C ALA A 31 2.31 9.63 -8.44
N ALA A 32 2.95 9.11 -7.39
CA ALA A 32 2.34 9.02 -6.08
C ALA A 32 1.91 10.43 -5.74
N ASP A 33 0.60 10.67 -5.79
CA ASP A 33 0.01 11.76 -5.03
C ASP A 33 0.56 11.47 -3.64
N ASN A 34 1.46 12.31 -3.12
CA ASN A 34 2.45 11.92 -2.10
C ASN A 34 1.83 11.38 -0.78
N ASP A 35 0.49 11.36 -0.68
CA ASP A 35 -0.31 10.86 0.43
C ASP A 35 -1.05 9.53 0.15
N ALA A 36 -0.95 8.94 -1.05
CA ALA A 36 -1.64 7.69 -1.39
C ALA A 36 -0.90 6.45 -0.86
N ILE A 37 -1.63 5.58 -0.14
CA ILE A 37 -1.11 4.30 0.34
C ILE A 37 -1.37 3.24 -0.73
N THR A 38 -0.33 2.54 -1.19
CA THR A 38 -0.45 1.52 -2.24
C THR A 38 -0.14 0.13 -1.71
N VAL A 39 -1.07 -0.80 -1.91
CA VAL A 39 -0.85 -2.25 -1.71
C VAL A 39 -0.71 -2.96 -3.05
N THR A 40 0.25 -3.88 -3.17
CA THR A 40 0.49 -4.68 -4.38
C THR A 40 0.37 -6.17 -4.04
N PRO A 41 -0.83 -6.78 -4.11
CA PRO A 41 -1.01 -8.21 -3.91
C PRO A 41 -0.31 -9.02 -5.01
N ASN A 42 0.37 -10.13 -4.66
CA ASN A 42 0.94 -11.07 -5.63
C ASN A 42 0.13 -12.38 -5.70
N PRO A 43 -0.87 -12.50 -6.60
CA PRO A 43 -1.76 -13.67 -6.68
C PRO A 43 -1.07 -14.99 -7.02
N TRP A 44 0.18 -14.98 -7.51
CA TRP A 44 0.94 -16.21 -7.73
C TRP A 44 1.43 -16.85 -6.42
N TYR A 45 1.74 -16.03 -5.42
CA TYR A 45 2.17 -16.48 -4.10
C TYR A 45 0.97 -16.50 -3.15
N ALA A 46 0.17 -17.56 -3.27
CA ALA A 46 -1.03 -17.79 -2.46
C ALA A 46 -0.89 -19.12 -1.68
N ASN A 47 -1.28 -19.12 -0.41
CA ASN A 47 -1.19 -20.28 0.49
C ASN A 47 -2.57 -20.64 1.02
N SER A 48 -3.01 -21.89 0.85
CA SER A 48 -4.31 -22.35 1.38
C SER A 48 -4.38 -22.19 2.89
N PHE A 49 -5.53 -21.71 3.35
CA PHE A 49 -5.87 -21.38 4.73
C PHE A 49 -7.05 -22.22 5.21
N ASP A 50 -6.94 -22.78 6.40
CA ASP A 50 -7.84 -23.78 6.97
C ASP A 50 -8.89 -23.12 7.88
N GLY A 51 -8.63 -21.91 8.40
CA GLY A 51 -9.65 -21.09 9.03
C GLY A 51 -9.27 -20.48 10.39
N TRP A 52 -10.31 -20.22 11.17
CA TRP A 52 -10.28 -19.41 12.39
C TRP A 52 -10.77 -20.21 13.58
N GLY A 53 -9.97 -20.27 14.64
CA GLY A 53 -10.26 -21.06 15.82
C GLY A 53 -10.33 -20.28 17.11
N THR A 54 -10.94 -20.85 18.14
CA THR A 54 -10.74 -20.42 19.53
C THR A 54 -10.50 -21.63 20.42
N SER A 55 -9.65 -21.49 21.42
CA SER A 55 -9.67 -22.45 22.53
C SER A 55 -10.93 -22.24 23.35
N LEU A 56 -11.64 -23.33 23.65
CA LEU A 56 -12.81 -23.33 24.54
C LEU A 56 -12.41 -22.98 25.98
N ALA A 57 -11.14 -23.23 26.30
CA ALA A 57 -10.41 -22.82 27.50
C ALA A 57 -11.24 -22.95 28.78
N TRP A 58 -11.81 -21.85 29.25
CA TRP A 58 -12.55 -21.77 30.52
C TRP A 58 -14.04 -21.50 30.32
N PHE A 59 -14.40 -20.76 29.27
CA PHE A 59 -15.76 -20.27 29.09
C PHE A 59 -16.72 -21.41 28.79
N ALA A 60 -16.28 -22.43 28.06
CA ALA A 60 -17.15 -23.52 27.65
C ALA A 60 -17.64 -24.34 28.86
N ASN A 61 -16.73 -24.66 29.79
CA ASN A 61 -17.09 -25.30 31.05
C ASN A 61 -17.95 -24.39 31.94
N ALA A 62 -17.63 -23.09 32.00
CA ALA A 62 -18.37 -22.14 32.84
C ALA A 62 -19.80 -21.86 32.36
N THR A 63 -20.02 -21.86 31.05
CA THR A 63 -21.26 -21.36 30.43
C THR A 63 -22.08 -22.44 29.73
N GLY A 64 -21.48 -23.60 29.44
CA GLY A 64 -22.15 -24.67 28.71
C GLY A 64 -23.33 -25.32 29.44
N SER A 65 -23.46 -25.13 30.75
CA SER A 65 -24.64 -25.56 31.53
C SER A 65 -25.74 -24.50 31.63
N LEU A 66 -25.58 -23.32 31.02
CA LEU A 66 -26.58 -22.27 31.10
C LEU A 66 -27.89 -22.74 30.44
N GLY A 67 -28.96 -22.68 31.21
CA GLY A 67 -30.27 -23.19 30.81
C GLY A 67 -30.59 -24.62 31.26
N GLU A 68 -29.72 -25.23 32.06
CA GLU A 68 -30.03 -26.45 32.81
C GLU A 68 -30.53 -26.11 34.23
N GLU A 69 -31.54 -26.83 34.72
CA GLU A 69 -32.07 -26.59 36.08
C GLU A 69 -31.02 -26.82 37.18
N SER A 70 -30.07 -27.73 36.94
CA SER A 70 -28.96 -28.05 37.83
C SER A 70 -27.93 -26.91 37.94
N ALA A 71 -27.87 -26.00 36.97
CA ALA A 71 -26.97 -24.85 36.99
C ALA A 71 -27.45 -23.73 37.92
N ILE A 72 -28.71 -23.75 38.37
CA ILE A 72 -29.27 -22.72 39.25
C ILE A 72 -28.76 -22.92 40.69
N THR A 73 -27.82 -22.09 41.14
CA THR A 73 -27.24 -22.17 42.49
C THR A 73 -28.11 -21.47 43.53
N THR A 74 -28.92 -20.50 43.13
CA THR A 74 -29.82 -19.75 44.02
C THR A 74 -31.07 -19.33 43.27
N ASN A 75 -32.24 -19.62 43.83
CA ASN A 75 -33.52 -19.16 43.32
C ASN A 75 -34.11 -18.11 44.28
N LEU A 76 -34.21 -16.87 43.81
CA LEU A 76 -34.81 -15.77 44.58
C LEU A 76 -36.32 -15.61 44.28
N GLY A 77 -36.82 -16.28 43.24
CA GLY A 77 -38.22 -16.27 42.84
C GLY A 77 -39.01 -17.52 43.25
N ASP A 78 -40.21 -17.65 42.69
CA ASP A 78 -41.00 -18.88 42.74
C ASP A 78 -40.59 -19.86 41.62
N ASP A 79 -41.18 -21.08 41.61
CA ASP A 79 -40.85 -22.11 40.62
C ASP A 79 -41.15 -21.64 39.18
N ALA A 80 -42.15 -20.78 38.98
CA ALA A 80 -42.49 -20.23 37.67
C ALA A 80 -41.43 -19.24 37.18
N SER A 81 -40.90 -18.41 38.07
CA SER A 81 -39.80 -17.48 37.78
C SER A 81 -38.51 -18.25 37.54
N LYS A 82 -38.22 -19.30 38.33
CA LYS A 82 -37.10 -20.21 38.08
C LYS A 82 -37.17 -20.85 36.69
N ALA A 83 -38.32 -21.38 36.29
CA ALA A 83 -38.49 -21.99 34.97
C ALA A 83 -38.24 -20.97 33.82
N LYS A 84 -38.66 -19.72 34.00
CA LYS A 84 -38.35 -18.64 33.05
C LYS A 84 -36.85 -18.31 33.00
N ALA A 85 -36.18 -18.30 34.15
CA ALA A 85 -34.74 -18.06 34.22
C ALA A 85 -33.93 -19.18 33.56
N VAL A 86 -34.39 -20.42 33.68
CA VAL A 86 -33.81 -21.58 32.96
C VAL A 86 -33.99 -21.41 31.45
N GLU A 87 -35.19 -21.03 30.99
CA GLU A 87 -35.42 -20.76 29.56
C GLU A 87 -34.59 -19.58 29.05
N TYR A 88 -34.46 -18.51 29.85
CA TYR A 88 -33.57 -17.39 29.57
C TYR A 88 -32.11 -17.85 29.44
N GLY A 89 -31.65 -18.75 30.31
CA GLY A 89 -30.31 -19.33 30.24
C GLY A 89 -30.04 -20.08 28.95
N LYS A 90 -31.03 -20.82 28.41
CA LYS A 90 -30.89 -21.49 27.11
C LYS A 90 -30.72 -20.49 25.97
N GLN A 91 -31.52 -19.42 25.99
CA GLN A 91 -31.42 -18.36 24.99
C GLN A 91 -30.08 -17.64 25.08
N LEU A 92 -29.61 -17.37 26.30
CA LEU A 92 -28.32 -16.74 26.55
C LEU A 92 -27.16 -17.62 26.05
N ARG A 93 -27.21 -18.93 26.32
CA ARG A 93 -26.22 -19.92 25.86
C ARG A 93 -26.16 -19.99 24.33
N GLU A 94 -27.32 -20.04 23.67
CA GLU A 94 -27.38 -20.05 22.19
C GLU A 94 -26.93 -18.72 21.60
N GLN A 95 -27.36 -17.57 22.12
CA GLN A 95 -26.88 -16.26 21.65
C GLN A 95 -25.37 -16.12 21.79
N PHE A 96 -24.82 -16.63 22.89
CA PHE A 96 -23.40 -16.60 23.15
C PHE A 96 -22.63 -17.51 22.17
N TYR A 97 -23.11 -18.72 21.93
CA TYR A 97 -22.59 -19.59 20.87
C TYR A 97 -22.61 -18.91 19.49
N GLN A 98 -23.76 -18.35 19.11
CA GLN A 98 -23.95 -17.67 17.82
C GLN A 98 -23.04 -16.46 17.66
N SER A 99 -22.70 -15.76 18.74
CA SER A 99 -21.74 -14.65 18.67
C SER A 99 -20.32 -15.10 18.30
N ILE A 100 -19.98 -16.38 18.48
CA ILE A 100 -18.64 -16.93 18.23
C ILE A 100 -18.63 -17.74 16.92
N PHE A 101 -19.46 -18.77 16.83
CA PHE A 101 -19.46 -19.73 15.71
C PHE A 101 -20.57 -19.48 14.69
N GLY A 102 -21.52 -18.59 14.99
CA GLY A 102 -22.60 -18.26 14.06
C GLY A 102 -22.10 -17.41 12.88
N ASP A 103 -22.82 -17.50 11.76
CA ASP A 103 -22.60 -16.74 10.53
C ASP A 103 -22.74 -15.21 10.75
N GLU A 104 -23.65 -14.80 11.62
CA GLU A 104 -23.78 -13.40 12.08
C GLU A 104 -22.81 -13.06 13.24
N GLY A 105 -22.10 -14.07 13.75
CA GLY A 105 -21.11 -14.02 14.81
C GLY A 105 -19.72 -13.63 14.33
N LEU A 106 -18.69 -14.21 14.95
CA LEU A 106 -17.32 -14.18 14.45
C LEU A 106 -17.07 -15.18 13.31
N ASP A 107 -17.99 -16.10 13.04
CA ASP A 107 -17.88 -17.11 11.97
C ASP A 107 -16.58 -17.93 12.08
N LEU A 108 -16.26 -18.38 13.31
CA LEU A 108 -15.13 -19.29 13.55
C LEU A 108 -15.53 -20.72 13.15
N ASN A 109 -14.59 -21.49 12.60
CA ASN A 109 -14.82 -22.88 12.17
C ASN A 109 -13.97 -23.91 12.93
N MET A 110 -13.15 -23.50 13.90
CA MET A 110 -12.28 -24.42 14.64
C MET A 110 -12.43 -24.25 16.16
N ALA A 111 -12.33 -25.34 16.91
CA ALA A 111 -12.39 -25.32 18.38
C ALA A 111 -11.32 -26.18 19.03
N ARG A 112 -10.58 -25.62 20.00
CA ARG A 112 -9.65 -26.38 20.85
C ARG A 112 -10.34 -26.77 22.16
N TYR A 113 -10.66 -28.05 22.33
CA TYR A 113 -11.31 -28.63 23.49
C TYR A 113 -10.31 -28.88 24.63
N ASN A 114 -10.60 -28.39 25.84
CA ASN A 114 -9.70 -28.47 26.98
C ASN A 114 -9.98 -29.72 27.83
N VAL A 115 -9.12 -30.72 27.70
CA VAL A 115 -9.15 -31.95 28.52
C VAL A 115 -8.63 -31.63 29.93
N GLY A 116 -9.56 -31.58 30.88
CA GLY A 116 -9.28 -31.14 32.24
C GLY A 116 -8.41 -32.10 33.07
N GLY A 117 -7.60 -31.52 33.96
CA GLY A 117 -6.85 -32.28 34.96
C GLY A 117 -7.68 -32.61 36.22
N GLY A 118 -8.57 -31.70 36.61
CA GLY A 118 -9.31 -31.80 37.88
C GLY A 118 -8.41 -31.70 39.10
N ASN A 119 -8.98 -31.80 40.30
CA ASN A 119 -8.24 -31.86 41.57
C ASN A 119 -8.72 -33.04 42.43
N ALA A 120 -7.97 -33.33 43.50
CA ALA A 120 -8.37 -34.31 44.50
C ALA A 120 -9.75 -33.99 45.09
N SER A 121 -10.52 -35.03 45.42
CA SER A 121 -11.91 -34.92 45.89
C SER A 121 -12.08 -34.16 47.22
N ASP A 122 -11.01 -34.02 48.01
CA ASP A 122 -10.94 -33.25 49.25
C ASP A 122 -10.29 -31.86 49.08
N VAL A 123 -9.90 -31.48 47.86
CA VAL A 123 -9.36 -30.16 47.53
C VAL A 123 -10.45 -29.32 46.88
N ALA A 124 -10.66 -28.08 47.35
CA ALA A 124 -11.61 -27.18 46.69
C ALA A 124 -11.10 -26.80 45.29
N TYR A 125 -11.99 -26.92 44.29
CA TYR A 125 -11.64 -26.82 42.87
C TYR A 125 -12.63 -25.90 42.14
N GLY A 126 -12.38 -24.59 42.26
CA GLY A 126 -13.24 -23.54 41.74
C GLY A 126 -12.95 -22.20 42.43
N TYR A 127 -13.74 -21.18 42.13
CA TYR A 127 -13.58 -19.86 42.77
C TYR A 127 -13.89 -19.94 44.28
N PRO A 128 -13.11 -19.27 45.15
CA PRO A 128 -12.01 -18.31 44.87
C PRO A 128 -10.60 -18.93 44.81
N PHE A 129 -10.46 -20.25 44.78
CA PHE A 129 -9.16 -20.96 44.79
C PHE A 129 -8.48 -20.98 43.43
N MET A 130 -9.28 -20.95 42.36
CA MET A 130 -8.85 -20.85 40.97
C MET A 130 -9.61 -19.75 40.24
N ARG A 131 -9.09 -19.34 39.08
CA ARG A 131 -9.78 -18.41 38.17
C ARG A 131 -11.14 -19.01 37.78
N GLN A 132 -12.17 -18.17 37.70
CA GLN A 132 -13.52 -18.63 37.37
C GLN A 132 -13.50 -19.33 36.00
N GLY A 133 -14.13 -20.51 35.91
CA GLY A 133 -14.14 -21.35 34.71
C GLY A 133 -12.87 -22.19 34.48
N ALA A 134 -11.72 -21.76 35.01
CA ALA A 134 -10.43 -22.45 34.79
C ALA A 134 -10.30 -23.78 35.56
N ALA A 135 -11.29 -24.14 36.38
CA ALA A 135 -11.39 -25.44 37.02
C ALA A 135 -12.13 -26.41 36.08
N VAL A 136 -11.42 -26.94 35.08
CA VAL A 136 -11.94 -27.91 34.10
C VAL A 136 -11.90 -29.34 34.67
N PRO A 137 -13.05 -29.99 34.90
CA PRO A 137 -13.08 -31.32 35.50
C PRO A 137 -12.29 -32.35 34.68
N GLY A 138 -11.52 -33.20 35.36
CA GLY A 138 -10.98 -34.40 34.72
C GLY A 138 -12.05 -35.47 34.55
N THR A 139 -12.01 -36.19 33.43
CA THR A 139 -12.98 -37.23 33.07
C THR A 139 -12.75 -38.56 33.80
N TRP A 140 -11.68 -38.67 34.60
CA TRP A 140 -11.51 -39.75 35.56
C TRP A 140 -12.57 -39.67 36.68
N LYS A 141 -12.99 -40.83 37.17
CA LYS A 141 -14.12 -40.98 38.09
C LYS A 141 -13.75 -40.70 39.55
N ASP A 142 -14.59 -39.96 40.26
CA ASP A 142 -14.38 -39.71 41.68
C ASP A 142 -14.70 -40.93 42.56
N ASP A 143 -13.85 -41.18 43.57
CA ASP A 143 -14.09 -42.19 44.60
C ASP A 143 -13.52 -41.72 45.96
N ALA A 144 -14.08 -40.65 46.51
CA ALA A 144 -13.63 -40.03 47.75
C ALA A 144 -13.67 -40.98 48.97
N THR A 145 -14.44 -42.06 48.90
CA THR A 145 -14.61 -43.04 49.99
C THR A 145 -13.78 -44.32 49.79
N GLY A 146 -13.22 -44.54 48.61
CA GLY A 146 -12.54 -45.79 48.25
C GLY A 146 -13.53 -46.96 48.16
N SER A 147 -14.73 -46.69 47.66
CA SER A 147 -15.86 -47.62 47.52
C SER A 147 -15.57 -48.77 46.55
N GLY A 148 -14.59 -48.61 45.66
CA GLY A 148 -14.03 -49.73 44.90
C GLY A 148 -13.62 -49.41 43.47
N THR A 149 -13.82 -48.18 42.97
CA THR A 149 -13.51 -47.80 41.59
C THR A 149 -12.06 -48.13 41.21
N TYR A 150 -11.12 -47.86 42.13
CA TYR A 150 -9.68 -48.08 41.94
C TYR A 150 -9.14 -49.28 42.74
N GLY A 151 -10.05 -50.09 43.31
CA GLY A 151 -9.70 -51.21 44.19
C GLY A 151 -9.00 -50.80 45.50
N ASN A 152 -8.75 -51.78 46.37
CA ASN A 152 -7.92 -51.67 47.59
C ASN A 152 -8.23 -50.50 48.55
N GLY A 153 -9.44 -49.93 48.51
CA GLY A 153 -9.80 -48.77 49.32
C GLY A 153 -9.04 -47.49 48.93
N VAL A 154 -8.47 -47.44 47.72
CA VAL A 154 -7.79 -46.26 47.19
C VAL A 154 -8.83 -45.17 46.95
N THR A 155 -8.62 -44.01 47.57
CA THR A 155 -9.53 -42.87 47.44
C THR A 155 -9.01 -41.88 46.39
N THR A 156 -9.89 -40.99 45.91
CA THR A 156 -9.48 -39.83 45.10
C THR A 156 -9.08 -38.62 45.95
N LYS A 157 -8.63 -38.83 47.20
CA LYS A 157 -8.16 -37.77 48.10
C LYS A 157 -6.67 -37.49 47.92
N GLN A 158 -6.24 -36.28 48.28
CA GLN A 158 -4.87 -35.80 48.07
C GLN A 158 -3.84 -36.75 48.71
N ALA A 159 -4.15 -37.31 49.89
CA ALA A 159 -3.28 -38.22 50.62
C ALA A 159 -3.02 -39.57 49.91
N ASP A 160 -3.90 -39.99 49.00
CA ASP A 160 -3.79 -41.26 48.25
C ASP A 160 -3.23 -41.06 46.84
N LYS A 161 -2.78 -39.85 46.47
CA LYS A 161 -2.23 -39.49 45.15
C LYS A 161 -1.42 -40.61 44.49
N ASP A 162 -0.36 -41.10 45.13
CA ASP A 162 0.55 -42.10 44.54
C ASP A 162 -0.12 -43.48 44.41
N LYS A 163 -1.04 -43.84 45.32
CA LYS A 163 -1.82 -45.08 45.20
C LYS A 163 -2.81 -44.99 44.06
N LEU A 164 -3.48 -43.85 43.89
CA LEU A 164 -4.38 -43.59 42.78
C LEU A 164 -3.64 -43.60 41.45
N ALA A 165 -2.49 -42.93 41.36
CA ALA A 165 -1.65 -42.95 40.17
C ALA A 165 -1.20 -44.37 39.78
N ALA A 166 -0.92 -45.23 40.75
CA ALA A 166 -0.62 -46.64 40.50
C ALA A 166 -1.86 -47.44 40.06
N ALA A 167 -3.01 -47.21 40.71
CA ALA A 167 -4.25 -47.97 40.50
C ALA A 167 -5.05 -47.55 39.27
N PHE A 168 -4.94 -46.29 38.82
CA PHE A 168 -5.63 -45.78 37.64
C PHE A 168 -5.24 -46.58 36.40
N ASP A 169 -6.21 -47.24 35.78
CA ASP A 169 -6.05 -47.95 34.52
C ASP A 169 -6.79 -47.17 33.43
N PRO A 170 -6.08 -46.43 32.56
CA PRO A 170 -6.73 -45.63 31.52
C PRO A 170 -7.44 -46.48 30.45
N THR A 171 -7.29 -47.81 30.47
CA THR A 171 -8.02 -48.72 29.58
C THR A 171 -9.32 -49.26 30.20
N ASP A 172 -9.59 -48.98 31.48
CA ASP A 172 -10.80 -49.40 32.18
C ASP A 172 -11.88 -48.30 32.12
N ASP A 173 -12.85 -48.46 31.23
CA ASP A 173 -13.99 -47.54 31.07
C ASP A 173 -14.74 -47.26 32.38
N ASN A 174 -14.72 -48.17 33.36
CA ASN A 174 -15.40 -47.97 34.65
C ASN A 174 -14.73 -46.90 35.52
N GLN A 175 -13.50 -46.51 35.19
CA GLN A 175 -12.71 -45.47 35.87
C GLN A 175 -12.89 -44.08 35.24
N TYR A 176 -13.76 -43.97 34.23
CA TYR A 176 -14.16 -42.70 33.63
C TYR A 176 -15.59 -42.33 34.02
N ASP A 177 -15.84 -41.02 34.06
CA ASP A 177 -17.15 -40.39 34.21
C ASP A 177 -17.22 -39.16 33.30
N PHE A 178 -17.58 -39.38 32.04
CA PHE A 178 -17.74 -38.33 31.03
C PHE A 178 -18.94 -37.42 31.29
N SER A 179 -19.82 -37.71 32.26
CA SER A 179 -20.85 -36.73 32.63
C SER A 179 -20.26 -35.46 33.25
N LYS A 180 -19.01 -35.53 33.73
CA LYS A 180 -18.26 -34.39 34.27
C LYS A 180 -17.87 -33.36 33.20
N SER A 181 -17.78 -33.75 31.93
CA SER A 181 -17.45 -32.87 30.81
C SER A 181 -18.69 -32.28 30.11
N ALA A 182 -19.90 -32.67 30.51
CA ALA A 182 -21.15 -32.33 29.82
C ALA A 182 -21.35 -30.84 29.49
N ALA A 183 -20.84 -29.94 30.35
CA ALA A 183 -20.89 -28.50 30.07
C ALA A 183 -20.05 -28.13 28.83
N GLN A 184 -18.82 -28.66 28.74
CA GLN A 184 -17.97 -28.41 27.59
C GLN A 184 -18.44 -29.19 26.36
N ASP A 185 -18.89 -30.43 26.55
CA ASP A 185 -19.39 -31.31 25.47
C ASP A 185 -20.56 -30.69 24.72
N TRP A 186 -21.41 -29.90 25.39
CA TRP A 186 -22.49 -29.17 24.73
C TRP A 186 -22.01 -28.32 23.54
N TRP A 187 -20.83 -27.71 23.63
CA TRP A 187 -20.27 -26.89 22.54
C TRP A 187 -19.87 -27.73 21.33
N ILE A 188 -19.33 -28.92 21.57
CA ILE A 188 -18.93 -29.87 20.52
C ILE A 188 -20.18 -30.48 19.89
N GLU A 189 -21.13 -30.95 20.70
CA GLU A 189 -22.41 -31.46 20.19
C GLU A 189 -23.16 -30.40 19.37
N ARG A 190 -23.15 -29.15 19.82
CA ARG A 190 -23.85 -28.05 19.14
C ARG A 190 -23.16 -27.63 17.84
N GLY A 191 -21.83 -27.56 17.81
CA GLY A 191 -21.11 -26.95 16.69
C GLY A 191 -20.41 -27.90 15.74
N ALA A 192 -19.95 -29.07 16.21
CA ALA A 192 -19.12 -30.00 15.44
C ALA A 192 -19.87 -31.24 14.93
N THR A 193 -21.20 -31.30 15.10
CA THR A 193 -22.01 -32.44 14.68
C THR A 193 -23.06 -32.07 13.63
N GLY A 194 -23.48 -33.05 12.83
CA GLY A 194 -24.48 -32.86 11.76
C GLY A 194 -23.86 -32.79 10.37
N ASP A 195 -24.71 -32.58 9.34
CA ASP A 195 -24.27 -32.61 7.94
C ASP A 195 -23.47 -31.36 7.53
N ASN A 196 -23.75 -30.22 8.17
CA ASN A 196 -23.07 -28.93 7.97
C ASN A 196 -22.76 -28.32 9.35
N PRO A 197 -21.74 -28.80 10.05
CA PRO A 197 -21.35 -28.25 11.34
C PRO A 197 -20.78 -26.83 11.17
N ASP A 198 -20.97 -25.96 12.17
CA ASP A 198 -20.31 -24.65 12.21
C ASP A 198 -18.81 -24.82 12.50
N ILE A 199 -18.45 -25.83 13.32
CA ILE A 199 -17.08 -26.22 13.68
C ILE A 199 -16.66 -27.41 12.81
N THR A 200 -15.75 -27.19 11.88
CA THR A 200 -15.22 -28.22 10.98
C THR A 200 -13.97 -28.89 11.50
N ASP A 201 -13.22 -28.22 12.38
CA ASP A 201 -11.94 -28.72 12.90
C ASP A 201 -11.93 -28.69 14.44
N VAL A 202 -11.59 -29.82 15.06
CA VAL A 202 -11.51 -29.97 16.51
C VAL A 202 -10.13 -30.43 16.94
N GLU A 203 -9.49 -29.66 17.82
CA GLU A 203 -8.28 -30.08 18.53
C GLU A 203 -8.61 -30.48 19.97
N ALA A 204 -8.18 -31.66 20.41
CA ALA A 204 -8.20 -32.00 21.84
C ALA A 204 -6.86 -31.60 22.47
N PHE A 205 -6.86 -30.64 23.40
CA PHE A 205 -5.64 -30.19 24.08
C PHE A 205 -5.75 -30.26 25.60
N ALA A 206 -4.61 -30.22 26.31
CA ALA A 206 -4.60 -30.23 27.77
C ALA A 206 -3.71 -29.14 28.36
N ASN A 207 -4.29 -28.29 29.20
CA ASN A 207 -3.52 -27.43 30.10
C ASN A 207 -2.71 -28.23 31.13
N SER A 208 -3.25 -29.36 31.61
CA SER A 208 -2.64 -30.16 32.66
C SER A 208 -3.05 -31.63 32.59
N ALA A 209 -2.17 -32.51 33.06
CA ALA A 209 -2.54 -33.90 33.30
C ALA A 209 -3.45 -34.03 34.53
N PRO A 210 -4.17 -35.16 34.69
CA PRO A 210 -4.89 -35.49 35.92
C PRO A 210 -4.01 -35.24 37.15
N TRP A 211 -4.53 -34.58 38.18
CA TRP A 211 -3.73 -34.11 39.33
C TRP A 211 -2.87 -35.21 39.99
N PHE A 212 -3.33 -36.46 40.00
CA PHE A 212 -2.59 -37.58 40.57
C PHE A 212 -1.47 -38.10 39.65
N LEU A 213 -1.52 -37.78 38.35
CA LEU A 213 -0.46 -37.99 37.37
C LEU A 213 0.52 -36.80 37.30
N THR A 214 0.34 -35.78 38.14
CA THR A 214 1.34 -34.69 38.30
C THR A 214 2.28 -34.96 39.48
N ASN A 215 3.47 -34.37 39.51
CA ASN A 215 4.42 -34.52 40.61
C ASN A 215 3.91 -33.79 41.86
N SER A 216 3.30 -32.60 41.69
CA SER A 216 2.78 -31.79 42.80
C SER A 216 1.52 -32.36 43.46
N GLY A 217 0.74 -33.18 42.76
CA GLY A 217 -0.58 -33.60 43.22
C GLY A 217 -1.67 -32.54 43.02
N TYR A 218 -1.47 -31.60 42.10
CA TYR A 218 -2.42 -30.54 41.73
C TYR A 218 -2.34 -30.28 40.22
N ALA A 219 -3.47 -29.88 39.61
CA ALA A 219 -3.52 -29.53 38.20
C ALA A 219 -3.04 -28.10 37.88
N THR A 220 -2.85 -27.25 38.89
CA THR A 220 -2.40 -25.85 38.72
C THR A 220 -0.90 -25.69 38.43
N GLY A 221 -0.13 -26.76 38.52
CA GLY A 221 1.30 -26.76 38.21
C GLY A 221 2.19 -27.28 39.33
N GLY A 222 3.49 -27.00 39.22
CA GLY A 222 4.50 -27.48 40.17
C GLY A 222 4.52 -26.65 41.45
N ARG A 223 4.94 -27.25 42.58
CA ARG A 223 5.32 -26.46 43.78
C ARG A 223 6.56 -25.59 43.53
N ASN A 224 7.41 -26.04 42.60
CA ASN A 224 8.40 -25.24 41.92
C ASN A 224 8.00 -25.18 40.45
N SER A 225 7.60 -24.00 39.96
CA SER A 225 6.94 -23.86 38.66
C SER A 225 7.84 -24.18 37.46
N GLY A 226 9.17 -24.09 37.61
CA GLY A 226 10.13 -24.48 36.58
C GLY A 226 10.59 -25.95 36.64
N SER A 227 9.98 -26.78 37.49
CA SER A 227 10.30 -28.21 37.57
C SER A 227 9.30 -29.04 36.79
N ASN A 228 9.76 -30.12 36.16
CA ASN A 228 8.89 -31.05 35.44
C ASN A 228 7.78 -31.54 36.35
N ASN A 229 6.53 -31.27 35.98
CA ASN A 229 5.37 -31.62 36.79
C ASN A 229 4.60 -32.82 36.24
N LEU A 230 4.87 -33.33 35.04
CA LEU A 230 4.27 -34.57 34.55
C LEU A 230 4.99 -35.80 35.15
N ALA A 231 4.26 -36.66 35.88
CA ALA A 231 4.84 -37.82 36.56
C ALA A 231 4.77 -39.11 35.75
N ASN A 232 3.71 -39.31 34.94
CA ASN A 232 3.50 -40.53 34.16
C ASN A 232 3.03 -40.21 32.73
N PRO A 233 3.97 -40.04 31.78
CA PRO A 233 3.67 -39.78 30.37
C PRO A 233 2.78 -40.82 29.70
N GLU A 234 2.97 -42.10 30.00
CA GLU A 234 2.24 -43.20 29.34
C GLU A 234 0.76 -43.20 29.70
N LYS A 235 0.44 -43.15 31.01
CA LYS A 235 -0.94 -43.08 31.46
C LYS A 235 -1.62 -41.77 31.04
N PHE A 236 -0.87 -40.68 30.98
CA PHE A 236 -1.40 -39.40 30.52
C PHE A 236 -1.73 -39.42 29.02
N ALA A 237 -0.85 -39.97 28.20
CA ALA A 237 -1.10 -40.17 26.77
C ALA A 237 -2.34 -41.05 26.50
N GLN A 238 -2.49 -42.15 27.24
CA GLN A 238 -3.68 -43.01 27.16
C GLN A 238 -4.95 -42.28 27.62
N TYR A 239 -4.84 -41.43 28.64
CA TYR A 239 -5.94 -40.57 29.07
C TYR A 239 -6.34 -39.55 27.99
N MET A 240 -5.38 -38.93 27.30
CA MET A 240 -5.67 -38.03 26.17
C MET A 240 -6.38 -38.78 25.03
N ALA A 241 -5.84 -39.94 24.61
CA ALA A 241 -6.47 -40.77 23.59
C ALA A 241 -7.90 -41.18 23.96
N LYS A 242 -8.15 -41.50 25.24
CA LYS A 242 -9.51 -41.83 25.71
C LYS A 242 -10.48 -40.65 25.63
N ASN A 243 -10.00 -39.42 25.81
CA ASN A 243 -10.85 -38.23 25.65
C ASN A 243 -11.08 -37.92 24.16
N VAL A 244 -10.12 -38.20 23.28
CA VAL A 244 -10.34 -38.18 21.82
C VAL A 244 -11.47 -39.14 21.43
N GLU A 245 -11.40 -40.41 21.86
CA GLU A 245 -12.47 -41.39 21.62
C GLU A 245 -13.85 -40.91 22.11
N HIS A 246 -13.89 -40.22 23.25
CA HIS A 246 -15.14 -39.66 23.79
C HIS A 246 -15.69 -38.56 22.89
N LEU A 247 -14.87 -37.60 22.46
CA LEU A 247 -15.30 -36.53 21.56
C LEU A 247 -15.79 -37.07 20.22
N GLU A 248 -15.11 -38.08 19.67
CA GLU A 248 -15.54 -38.79 18.46
C GLU A 248 -16.89 -39.49 18.68
N SER A 249 -17.14 -40.03 19.88
CA SER A 249 -18.42 -40.66 20.22
C SER A 249 -19.59 -39.67 20.28
N LEU A 250 -19.33 -38.37 20.47
CA LEU A 250 -20.32 -37.30 20.35
C LEU A 250 -20.66 -36.99 18.88
N GLY A 251 -19.83 -37.46 17.93
CA GLY A 251 -20.00 -37.27 16.49
C GLY A 251 -19.10 -36.21 15.88
N ALA A 252 -18.13 -35.67 16.63
CA ALA A 252 -17.11 -34.76 16.10
C ALA A 252 -15.98 -35.54 15.43
N ASN A 253 -15.36 -34.97 14.40
CA ASN A 253 -14.04 -35.41 13.94
C ASN A 253 -12.97 -34.69 14.77
N VAL A 254 -12.04 -35.41 15.38
CA VAL A 254 -10.93 -34.80 16.12
C VAL A 254 -9.68 -34.85 15.26
N ASP A 255 -9.33 -33.72 14.64
CA ASP A 255 -8.24 -33.64 13.67
C ASP A 255 -6.88 -33.70 14.36
N THR A 256 -6.72 -32.99 15.49
CA THR A 256 -5.45 -32.94 16.21
C THR A 256 -5.58 -33.18 17.72
N VAL A 257 -4.49 -33.67 18.32
CA VAL A 257 -4.35 -33.78 19.77
C VAL A 257 -3.02 -33.20 20.25
N GLU A 258 -3.11 -32.27 21.20
CA GLU A 258 -1.98 -31.50 21.76
C GLU A 258 -1.87 -31.72 23.28
N PRO A 259 -0.95 -32.57 23.77
CA PRO A 259 -0.87 -32.91 25.19
C PRO A 259 -0.19 -31.83 26.05
N PHE A 260 0.23 -30.71 25.47
CA PHE A 260 0.98 -29.65 26.14
C PHE A 260 0.34 -28.27 25.96
N ASN A 261 0.65 -27.36 26.88
CA ASN A 261 0.36 -25.94 26.74
C ASN A 261 1.46 -25.15 27.47
N GLU A 262 2.25 -24.36 26.73
CA GLU A 262 3.36 -23.55 27.25
C GLU A 262 4.31 -24.32 28.18
N SER A 263 4.53 -25.59 27.87
CA SER A 263 5.10 -26.54 28.82
C SER A 263 6.59 -26.30 29.11
N GLU A 264 7.26 -25.50 28.29
CA GLU A 264 8.66 -25.09 28.39
C GLU A 264 8.88 -24.02 29.45
N THR A 265 7.80 -23.33 29.87
CA THR A 265 7.87 -22.16 30.72
C THR A 265 7.78 -22.52 32.20
N SER A 266 8.17 -21.57 33.06
CA SER A 266 8.00 -21.69 34.51
C SER A 266 6.74 -20.97 35.02
N TYR A 267 5.71 -20.82 34.19
CA TYR A 267 4.48 -20.08 34.55
C TYR A 267 3.55 -20.88 35.46
N TRP A 268 3.61 -22.21 35.38
CA TRP A 268 2.65 -23.11 36.00
C TRP A 268 3.03 -23.49 37.43
N GLY A 269 2.53 -22.73 38.41
CA GLY A 269 2.83 -22.90 39.83
C GLY A 269 1.60 -23.11 40.72
N THR A 270 1.66 -24.10 41.62
CA THR A 270 0.68 -24.24 42.69
C THR A 270 1.03 -23.33 43.87
N PRO A 271 0.09 -22.51 44.39
CA PRO A 271 0.33 -21.65 45.56
C PRO A 271 0.94 -22.41 46.75
N GLY A 272 1.93 -21.81 47.40
CA GLY A 272 2.56 -22.39 48.59
C GLY A 272 1.67 -22.39 49.84
N ASP A 273 0.80 -21.38 49.95
CA ASP A 273 -0.14 -21.22 51.06
C ASP A 273 -1.41 -22.07 50.85
N MET A 274 -2.04 -22.42 51.98
CA MET A 274 -3.29 -23.19 52.01
C MET A 274 -4.43 -22.36 52.58
N ALA A 275 -5.66 -22.69 52.24
CA ALA A 275 -6.86 -22.04 52.77
C ALA A 275 -6.90 -22.07 54.31
N SER A 276 -6.37 -23.11 54.96
CA SER A 276 -6.28 -23.21 56.42
C SER A 276 -5.39 -22.16 57.08
N LYS A 277 -4.55 -21.44 56.33
CA LYS A 277 -3.71 -20.35 56.83
C LYS A 277 -4.54 -19.09 57.12
N TYR A 278 -5.70 -18.93 56.48
CA TYR A 278 -6.56 -17.75 56.57
C TYR A 278 -7.64 -18.00 57.63
N THR A 279 -7.45 -17.42 58.82
CA THR A 279 -8.34 -17.58 59.97
C THR A 279 -8.79 -16.26 60.59
N ASP A 280 -8.23 -15.14 60.14
CA ASP A 280 -8.56 -13.81 60.68
C ASP A 280 -9.76 -13.23 59.93
N GLU A 281 -10.91 -13.19 60.60
CA GLU A 281 -12.18 -12.66 60.04
C GLU A 281 -12.12 -11.17 59.67
N SER A 282 -11.05 -10.44 60.06
CA SER A 282 -10.83 -9.07 59.59
C SER A 282 -10.22 -9.00 58.17
N ASP A 283 -9.57 -10.07 57.70
CA ASP A 283 -9.03 -10.19 56.35
C ASP A 283 -10.14 -10.50 55.34
N ASP A 284 -10.24 -9.68 54.29
CA ASP A 284 -11.24 -9.85 53.22
C ASP A 284 -11.05 -11.17 52.46
N ASN A 285 -9.84 -11.75 52.43
CA ASN A 285 -9.61 -13.09 51.88
C ASN A 285 -10.23 -14.17 52.76
N THR A 286 -10.13 -14.07 54.09
CA THR A 286 -10.77 -15.03 55.00
C THR A 286 -12.28 -14.98 54.82
N LYS A 287 -12.88 -13.78 54.73
CA LYS A 287 -14.32 -13.62 54.45
C LYS A 287 -14.70 -14.23 53.11
N LEU A 288 -13.94 -13.95 52.05
CA LEU A 288 -14.19 -14.52 50.72
C LEU A 288 -14.13 -16.05 50.74
N ILE A 289 -13.09 -16.63 51.36
CA ILE A 289 -12.96 -18.07 51.53
C ILE A 289 -14.18 -18.62 52.28
N ASN A 290 -14.50 -18.07 53.45
CA ASN A 290 -15.62 -18.56 54.28
C ASN A 290 -16.97 -18.48 53.54
N ASN A 291 -17.23 -17.40 52.81
CA ASN A 291 -18.47 -17.20 52.05
C ASN A 291 -18.72 -18.32 51.02
N TYR A 292 -17.67 -18.77 50.34
CA TYR A 292 -17.77 -19.86 49.36
C TYR A 292 -17.59 -21.24 49.99
N TRP A 293 -16.79 -21.36 51.06
CA TRP A 293 -16.46 -22.63 51.70
C TRP A 293 -17.70 -23.32 52.25
N ASP A 294 -18.49 -22.61 53.06
CA ASP A 294 -19.64 -23.21 53.73
C ASP A 294 -20.75 -23.59 52.73
N LYS A 295 -20.83 -22.85 51.61
CA LYS A 295 -21.83 -23.08 50.55
C LYS A 295 -21.44 -24.22 49.61
N TYR A 296 -20.18 -24.28 49.17
CA TYR A 296 -19.75 -25.14 48.06
C TYR A 296 -18.71 -26.20 48.42
N TYR A 297 -17.95 -25.99 49.49
CA TYR A 297 -16.77 -26.78 49.80
C TYR A 297 -16.75 -27.30 51.25
N SER A 298 -17.93 -27.44 51.86
CA SER A 298 -18.07 -27.87 53.26
C SER A 298 -17.59 -29.30 53.51
N ASP A 299 -17.48 -30.12 52.46
CA ASP A 299 -16.94 -31.47 52.46
C ASP A 299 -15.44 -31.55 52.10
N LYS A 300 -14.81 -30.41 51.77
CA LYS A 300 -13.39 -30.31 51.41
C LYS A 300 -12.52 -30.04 52.64
N ASP A 301 -11.21 -30.23 52.49
CA ASP A 301 -10.20 -30.02 53.54
C ASP A 301 -9.36 -28.75 53.24
N ARG A 302 -9.47 -27.76 54.14
CA ARG A 302 -8.75 -26.49 54.06
C ARG A 302 -7.23 -26.65 54.12
N SER A 303 -6.73 -27.73 54.75
CA SER A 303 -5.30 -27.95 54.99
C SER A 303 -4.53 -28.44 53.76
N VAL A 304 -5.25 -28.97 52.76
CA VAL A 304 -4.69 -29.43 51.49
C VAL A 304 -5.12 -28.57 50.30
N THR A 305 -6.02 -27.61 50.50
CA THR A 305 -6.52 -26.71 49.45
C THR A 305 -5.59 -25.49 49.29
N PRO A 306 -4.87 -25.34 48.15
CA PRO A 306 -4.02 -24.18 47.92
C PRO A 306 -4.83 -22.89 47.80
N TYR A 307 -4.29 -21.78 48.30
CA TYR A 307 -4.89 -20.46 48.14
C TYR A 307 -3.83 -19.41 47.84
N SER A 308 -4.17 -18.47 46.96
CA SER A 308 -3.36 -17.29 46.65
C SER A 308 -4.19 -16.02 46.88
N ASN A 309 -3.60 -15.04 47.57
CA ASN A 309 -4.17 -13.70 47.67
C ASN A 309 -3.81 -12.80 46.47
N ALA A 310 -3.10 -13.34 45.46
CA ALA A 310 -2.89 -12.64 44.21
C ALA A 310 -4.22 -12.31 43.54
N LEU A 311 -4.22 -11.19 42.82
CA LEU A 311 -5.36 -10.76 42.03
C LEU A 311 -5.71 -11.82 40.97
N LYS A 312 -4.75 -12.16 40.11
CA LYS A 312 -4.90 -13.26 39.16
C LYS A 312 -4.87 -14.59 39.91
N LYS A 313 -6.01 -15.26 39.98
CA LYS A 313 -6.12 -16.57 40.61
C LYS A 313 -5.43 -17.64 39.73
N PRO A 314 -4.92 -18.73 40.32
CA PRO A 314 -4.32 -19.82 39.56
C PRO A 314 -5.28 -20.44 38.52
N GLN A 315 -4.73 -20.99 37.45
CA GLN A 315 -5.41 -21.77 36.41
C GLN A 315 -4.70 -23.12 36.22
N GLU A 316 -5.27 -24.03 35.45
CA GLU A 316 -4.59 -25.28 35.09
C GLU A 316 -3.35 -25.02 34.22
N GLY A 317 -2.33 -25.83 34.42
CA GLY A 317 -1.05 -25.71 33.75
C GLY A 317 -0.03 -26.73 34.25
N MET A 318 0.96 -27.08 33.43
CA MET A 318 2.12 -27.85 33.90
C MET A 318 3.38 -27.58 33.09
N HIS A 319 4.50 -27.38 33.77
CA HIS A 319 5.81 -27.43 33.11
C HIS A 319 6.13 -28.90 32.78
N VAL A 320 6.53 -29.18 31.55
CA VAL A 320 6.95 -30.50 31.08
C VAL A 320 8.33 -30.36 30.45
N SER A 321 9.31 -31.06 31.01
CA SER A 321 10.65 -31.01 30.45
C SER A 321 10.69 -31.64 29.06
N ASN A 322 11.58 -31.17 28.18
CA ASN A 322 11.71 -31.71 26.82
C ASN A 322 11.87 -33.25 26.77
N ALA A 323 12.60 -33.83 27.73
CA ALA A 323 12.75 -35.29 27.84
C ALA A 323 11.41 -36.01 28.12
N GLN A 324 10.54 -35.39 28.91
CA GLN A 324 9.20 -35.91 29.18
C GLN A 324 8.24 -35.64 28.03
N GLN A 325 8.36 -34.51 27.33
CA GLN A 325 7.58 -34.25 26.11
C GLN A 325 7.78 -35.38 25.09
N GLN A 326 9.05 -35.76 24.83
CA GLN A 326 9.38 -36.86 23.92
C GLN A 326 8.76 -38.20 24.33
N GLN A 327 8.74 -38.50 25.64
CA GLN A 327 8.11 -39.72 26.17
C GLN A 327 6.59 -39.70 25.98
N THR A 328 5.95 -38.55 26.25
CA THR A 328 4.51 -38.40 26.06
C THR A 328 4.12 -38.51 24.59
N ILE A 329 4.84 -37.86 23.67
CA ILE A 329 4.59 -37.96 22.21
C ILE A 329 4.71 -39.41 21.75
N THR A 330 5.74 -40.13 22.19
CA THR A 330 5.92 -41.55 21.86
C THR A 330 4.76 -42.41 22.37
N ALA A 331 4.34 -42.18 23.62
CA ALA A 331 3.24 -42.92 24.22
C ALA A 331 1.88 -42.57 23.59
N LEU A 332 1.70 -41.32 23.16
CA LEU A 332 0.48 -40.85 22.50
C LEU A 332 0.34 -41.47 21.11
N ALA A 333 1.44 -41.55 20.35
CA ALA A 333 1.45 -42.25 19.07
C ALA A 333 1.09 -43.74 19.21
N GLU A 334 1.58 -44.41 20.26
CA GLU A 334 1.20 -45.80 20.53
C GLU A 334 -0.27 -45.93 20.96
N ALA A 335 -0.80 -44.96 21.71
CA ALA A 335 -2.19 -44.95 22.16
C ALA A 335 -3.18 -44.68 21.00
N LEU A 336 -2.77 -43.91 19.99
CA LEU A 336 -3.58 -43.55 18.82
C LEU A 336 -3.32 -44.42 17.59
N LYS A 337 -2.50 -45.47 17.67
CA LYS A 337 -2.08 -46.28 16.50
C LYS A 337 -3.21 -46.90 15.68
N ASP A 338 -4.40 -47.04 16.27
CA ASP A 338 -5.60 -47.62 15.66
C ASP A 338 -6.65 -46.52 15.32
N ASN A 339 -6.31 -45.24 15.51
CA ASN A 339 -7.09 -44.06 15.12
C ASN A 339 -6.37 -43.39 13.93
N ASP A 340 -7.00 -43.44 12.76
CA ASP A 340 -6.46 -42.88 11.51
C ASP A 340 -6.92 -41.41 11.28
N ASP A 341 -7.82 -40.89 12.11
CA ASP A 341 -8.47 -39.58 11.95
C ASP A 341 -7.71 -38.47 12.70
N THR A 342 -7.09 -38.79 13.84
CA THR A 342 -6.39 -37.82 14.70
C THR A 342 -4.86 -37.86 14.55
N ILE A 343 -4.25 -36.69 14.31
CA ILE A 343 -2.79 -36.52 14.29
C ILE A 343 -2.27 -35.83 15.56
N ILE A 344 -1.00 -36.07 15.90
CA ILE A 344 -0.38 -35.42 17.06
C ILE A 344 0.09 -34.02 16.67
N ALA A 345 -0.33 -33.03 17.45
CA ALA A 345 0.25 -31.68 17.46
C ALA A 345 1.28 -31.56 18.60
N ALA A 346 2.33 -30.77 18.38
CA ALA A 346 3.28 -30.40 19.43
C ALA A 346 3.95 -29.06 19.10
N THR A 347 4.38 -28.26 20.08
CA THR A 347 4.32 -28.46 21.54
C THR A 347 3.50 -27.39 22.24
N ASP A 348 2.76 -26.59 21.46
CA ASP A 348 2.02 -25.42 21.92
C ASP A 348 2.91 -24.46 22.73
N ALA A 349 4.06 -24.11 22.15
CA ALA A 349 5.04 -23.28 22.84
C ALA A 349 4.56 -21.83 22.92
N THR A 350 4.79 -21.18 24.07
CA THR A 350 4.46 -19.77 24.36
C THR A 350 4.89 -18.78 23.30
N ASN A 351 5.96 -19.06 22.56
CA ASN A 351 6.45 -18.24 21.46
C ASN A 351 7.27 -19.08 20.48
N SER A 352 7.45 -18.55 19.26
CA SER A 352 8.31 -19.15 18.22
C SER A 352 9.75 -19.41 18.67
N ALA A 353 10.34 -18.56 19.50
CA ALA A 353 11.69 -18.80 20.03
C ALA A 353 11.77 -20.06 20.91
N ASP A 354 10.71 -20.39 21.64
CA ASP A 354 10.65 -21.57 22.51
C ASP A 354 10.30 -22.82 21.69
N PHE A 355 9.40 -22.70 20.71
CA PHE A 355 9.17 -23.75 19.70
C PHE A 355 10.49 -24.19 19.04
N VAL A 356 11.28 -23.25 18.51
CA VAL A 356 12.56 -23.55 17.85
C VAL A 356 13.52 -24.27 18.80
N LYS A 357 13.58 -23.87 20.08
CA LYS A 357 14.42 -24.54 21.08
C LYS A 357 13.97 -25.98 21.33
N SER A 358 12.66 -26.21 21.51
CA SER A 358 12.09 -27.54 21.73
C SER A 358 12.33 -28.44 20.50
N TYR A 359 12.01 -27.95 19.31
CA TYR A 359 12.23 -28.67 18.04
C TYR A 359 13.70 -29.09 17.85
N ASN A 360 14.65 -28.21 18.16
CA ASN A 360 16.07 -28.50 18.01
C ASN A 360 16.59 -29.57 18.99
N GLN A 361 15.86 -29.84 20.08
CA GLN A 361 16.18 -30.90 21.03
C GLN A 361 15.52 -32.24 20.66
N TYR A 362 14.46 -32.22 19.86
CA TYR A 362 13.80 -33.46 19.43
C TYR A 362 14.67 -34.24 18.43
N PRO A 363 14.91 -35.55 18.67
CA PRO A 363 15.49 -36.41 17.65
C PRO A 363 14.49 -36.62 16.50
N GLN A 364 14.99 -37.02 15.32
CA GLN A 364 14.16 -37.18 14.13
C GLN A 364 12.95 -38.09 14.34
N ALA A 365 13.12 -39.19 15.08
CA ALA A 365 12.03 -40.12 15.39
C ALA A 365 10.86 -39.46 16.13
N ILE A 366 11.11 -38.43 16.96
CA ILE A 366 10.04 -37.68 17.63
C ILE A 366 9.42 -36.67 16.67
N LYS A 367 10.24 -36.00 15.85
CA LYS A 367 9.73 -35.10 14.81
C LYS A 367 8.79 -35.84 13.87
N ASP A 368 9.12 -37.05 13.46
CA ASP A 368 8.32 -37.87 12.54
C ASP A 368 6.94 -38.26 13.11
N LEU A 369 6.79 -38.30 14.44
CA LEU A 369 5.51 -38.58 15.11
C LEU A 369 4.58 -37.36 15.19
N ILE A 370 5.11 -36.14 15.02
CA ILE A 370 4.33 -34.90 15.11
C ILE A 370 3.82 -34.56 13.71
N GLY A 371 2.50 -34.52 13.51
CA GLY A 371 1.87 -34.15 12.23
C GLY A 371 1.71 -32.64 12.06
N GLN A 372 1.43 -31.92 13.16
CA GLN A 372 1.21 -30.48 13.18
C GLN A 372 2.11 -29.78 14.20
N TYR A 373 2.62 -28.60 13.86
CA TYR A 373 3.31 -27.74 14.81
C TYR A 373 2.39 -26.64 15.32
N ASN A 374 2.26 -26.54 16.64
CA ASN A 374 1.50 -25.49 17.31
C ASN A 374 2.46 -24.49 17.96
N VAL A 375 2.18 -23.19 17.78
CA VAL A 375 2.98 -22.11 18.34
C VAL A 375 2.12 -20.88 18.64
N HIS A 376 2.37 -20.26 19.79
CA HIS A 376 1.71 -19.03 20.18
C HIS A 376 2.44 -17.81 19.59
N ALA A 377 1.75 -16.68 19.49
CA ALA A 377 2.29 -15.47 18.86
C ALA A 377 2.35 -14.24 19.78
N TYR A 378 2.53 -14.44 21.09
CA TYR A 378 2.70 -13.33 22.04
C TYR A 378 3.93 -12.47 21.73
N SER A 379 4.99 -13.07 21.16
CA SER A 379 6.18 -12.41 20.64
C SER A 379 6.29 -12.67 19.14
N ASP A 380 6.65 -11.62 18.39
CA ASP A 380 6.90 -11.74 16.96
C ASP A 380 8.33 -12.27 16.66
N SER A 381 9.11 -12.58 17.70
CA SER A 381 10.48 -13.07 17.55
C SER A 381 10.53 -14.49 16.98
N ASN A 382 11.39 -14.73 16.00
CA ASN A 382 11.67 -16.03 15.39
C ASN A 382 10.50 -16.68 14.61
N GLN A 383 9.42 -15.96 14.31
CA GLN A 383 8.28 -16.51 13.54
C GLN A 383 8.70 -17.10 12.19
N MET A 384 9.58 -16.42 11.45
CA MET A 384 10.13 -16.94 10.20
C MET A 384 10.91 -18.24 10.37
N GLN A 385 11.53 -18.49 11.54
CA GLN A 385 12.23 -19.76 11.79
C GLN A 385 11.23 -20.90 12.03
N SER A 386 10.13 -20.64 12.74
CA SER A 386 9.03 -21.62 12.89
C SER A 386 8.42 -21.96 11.53
N ARG A 387 8.16 -20.94 10.69
CA ARG A 387 7.75 -21.10 9.28
C ARG A 387 8.72 -21.99 8.52
N ASP A 388 10.01 -21.64 8.55
CA ASP A 388 11.05 -22.33 7.79
C ASP A 388 11.14 -23.81 8.20
N ILE A 389 11.03 -24.12 9.50
CA ILE A 389 10.97 -25.49 10.02
C ILE A 389 9.75 -26.23 9.45
N ALA A 390 8.55 -25.67 9.61
CA ALA A 390 7.31 -26.33 9.19
C ALA A 390 7.27 -26.59 7.68
N GLN A 391 7.71 -25.61 6.87
CA GLN A 391 7.78 -25.76 5.42
C GLN A 391 8.82 -26.78 4.97
N ALA A 392 10.01 -26.76 5.57
CA ALA A 392 11.07 -27.71 5.24
C ALA A 392 10.70 -29.15 5.58
N ASP A 393 9.96 -29.34 6.69
CA ASP A 393 9.43 -30.64 7.10
C ASP A 393 8.12 -31.03 6.37
N GLY A 394 7.50 -30.09 5.63
CA GLY A 394 6.28 -30.33 4.87
C GLY A 394 5.02 -30.48 5.74
N LYS A 395 4.96 -29.77 6.88
CA LYS A 395 3.91 -29.92 7.90
C LYS A 395 3.07 -28.66 8.09
N LYS A 396 1.86 -28.87 8.62
CA LYS A 396 0.98 -27.79 9.09
C LYS A 396 1.63 -27.03 10.24
N LEU A 397 1.47 -25.71 10.22
CA LEU A 397 1.84 -24.82 11.31
C LEU A 397 0.58 -24.06 11.71
N SER A 398 0.11 -24.29 12.94
CA SER A 398 -0.98 -23.53 13.54
C SER A 398 -0.40 -22.36 14.31
N MET A 399 -1.02 -21.18 14.16
CA MET A 399 -0.87 -20.11 15.15
C MET A 399 -1.93 -20.40 16.20
N SER A 400 -1.54 -21.06 17.29
CA SER A 400 -2.48 -21.75 18.18
C SER A 400 -2.98 -20.90 19.35
N GLU A 401 -2.35 -19.76 19.63
CA GLU A 401 -2.73 -18.89 20.74
C GLU A 401 -2.18 -17.46 20.60
N VAL A 402 -3.07 -16.46 20.53
CA VAL A 402 -2.75 -15.06 20.84
C VAL A 402 -4.02 -14.24 21.06
N ASP A 403 -3.93 -13.26 21.95
CA ASP A 403 -4.90 -12.19 22.15
C ASP A 403 -4.16 -10.95 22.68
N GLY A 404 -4.84 -9.81 22.81
CA GLY A 404 -4.21 -8.60 23.33
C GLY A 404 -5.13 -7.41 23.57
N SER A 405 -4.50 -6.33 24.02
CA SER A 405 -5.10 -5.01 24.23
C SER A 405 -4.17 -3.92 23.70
N TRP A 406 -4.73 -3.00 22.93
CA TRP A 406 -4.05 -1.85 22.31
C TRP A 406 -4.60 -0.51 22.81
N GLN A 407 -5.51 -0.54 23.79
CA GLN A 407 -5.97 0.65 24.50
C GLN A 407 -5.31 0.77 25.87
N SER A 408 -5.09 2.01 26.32
CA SER A 408 -4.72 2.34 27.70
C SER A 408 -5.95 2.65 28.57
N GLY A 409 -5.89 2.32 29.86
CA GLY A 409 -6.87 2.75 30.85
C GLY A 409 -7.74 1.63 31.41
N SER A 410 -8.91 2.01 31.95
CA SER A 410 -9.91 1.08 32.47
C SER A 410 -10.68 0.39 31.34
N TYR A 411 -11.44 -0.65 31.69
CA TYR A 411 -12.36 -1.32 30.78
C TYR A 411 -13.20 -0.34 29.97
N ASN A 412 -13.02 -0.39 28.65
CA ASN A 412 -13.79 0.33 27.67
C ASN A 412 -14.07 -0.62 26.50
N PRO A 413 -15.30 -1.15 26.37
CA PRO A 413 -15.61 -2.06 25.27
C PRO A 413 -15.62 -1.34 23.92
N TYR A 414 -15.79 -0.01 23.88
CA TYR A 414 -15.90 0.74 22.63
C TYR A 414 -14.57 1.30 22.11
N GLY A 415 -13.44 0.98 22.74
CA GLY A 415 -12.13 1.49 22.32
C GLY A 415 -11.63 0.84 21.05
N PHE A 416 -11.73 1.57 19.94
CA PHE A 416 -11.48 1.05 18.59
C PHE A 416 -10.00 0.76 18.28
N ASP A 417 -9.06 1.27 19.09
CA ASP A 417 -7.64 0.91 18.96
C ASP A 417 -7.43 -0.60 19.13
N ASN A 418 -8.26 -1.28 19.93
CA ASN A 418 -8.18 -2.74 20.02
C ASN A 418 -8.60 -3.43 18.72
N ALA A 419 -9.57 -2.89 17.98
CA ALA A 419 -9.98 -3.43 16.68
C ALA A 419 -8.84 -3.32 15.67
N LEU A 420 -8.27 -2.12 15.55
CA LEU A 420 -7.14 -1.83 14.67
C LEU A 420 -5.88 -2.62 15.04
N GLY A 421 -5.63 -2.80 16.33
CA GLY A 421 -4.52 -3.59 16.85
C GLY A 421 -4.69 -5.08 16.60
N MET A 422 -5.89 -5.63 16.84
CA MET A 422 -6.15 -7.06 16.61
C MET A 422 -6.09 -7.43 15.13
N MET A 423 -6.63 -6.59 14.24
CA MET A 423 -6.52 -6.78 12.79
C MET A 423 -5.05 -6.87 12.35
N SER A 424 -4.20 -5.99 12.87
CA SER A 424 -2.75 -5.98 12.61
C SER A 424 -2.05 -7.23 13.14
N LYS A 425 -2.44 -7.69 14.34
CA LYS A 425 -1.88 -8.90 14.94
C LYS A 425 -2.24 -10.14 14.11
N ILE A 426 -3.49 -10.24 13.65
CA ILE A 426 -3.95 -11.33 12.79
C ILE A 426 -3.17 -11.35 11.46
N SER A 427 -3.23 -10.24 10.72
CA SER A 427 -2.60 -10.13 9.39
C SER A 427 -1.11 -10.42 9.42
N SER A 428 -0.37 -9.81 10.35
CA SER A 428 1.08 -10.00 10.47
C SER A 428 1.45 -11.43 10.89
N ASN A 429 0.74 -12.03 11.85
CA ASN A 429 1.09 -13.37 12.35
C ASN A 429 0.77 -14.46 11.33
N VAL A 430 -0.39 -14.41 10.67
CA VAL A 430 -0.72 -15.34 9.58
C VAL A 430 0.32 -15.24 8.46
N THR A 431 0.71 -14.02 8.06
CA THR A 431 1.65 -13.81 6.94
C THR A 431 3.09 -14.22 7.29
N ARG A 432 3.61 -13.85 8.47
CA ARG A 432 4.99 -14.15 8.88
C ARG A 432 5.23 -15.62 9.19
N LEU A 433 4.28 -16.26 9.88
CA LEU A 433 4.34 -17.70 10.15
C LEU A 433 3.98 -18.50 8.89
N GLN A 434 3.22 -17.91 7.96
CA GLN A 434 2.50 -18.67 6.93
C GLN A 434 1.78 -19.86 7.56
N SER A 435 1.07 -19.54 8.64
CA SER A 435 0.25 -20.51 9.37
C SER A 435 -0.94 -20.92 8.53
N LYS A 436 -1.43 -22.12 8.79
CA LYS A 436 -2.63 -22.65 8.14
C LYS A 436 -3.90 -22.15 8.76
N ASP A 437 -3.85 -21.72 10.01
CA ASP A 437 -4.97 -21.22 10.76
C ASP A 437 -4.52 -20.10 11.70
N PHE A 438 -5.49 -19.54 12.41
CA PHE A 438 -5.26 -18.63 13.53
C PHE A 438 -6.26 -18.93 14.63
N THR A 439 -5.75 -19.30 15.81
CA THR A 439 -6.56 -19.66 16.97
C THR A 439 -6.38 -18.70 18.15
N PHE A 440 -7.48 -18.13 18.64
CA PHE A 440 -7.50 -17.28 19.83
C PHE A 440 -7.28 -18.13 21.12
N TRP A 441 -6.59 -17.56 22.12
CA TRP A 441 -6.47 -18.23 23.42
C TRP A 441 -7.83 -18.34 24.08
N GLN A 442 -8.50 -17.20 24.18
CA GLN A 442 -9.90 -17.16 24.50
C GLN A 442 -10.48 -15.95 23.79
N VAL A 443 -11.28 -16.23 22.77
CA VAL A 443 -12.11 -15.20 22.15
C VAL A 443 -13.13 -14.63 23.15
N VAL A 444 -13.31 -15.29 24.29
CA VAL A 444 -14.22 -14.93 25.37
C VAL A 444 -13.45 -14.50 26.62
N GLU A 445 -13.95 -13.52 27.37
CA GLU A 445 -13.49 -13.26 28.73
C GLU A 445 -14.63 -13.04 29.73
N ASP A 446 -14.37 -13.35 31.00
CA ASP A 446 -15.32 -13.14 32.09
C ASP A 446 -15.59 -11.63 32.29
N LEU A 447 -16.79 -11.20 31.95
CA LEU A 447 -17.21 -9.79 31.97
C LEU A 447 -17.00 -9.15 33.35
N TYR A 448 -17.26 -9.92 34.41
CA TYR A 448 -17.06 -9.50 35.79
C TYR A 448 -15.58 -9.17 36.10
N ASN A 449 -14.63 -9.95 35.58
CA ASN A 449 -13.20 -9.68 35.75
C ASN A 449 -12.74 -8.47 34.93
N MET A 450 -13.44 -8.17 33.84
CA MET A 450 -13.14 -7.05 32.96
C MET A 450 -13.62 -5.71 33.48
N GLN A 451 -14.88 -5.58 33.89
CA GLN A 451 -15.50 -4.31 34.24
C GLN A 451 -14.96 -3.60 35.50
N MET A 452 -14.21 -4.30 36.35
CA MET A 452 -14.15 -3.94 37.77
C MET A 452 -12.88 -3.19 38.19
N GLY A 453 -13.08 -1.91 38.54
CA GLY A 453 -12.24 -1.11 39.44
C GLY A 453 -13.04 -0.38 40.53
N SER A 454 -14.22 -0.89 40.91
CA SER A 454 -15.12 -0.28 41.91
C SER A 454 -15.30 -1.15 43.17
N ASN A 455 -15.80 -0.56 44.26
CA ASN A 455 -15.88 -1.14 45.62
C ASN A 455 -16.63 -2.47 45.77
N VAL A 456 -17.23 -3.00 44.71
CA VAL A 456 -17.93 -4.30 44.75
C VAL A 456 -17.03 -5.48 44.36
N ASN A 457 -15.84 -5.25 43.79
CA ASN A 457 -14.75 -6.24 43.69
C ASN A 457 -13.43 -5.47 43.55
N PRO A 458 -12.69 -5.22 44.65
CA PRO A 458 -11.67 -4.17 44.69
C PRO A 458 -10.50 -4.26 43.71
N ALA A 459 -10.40 -5.29 42.86
CA ALA A 459 -9.21 -5.47 42.05
C ALA A 459 -9.38 -6.10 40.67
N GLY A 460 -10.58 -6.27 40.08
CA GLY A 460 -10.80 -6.95 38.78
C GLY A 460 -9.64 -6.84 37.77
N GLU A 461 -9.28 -7.96 37.12
CA GLU A 461 -8.00 -8.07 36.39
C GLU A 461 -7.84 -7.05 35.26
N ASN A 462 -8.94 -6.55 34.67
CA ASN A 462 -8.97 -5.53 33.63
C ASN A 462 -7.94 -5.78 32.51
N THR A 463 -7.87 -7.03 32.05
CA THR A 463 -6.86 -7.55 31.13
C THR A 463 -7.17 -7.24 29.67
N ASN A 464 -8.45 -7.16 29.30
CA ASN A 464 -8.98 -6.84 27.98
C ASN A 464 -8.54 -7.83 26.89
N TRP A 465 -8.45 -9.11 27.27
CA TRP A 465 -7.98 -10.21 26.41
C TRP A 465 -9.10 -10.79 25.55
N GLY A 466 -10.31 -10.97 26.08
CA GLY A 466 -11.43 -11.50 25.30
C GLY A 466 -12.00 -10.49 24.32
N THR A 467 -12.76 -10.98 23.35
CA THR A 467 -13.47 -10.23 22.31
C THR A 467 -14.97 -10.21 22.56
N VAL A 468 -15.52 -11.35 22.99
CA VAL A 468 -16.87 -11.52 23.54
C VAL A 468 -16.77 -11.65 25.05
N LEU A 469 -17.75 -11.17 25.79
CA LEU A 469 -17.76 -11.14 27.24
C LEU A 469 -19.11 -11.59 27.80
N ILE A 470 -19.05 -12.39 28.85
CA ILE A 470 -20.21 -12.81 29.64
C ILE A 470 -19.74 -13.07 31.07
N ASP A 471 -20.60 -12.87 32.07
CA ASP A 471 -20.25 -13.30 33.42
C ASP A 471 -20.23 -14.83 33.48
N PHE A 472 -19.13 -15.41 33.94
CA PHE A 472 -18.95 -16.88 33.97
C PHE A 472 -19.73 -17.60 35.09
N ASP A 473 -20.64 -16.90 35.79
CA ASP A 473 -21.39 -17.39 36.94
C ASP A 473 -22.85 -16.95 36.94
N CYS A 474 -23.49 -16.96 35.77
CA CYS A 474 -24.91 -16.64 35.56
C CYS A 474 -25.85 -17.72 36.10
N THR A 475 -25.85 -17.93 37.42
CA THR A 475 -26.47 -19.08 38.09
C THR A 475 -27.57 -18.70 39.09
N VAL A 476 -27.80 -17.40 39.31
CA VAL A 476 -28.87 -16.92 40.21
C VAL A 476 -30.13 -16.63 39.41
N ALA A 477 -31.21 -17.35 39.71
CA ALA A 477 -32.53 -17.07 39.14
C ALA A 477 -33.21 -15.92 39.90
N GLY A 478 -33.42 -14.80 39.20
CA GLY A 478 -34.12 -13.62 39.71
C GLY A 478 -35.64 -13.78 39.75
N MET A 479 -36.29 -12.91 40.52
CA MET A 479 -37.78 -12.85 40.60
C MET A 479 -38.43 -12.44 39.28
N ASP A 480 -37.67 -11.80 38.39
CA ASP A 480 -38.11 -11.38 37.05
C ASP A 480 -38.02 -12.52 36.01
N GLY A 481 -37.43 -13.66 36.39
CA GLY A 481 -37.21 -14.80 35.51
C GLY A 481 -35.98 -14.66 34.61
N LYS A 482 -34.98 -13.88 35.01
CA LYS A 482 -33.66 -13.80 34.35
C LYS A 482 -32.56 -14.41 35.20
N LEU A 483 -31.39 -14.60 34.59
CA LEU A 483 -30.17 -15.05 35.28
C LEU A 483 -29.26 -13.89 35.62
N TYR A 484 -28.64 -13.98 36.79
CA TYR A 484 -27.70 -12.99 37.31
C TYR A 484 -26.41 -13.66 37.73
N SER A 485 -25.30 -12.92 37.61
CA SER A 485 -24.01 -13.34 38.15
C SER A 485 -24.09 -13.49 39.66
N GLU A 486 -23.71 -14.67 40.14
CA GLU A 486 -23.68 -14.96 41.55
C GLU A 486 -22.74 -14.04 42.33
N ARG A 487 -21.54 -13.77 41.81
CA ARG A 487 -20.60 -12.82 42.42
C ARG A 487 -21.23 -11.43 42.56
N ARG A 488 -21.91 -10.93 41.52
CA ARG A 488 -22.58 -9.61 41.60
C ARG A 488 -23.68 -9.60 42.65
N VAL A 489 -24.52 -10.64 42.69
CA VAL A 489 -25.59 -10.76 43.70
C VAL A 489 -25.01 -10.84 45.11
N ASN A 490 -23.95 -11.64 45.32
CA ASN A 490 -23.26 -11.76 46.61
C ASN A 490 -22.71 -10.41 47.07
N ASN A 491 -22.06 -9.67 46.16
CA ASN A 491 -21.51 -8.34 46.45
C ASN A 491 -22.61 -7.28 46.66
N ASN A 492 -23.81 -7.51 46.12
CA ASN A 492 -24.99 -6.67 46.29
C ASN A 492 -25.87 -7.10 47.48
N GLY A 493 -25.30 -7.79 48.47
CA GLY A 493 -26.02 -8.18 49.69
C GLY A 493 -27.06 -9.29 49.50
N GLY A 494 -26.93 -10.08 48.44
CA GLY A 494 -27.81 -11.22 48.15
C GLY A 494 -29.08 -10.87 47.39
N THR A 495 -29.22 -9.65 46.87
CA THR A 495 -30.36 -9.21 46.05
C THR A 495 -29.93 -8.88 44.62
N THR A 496 -30.84 -9.08 43.66
CA THR A 496 -30.69 -8.67 42.26
C THR A 496 -31.08 -7.20 42.04
N ASP A 497 -31.59 -6.51 43.07
CA ASP A 497 -32.04 -5.12 42.96
C ASP A 497 -30.90 -4.19 42.49
N GLY A 498 -31.11 -3.51 41.37
CA GLY A 498 -30.14 -2.59 40.79
C GLY A 498 -28.99 -3.26 40.03
N LEU A 499 -29.00 -4.59 39.88
CA LEU A 499 -28.10 -5.31 39.00
C LEU A 499 -28.73 -5.49 37.63
N GLU A 500 -27.90 -5.43 36.59
CA GLU A 500 -28.30 -5.89 35.26
C GLU A 500 -28.23 -7.43 35.20
N PRO A 501 -29.18 -8.07 34.50
CA PRO A 501 -29.13 -9.51 34.26
C PRO A 501 -27.94 -9.86 33.36
N CYS A 502 -27.49 -11.11 33.42
CA CYS A 502 -26.45 -11.60 32.54
C CYS A 502 -26.84 -11.43 31.07
N THR A 503 -25.91 -10.93 30.27
CA THR A 503 -26.08 -10.73 28.82
C THR A 503 -24.75 -10.96 28.12
N VAL A 504 -24.79 -11.22 26.81
CA VAL A 504 -23.60 -11.25 25.95
C VAL A 504 -23.20 -9.81 25.63
N ILE A 505 -21.95 -9.48 25.94
CA ILE A 505 -21.30 -8.22 25.61
C ILE A 505 -20.18 -8.51 24.62
N ALA A 506 -19.83 -7.56 23.78
CA ALA A 506 -18.65 -7.59 22.94
C ALA A 506 -17.80 -6.35 23.19
N ASN A 507 -16.60 -6.32 22.65
CA ASN A 507 -15.82 -5.10 22.55
C ASN A 507 -15.42 -4.82 21.10
N ALA A 508 -14.76 -3.70 20.85
CA ALA A 508 -14.40 -3.27 19.50
C ALA A 508 -13.54 -4.29 18.74
N LYS A 509 -12.80 -5.19 19.42
CA LYS A 509 -12.09 -6.30 18.73
C LYS A 509 -13.05 -7.19 17.98
N TYR A 510 -14.30 -7.32 18.43
CA TYR A 510 -15.32 -8.13 17.77
C TYR A 510 -15.51 -7.69 16.33
N ASN A 511 -15.65 -6.38 16.13
CA ASN A 511 -15.72 -5.80 14.80
C ASN A 511 -14.41 -5.93 14.02
N GLY A 512 -13.26 -5.79 14.69
CA GLY A 512 -11.95 -5.98 14.06
C GLY A 512 -11.72 -7.40 13.55
N VAL A 513 -12.13 -8.41 14.33
CA VAL A 513 -12.06 -9.83 13.98
C VAL A 513 -13.07 -10.15 12.87
N LYS A 514 -14.34 -9.74 13.02
CA LYS A 514 -15.36 -9.90 11.96
C LYS A 514 -14.98 -9.26 10.63
N ALA A 515 -14.22 -8.16 10.65
CA ALA A 515 -13.76 -7.52 9.42
C ALA A 515 -12.81 -8.41 8.60
N ILE A 516 -12.23 -9.44 9.23
CA ILE A 516 -11.38 -10.44 8.59
C ILE A 516 -12.14 -11.75 8.35
N THR A 517 -12.72 -12.33 9.40
CA THR A 517 -13.26 -13.71 9.37
C THR A 517 -14.41 -13.88 8.40
N HIS A 518 -15.21 -12.82 8.16
CA HIS A 518 -16.34 -12.82 7.22
C HIS A 518 -15.93 -12.66 5.74
N PHE A 519 -14.64 -12.45 5.45
CA PHE A 519 -14.16 -12.19 4.09
C PHE A 519 -13.04 -13.13 3.65
N ILE A 520 -12.47 -13.90 4.57
CA ILE A 520 -11.45 -14.91 4.33
C ILE A 520 -11.90 -16.14 5.10
N HIS A 521 -12.22 -17.22 4.40
CA HIS A 521 -12.81 -18.43 4.97
C HIS A 521 -11.86 -19.62 4.82
N ALA A 522 -12.20 -20.73 5.48
CA ALA A 522 -11.57 -22.01 5.22
C ALA A 522 -11.62 -22.35 3.71
N GLY A 523 -10.49 -22.77 3.15
CA GLY A 523 -10.31 -23.05 1.72
C GLY A 523 -9.82 -21.87 0.89
N ASP A 524 -9.99 -20.63 1.37
CA ASP A 524 -9.40 -19.46 0.71
C ASP A 524 -7.87 -19.52 0.77
N LYS A 525 -7.21 -18.76 -0.10
CA LYS A 525 -5.74 -18.71 -0.14
C LYS A 525 -5.22 -17.33 0.21
N VAL A 526 -4.44 -17.24 1.27
CA VAL A 526 -3.78 -15.99 1.70
C VAL A 526 -2.66 -15.65 0.72
N ILE A 527 -2.74 -14.46 0.16
CA ILE A 527 -1.86 -13.89 -0.86
C ILE A 527 -0.82 -12.99 -0.19
N ALA A 528 0.43 -13.03 -0.66
CA ALA A 528 1.46 -12.09 -0.21
C ALA A 528 1.18 -10.66 -0.71
N ASN A 529 1.48 -9.66 0.12
CA ASN A 529 1.40 -8.24 -0.22
C ASN A 529 2.60 -7.49 0.42
N ASN A 530 2.77 -6.21 0.09
CA ASN A 530 3.92 -5.39 0.47
C ASN A 530 3.81 -4.68 1.83
N ASP A 531 2.73 -4.88 2.60
CA ASP A 531 2.50 -4.26 3.91
C ASP A 531 1.61 -5.14 4.80
N GLU A 532 2.20 -6.24 5.29
CA GLU A 532 1.54 -7.30 6.07
C GLU A 532 1.00 -6.85 7.44
N ASP A 533 1.46 -5.72 7.98
CA ASP A 533 1.00 -5.21 9.28
C ASP A 533 -0.32 -4.44 9.17
N ASN A 534 -0.67 -3.98 7.97
CA ASN A 534 -1.90 -3.22 7.71
C ASN A 534 -2.83 -3.86 6.69
N ASN A 535 -2.35 -4.87 5.94
CA ASN A 535 -3.09 -5.50 4.87
C ASN A 535 -3.14 -7.02 5.00
N MET A 536 -4.32 -7.59 4.85
CA MET A 536 -4.50 -9.02 4.60
C MET A 536 -5.15 -9.20 3.22
N THR A 537 -4.58 -10.07 2.40
CA THR A 537 -5.03 -10.29 1.03
C THR A 537 -5.27 -11.77 0.80
N ALA A 538 -6.35 -12.12 0.10
CA ALA A 538 -6.68 -13.50 -0.19
C ALA A 538 -7.43 -13.64 -1.52
N THR A 539 -7.39 -14.83 -2.11
CA THR A 539 -8.31 -15.23 -3.19
C THR A 539 -9.27 -16.26 -2.64
N SER A 540 -10.53 -16.18 -3.08
CA SER A 540 -11.50 -17.23 -2.80
C SER A 540 -11.03 -18.59 -3.31
N ASP A 541 -11.48 -19.68 -2.69
CA ASP A 541 -11.17 -21.06 -3.12
C ASP A 541 -11.43 -21.28 -4.63
N ASP A 542 -12.55 -20.75 -5.13
CA ASP A 542 -12.91 -20.84 -6.55
C ASP A 542 -12.15 -19.86 -7.48
N GLY A 543 -11.27 -19.02 -6.92
CA GLY A 543 -10.43 -18.05 -7.62
C GLY A 543 -11.16 -16.82 -8.19
N LYS A 544 -12.46 -16.66 -7.93
CA LYS A 544 -13.28 -15.61 -8.57
C LYS A 544 -13.28 -14.27 -7.85
N THR A 545 -13.04 -14.27 -6.54
CA THR A 545 -13.07 -13.08 -5.69
C THR A 545 -11.70 -12.85 -5.09
N GLN A 546 -11.19 -11.63 -5.25
CA GLN A 546 -9.95 -11.18 -4.63
C GLN A 546 -10.29 -10.26 -3.46
N THR A 547 -9.95 -10.68 -2.24
CA THR A 547 -10.20 -9.93 -1.01
C THR A 547 -8.94 -9.14 -0.63
N VAL A 548 -9.10 -7.86 -0.33
CA VAL A 548 -8.08 -6.97 0.24
C VAL A 548 -8.68 -6.29 1.47
N ILE A 549 -8.08 -6.52 2.63
CA ILE A 549 -8.52 -5.95 3.91
C ILE A 549 -7.45 -5.00 4.40
N HIS A 550 -7.79 -3.72 4.53
CA HIS A 550 -6.85 -2.66 4.91
C HIS A 550 -7.31 -1.94 6.17
N ARG A 551 -6.40 -1.67 7.11
CA ARG A 551 -6.67 -0.80 8.26
C ARG A 551 -6.10 0.61 8.04
N ASN A 552 -6.94 1.62 8.23
CA ASN A 552 -6.50 3.00 8.40
C ASN A 552 -6.53 3.34 9.89
N SER A 553 -5.38 3.26 10.56
CA SER A 553 -5.24 3.68 11.97
C SER A 553 -5.00 5.18 12.13
N GLY A 554 -4.85 5.92 11.03
CA GLY A 554 -4.63 7.35 11.00
C GLY A 554 -5.87 8.16 11.41
N THR A 555 -5.67 9.45 11.58
CA THR A 555 -6.71 10.42 11.98
C THR A 555 -7.37 11.12 10.80
N SER A 556 -6.95 10.83 9.56
CA SER A 556 -7.50 11.36 8.32
C SER A 556 -7.90 10.24 7.36
N ASP A 557 -8.80 10.56 6.43
CA ASP A 557 -9.14 9.68 5.32
C ASP A 557 -7.90 9.44 4.45
N GLN A 558 -7.79 8.24 3.88
CA GLN A 558 -6.69 7.82 3.04
C GLN A 558 -7.18 7.53 1.62
N THR A 559 -6.41 7.95 0.62
CA THR A 559 -6.51 7.40 -0.73
C THR A 559 -5.75 6.08 -0.75
N PHE A 560 -6.47 4.97 -0.81
CA PHE A 560 -5.92 3.63 -0.84
C PHE A 560 -5.96 3.09 -2.27
N VAL A 561 -4.80 2.71 -2.80
CA VAL A 561 -4.63 2.19 -4.16
C VAL A 561 -4.22 0.72 -4.08
N ILE A 562 -5.00 -0.14 -4.73
CA ILE A 562 -4.66 -1.54 -4.94
C ILE A 562 -4.04 -1.63 -6.32
N ASP A 563 -2.74 -1.90 -6.37
CA ASP A 563 -2.00 -2.15 -7.61
C ASP A 563 -2.32 -3.57 -8.11
N LEU A 564 -2.99 -3.62 -9.26
CA LEU A 564 -3.41 -4.85 -9.91
C LEU A 564 -2.41 -5.32 -10.98
N SER A 565 -1.21 -4.71 -11.06
CA SER A 565 -0.20 -5.02 -12.08
C SER A 565 0.21 -6.48 -12.13
N LYS A 566 0.17 -7.17 -10.98
CA LYS A 566 0.51 -8.60 -10.81
C LYS A 566 -0.63 -9.57 -11.14
N TYR A 567 -1.83 -9.09 -11.44
CA TYR A 567 -2.93 -9.94 -11.91
C TYR A 567 -2.86 -10.16 -13.42
N GLY A 568 -3.28 -11.35 -13.85
CA GLY A 568 -3.19 -11.76 -15.25
C GLY A 568 -4.27 -11.10 -16.13
N GLU A 569 -5.51 -11.08 -15.64
CA GLU A 569 -6.66 -10.53 -16.36
C GLU A 569 -7.49 -9.60 -15.47
N ILE A 570 -7.89 -8.47 -16.05
CA ILE A 570 -8.91 -7.55 -15.52
C ILE A 570 -10.02 -7.46 -16.57
N ALA A 571 -11.19 -8.01 -16.25
CA ALA A 571 -12.35 -8.02 -17.13
C ALA A 571 -12.88 -6.60 -17.37
N ASP A 572 -13.48 -6.35 -18.54
CA ASP A 572 -14.08 -5.03 -18.85
C ASP A 572 -15.23 -4.65 -17.90
N ASN A 573 -15.87 -5.67 -17.31
CA ASN A 573 -16.93 -5.53 -16.31
C ASN A 573 -16.46 -5.86 -14.89
N ALA A 574 -15.15 -5.81 -14.62
CA ALA A 574 -14.62 -5.95 -13.27
C ALA A 574 -15.24 -4.86 -12.36
N TYR A 575 -15.55 -5.24 -11.12
CA TYR A 575 -16.10 -4.33 -10.13
C TYR A 575 -15.58 -4.68 -8.74
N GLY A 576 -15.65 -3.70 -7.83
CA GLY A 576 -15.28 -3.87 -6.43
C GLY A 576 -16.43 -3.55 -5.49
N GLU A 577 -16.53 -4.30 -4.41
CA GLU A 577 -17.41 -4.02 -3.29
C GLU A 577 -16.58 -3.60 -2.07
N LEU A 578 -17.05 -2.58 -1.35
CA LEU A 578 -16.41 -2.06 -0.15
C LEU A 578 -17.32 -2.26 1.05
N TYR A 579 -16.77 -2.83 2.11
CA TYR A 579 -17.40 -2.98 3.41
C TYR A 579 -16.53 -2.24 4.43
N LEU A 580 -17.15 -1.32 5.19
CA LEU A 580 -16.44 -0.52 6.19
C LEU A 580 -16.82 -0.94 7.59
N THR A 581 -15.79 -1.18 8.40
CA THR A 581 -15.89 -1.31 9.84
C THR A 581 -15.34 -0.06 10.50
N THR A 582 -16.17 0.64 11.26
CA THR A 582 -15.85 1.95 11.86
C THR A 582 -16.12 1.98 13.35
N GLU A 583 -15.66 3.04 14.01
CA GLU A 583 -15.96 3.27 15.42
C GLU A 583 -17.46 3.31 15.71
N THR A 584 -17.83 2.76 16.87
CA THR A 584 -19.19 2.83 17.41
C THR A 584 -19.63 4.28 17.61
N SER A 585 -20.92 4.55 17.36
CA SER A 585 -21.50 5.89 17.45
C SER A 585 -21.42 6.46 18.88
N ALA A 586 -21.39 7.79 19.00
CA ALA A 586 -21.43 8.45 20.31
C ALA A 586 -22.74 8.16 21.08
N GLU A 587 -23.86 7.97 20.36
CA GLU A 587 -25.14 7.64 20.97
C GLU A 587 -25.10 6.28 21.68
N ASP A 588 -24.56 5.25 21.00
CA ASP A 588 -24.42 3.91 21.56
C ASP A 588 -23.38 3.90 22.71
N LYS A 589 -22.24 4.60 22.53
CA LYS A 589 -21.24 4.77 23.60
C LYS A 589 -21.86 5.39 24.87
N ASN A 590 -22.74 6.38 24.72
CA ASN A 590 -23.42 7.06 25.82
C ASN A 590 -24.47 6.20 26.53
N ALA A 591 -24.91 5.08 25.94
CA ALA A 591 -25.80 4.12 26.60
C ALA A 591 -25.09 3.28 27.68
N GLY A 592 -23.76 3.39 27.80
CA GLY A 592 -22.97 2.71 28.83
C GLY A 592 -22.35 1.40 28.36
N VAL A 593 -21.44 0.87 29.17
CA VAL A 593 -20.63 -0.31 28.83
C VAL A 593 -21.44 -1.62 28.82
N ASP A 594 -22.53 -1.69 29.58
CA ASP A 594 -23.45 -2.84 29.61
C ASP A 594 -24.38 -2.89 28.38
N SER A 595 -24.37 -1.84 27.54
CA SER A 595 -25.11 -1.81 26.26
C SER A 595 -24.26 -2.27 25.07
N ALA A 596 -22.99 -2.66 25.28
CA ALA A 596 -22.04 -2.99 24.22
C ALA A 596 -22.28 -4.39 23.63
N THR A 597 -23.49 -4.68 23.16
CA THR A 597 -23.86 -6.01 22.65
C THR A 597 -23.39 -6.22 21.21
N PRO A 598 -23.28 -7.48 20.72
CA PRO A 598 -23.01 -7.76 19.31
C PRO A 598 -23.92 -7.00 18.33
N GLU A 599 -25.20 -6.81 18.66
CA GLU A 599 -26.15 -6.06 17.83
C GLU A 599 -25.84 -4.56 17.75
N VAL A 600 -25.30 -3.97 18.82
CA VAL A 600 -24.82 -2.58 18.81
C VAL A 600 -23.59 -2.45 17.91
N PHE A 601 -22.66 -3.39 18.02
CA PHE A 601 -21.45 -3.42 17.20
C PHE A 601 -21.74 -3.71 15.71
N ALA A 602 -22.76 -4.51 15.41
CA ALA A 602 -23.21 -4.80 14.04
C ALA A 602 -23.62 -3.54 13.24
N LYS A 603 -24.03 -2.45 13.92
CA LYS A 603 -24.35 -1.17 13.27
C LYS A 603 -23.16 -0.53 12.56
N THR A 604 -21.94 -0.84 12.98
CA THR A 604 -20.68 -0.25 12.47
C THR A 604 -19.67 -1.32 12.04
N SER A 605 -20.10 -2.58 11.87
CA SER A 605 -19.28 -3.69 11.39
C SER A 605 -19.67 -4.05 9.97
N ASN A 606 -18.69 -4.17 9.06
CA ASN A 606 -18.85 -4.67 7.71
C ASN A 606 -19.99 -3.99 6.94
N VAL A 607 -20.17 -2.67 7.13
CA VAL A 607 -21.26 -1.93 6.49
C VAL A 607 -20.95 -1.78 5.01
N LYS A 608 -21.75 -2.43 4.17
CA LYS A 608 -21.62 -2.34 2.71
C LYS A 608 -21.83 -0.91 2.22
N GLN A 609 -20.89 -0.43 1.43
CA GLN A 609 -20.92 0.91 0.84
C GLN A 609 -21.62 0.90 -0.53
N ALA A 610 -21.93 2.10 -1.03
CA ALA A 610 -22.61 2.26 -2.33
C ALA A 610 -21.79 1.68 -3.49
N GLU A 611 -22.48 1.24 -4.55
CA GLU A 611 -21.83 0.86 -5.81
C GLU A 611 -20.97 2.03 -6.34
N GLY A 612 -19.77 1.71 -6.83
CA GLY A 612 -18.81 2.70 -7.32
C GLY A 612 -17.86 3.28 -6.26
N SER A 613 -17.96 2.87 -4.99
CA SER A 613 -16.98 3.23 -3.94
C SER A 613 -15.58 2.65 -4.20
N VAL A 614 -15.48 1.61 -5.04
CA VAL A 614 -14.22 1.06 -5.54
C VAL A 614 -14.14 1.38 -7.03
N MET A 615 -13.17 2.20 -7.43
CA MET A 615 -12.95 2.57 -8.83
C MET A 615 -11.83 1.72 -9.44
N ILE A 616 -12.17 0.82 -10.37
CA ILE A 616 -11.19 0.01 -11.08
C ILE A 616 -10.83 0.70 -12.40
N ASP A 617 -9.55 1.00 -12.59
CA ASP A 617 -8.98 1.44 -13.86
C ASP A 617 -8.18 0.29 -14.50
N LYS A 618 -8.78 -0.34 -15.50
CA LYS A 618 -8.16 -1.46 -16.25
C LYS A 618 -6.89 -1.04 -16.98
N ALA A 619 -6.81 0.20 -17.48
CA ALA A 619 -5.67 0.67 -18.24
C ALA A 619 -4.48 0.98 -17.31
N ALA A 620 -4.75 1.64 -16.18
CA ALA A 620 -3.76 1.88 -15.13
C ALA A 620 -3.43 0.62 -14.32
N LYS A 621 -4.26 -0.43 -14.42
CA LYS A 621 -4.22 -1.65 -13.60
C LYS A 621 -4.28 -1.33 -12.10
N THR A 622 -5.24 -0.50 -11.69
CA THR A 622 -5.42 -0.13 -10.28
C THR A 622 -6.88 -0.24 -9.86
N ALA A 623 -7.11 -0.43 -8.56
CA ALA A 623 -8.39 -0.16 -7.92
C ALA A 623 -8.19 0.87 -6.81
N THR A 624 -8.94 1.96 -6.82
CA THR A 624 -8.79 3.06 -5.85
C THR A 624 -10.01 3.15 -4.94
N VAL A 625 -9.77 3.34 -3.65
CA VAL A 625 -10.78 3.44 -2.59
C VAL A 625 -10.41 4.57 -1.63
N THR A 626 -11.39 5.34 -1.17
CA THR A 626 -11.20 6.24 -0.02
C THR A 626 -11.50 5.47 1.27
N VAL A 627 -10.49 5.32 2.13
CA VAL A 627 -10.61 4.60 3.40
C VAL A 627 -10.68 5.63 4.54
N PRO A 628 -11.81 5.77 5.24
CA PRO A 628 -11.96 6.78 6.29
C PRO A 628 -10.94 6.64 7.42
N ALA A 629 -10.65 7.74 8.10
CA ALA A 629 -9.87 7.73 9.34
C ALA A 629 -10.40 6.68 10.33
N ARG A 630 -9.49 6.01 11.06
CA ARG A 630 -9.84 5.05 12.12
C ARG A 630 -10.89 4.02 11.68
N SER A 631 -10.60 3.32 10.60
CA SER A 631 -11.50 2.31 10.01
C SER A 631 -10.75 1.10 9.48
N ILE A 632 -11.50 0.02 9.22
CA ILE A 632 -11.03 -1.16 8.49
C ILE A 632 -11.91 -1.29 7.24
N ALA A 633 -11.29 -1.38 6.08
CA ALA A 633 -11.92 -1.55 4.79
C ALA A 633 -11.70 -2.98 4.29
N SER A 634 -12.77 -3.75 4.15
CA SER A 634 -12.76 -5.07 3.51
C SER A 634 -13.28 -4.91 2.08
N ILE A 635 -12.42 -5.15 1.10
CA ILE A 635 -12.64 -4.87 -0.32
C ILE A 635 -12.64 -6.20 -1.07
N GLN A 636 -13.71 -6.49 -1.81
CA GLN A 636 -13.81 -7.67 -2.67
C GLN A 636 -13.84 -7.25 -4.14
N LEU A 637 -12.88 -7.71 -4.93
CA LEU A 637 -12.78 -7.46 -6.36
C LEU A 637 -13.24 -8.70 -7.13
N THR A 638 -14.14 -8.51 -8.08
CA THR A 638 -14.62 -9.55 -9.01
C THR A 638 -14.20 -9.20 -10.43
N GLY A 639 -13.83 -10.20 -11.22
CA GLY A 639 -13.33 -10.02 -12.59
C GLY A 639 -11.85 -9.64 -12.66
N VAL A 640 -11.13 -9.73 -11.54
CA VAL A 640 -9.67 -9.65 -11.46
C VAL A 640 -9.17 -11.05 -11.14
N THR A 641 -8.45 -11.70 -12.07
CA THR A 641 -8.14 -13.14 -11.95
C THR A 641 -6.76 -13.50 -12.49
N GLY A 642 -6.26 -14.65 -12.05
CA GLY A 642 -4.96 -15.18 -12.45
C GLY A 642 -3.80 -14.29 -12.01
N TYR A 643 -2.61 -14.61 -12.51
CA TYR A 643 -1.39 -13.85 -12.22
C TYR A 643 -0.70 -13.44 -13.52
N ALA A 644 -0.01 -12.30 -13.49
CA ALA A 644 0.84 -11.86 -14.59
C ALA A 644 2.14 -12.68 -14.62
N LYS A 645 2.68 -12.94 -15.81
CA LYS A 645 3.85 -13.82 -15.98
C LYS A 645 5.07 -13.36 -15.17
N ASP A 646 5.24 -12.06 -14.97
CA ASP A 646 6.31 -11.45 -14.19
C ASP A 646 6.06 -11.44 -12.67
N ALA A 647 4.85 -11.76 -12.22
CA ALA A 647 4.55 -11.99 -10.81
C ALA A 647 5.07 -13.35 -10.31
N ALA A 648 5.30 -14.29 -11.25
CA ALA A 648 5.63 -15.67 -10.98
C ALA A 648 7.11 -16.02 -11.21
N VAL A 649 7.58 -17.01 -10.44
CA VAL A 649 8.80 -17.77 -10.78
C VAL A 649 8.36 -19.02 -11.54
N GLU A 650 8.48 -18.98 -12.86
CA GLU A 650 8.00 -20.02 -13.76
C GLU A 650 8.96 -21.22 -13.81
N THR A 651 8.40 -22.42 -13.88
CA THR A 651 9.20 -23.64 -14.00
C THR A 651 9.84 -23.72 -15.38
N GLY A 652 11.15 -23.99 -15.42
CA GLY A 652 11.97 -24.00 -16.63
C GLY A 652 12.53 -22.65 -17.05
N ASP A 653 12.03 -21.54 -16.49
CA ASP A 653 12.56 -20.21 -16.78
C ASP A 653 13.90 -19.98 -16.06
N THR A 654 14.69 -19.06 -16.63
CA THR A 654 16.02 -18.70 -16.16
C THR A 654 16.04 -17.31 -15.53
N TYR A 655 16.75 -17.19 -14.40
CA TYR A 655 16.78 -15.98 -13.58
C TYR A 655 18.20 -15.61 -13.17
N GLN A 656 18.46 -14.31 -13.01
CA GLN A 656 19.51 -13.83 -12.11
C GLN A 656 18.95 -13.64 -10.69
N LEU A 657 19.77 -13.91 -9.68
CA LEU A 657 19.47 -13.64 -8.28
C LEU A 657 20.22 -12.38 -7.85
N VAL A 658 19.54 -11.23 -7.74
CA VAL A 658 20.17 -9.96 -7.39
C VAL A 658 19.86 -9.62 -5.93
N GLY A 659 20.88 -9.46 -5.10
CA GLY A 659 20.73 -9.21 -3.67
C GLY A 659 20.14 -7.83 -3.40
N LYS A 660 19.09 -7.79 -2.57
CA LYS A 660 18.38 -6.55 -2.18
C LYS A 660 19.32 -5.53 -1.53
N GLN A 661 20.25 -5.97 -0.69
CA GLN A 661 21.21 -5.08 -0.03
C GLN A 661 22.34 -4.57 -0.95
N SER A 662 22.88 -5.45 -1.80
CA SER A 662 24.11 -5.17 -2.53
C SER A 662 23.88 -4.63 -3.95
N GLY A 663 22.69 -4.87 -4.53
CA GLY A 663 22.43 -4.67 -5.95
C GLY A 663 23.26 -5.58 -6.87
N LYS A 664 23.85 -6.65 -6.33
CA LYS A 664 24.79 -7.55 -7.01
C LYS A 664 24.18 -8.92 -7.22
N ALA A 665 24.60 -9.59 -8.29
CA ALA A 665 24.11 -10.91 -8.65
C ALA A 665 24.85 -12.02 -7.88
N VAL A 666 24.16 -13.12 -7.57
CA VAL A 666 24.78 -14.37 -7.11
C VAL A 666 25.39 -15.08 -8.33
N ALA A 667 26.70 -15.31 -8.27
CA ALA A 667 27.43 -16.04 -9.29
C ALA A 667 27.93 -17.39 -8.75
N ASP A 668 28.02 -18.39 -9.62
CA ASP A 668 28.61 -19.72 -9.35
C ASP A 668 30.15 -19.70 -9.26
N THR A 669 30.69 -18.63 -8.68
CA THR A 669 32.12 -18.46 -8.43
C THR A 669 32.43 -18.81 -6.98
N THR A 670 33.28 -19.81 -6.78
CA THR A 670 33.71 -20.29 -5.46
C THR A 670 34.33 -19.17 -4.61
N SER A 671 33.88 -19.06 -3.36
CA SER A 671 34.47 -18.17 -2.36
C SER A 671 34.45 -18.88 -1.00
N GLY A 672 35.64 -19.15 -0.46
CA GLY A 672 35.77 -19.98 0.74
C GLY A 672 35.34 -21.42 0.50
N ASP A 673 34.46 -21.92 1.35
CA ASP A 673 33.82 -23.24 1.29
C ASP A 673 32.54 -23.27 0.44
N SER A 674 32.01 -22.11 0.05
CA SER A 674 30.82 -21.99 -0.80
C SER A 674 31.18 -21.99 -2.28
N ALA A 675 30.34 -22.63 -3.09
CA ALA A 675 30.37 -22.52 -4.55
C ALA A 675 29.87 -21.15 -5.07
N LEU A 676 29.33 -20.28 -4.20
CA LEU A 676 28.65 -19.04 -4.59
C LEU A 676 29.34 -17.79 -4.02
N SER A 677 29.35 -16.71 -4.80
CA SER A 677 29.75 -15.37 -4.35
C SER A 677 29.02 -14.25 -5.08
N LEU A 678 29.06 -13.04 -4.51
CA LEU A 678 28.52 -11.85 -5.15
C LEU A 678 29.38 -11.40 -6.35
N ALA A 679 28.72 -11.03 -7.44
CA ALA A 679 29.34 -10.45 -8.63
C ALA A 679 28.54 -9.23 -9.12
N ASN A 680 29.19 -8.33 -9.85
CA ASN A 680 28.44 -7.29 -10.55
C ASN A 680 27.46 -7.93 -11.54
N VAL A 681 26.27 -7.36 -11.71
CA VAL A 681 25.31 -7.81 -12.73
C VAL A 681 26.03 -7.90 -14.08
N ALA A 682 25.94 -9.06 -14.71
CA ALA A 682 26.71 -9.38 -15.91
C ALA A 682 26.45 -8.38 -17.04
N SER A 683 27.54 -7.99 -17.71
CA SER A 683 27.49 -7.15 -18.92
C SER A 683 28.03 -7.87 -20.15
N ASP A 684 28.45 -9.13 -20.02
CA ASP A 684 29.00 -9.98 -21.07
C ASP A 684 28.56 -11.43 -20.87
N ALA A 685 28.69 -12.23 -21.93
CA ALA A 685 28.19 -13.59 -21.95
C ALA A 685 28.97 -14.56 -21.05
N GLU A 686 30.23 -14.28 -20.72
CA GLU A 686 30.99 -15.16 -19.83
C GLU A 686 30.49 -15.02 -18.39
N ASN A 687 30.30 -13.79 -17.92
CA ASN A 687 29.77 -13.51 -16.59
C ASN A 687 28.28 -13.84 -16.48
N ALA A 688 27.50 -13.65 -17.56
CA ALA A 688 26.08 -13.98 -17.59
C ALA A 688 25.83 -15.48 -17.33
N LYS A 689 26.65 -16.37 -17.93
CA LYS A 689 26.58 -17.82 -17.69
C LYS A 689 26.74 -18.19 -16.21
N LYS A 690 27.62 -17.49 -15.49
CA LYS A 690 27.88 -17.72 -14.06
C LYS A 690 26.74 -17.24 -13.16
N GLN A 691 25.85 -16.38 -13.67
CA GLN A 691 24.79 -15.71 -12.92
C GLN A 691 23.38 -16.16 -13.31
N THR A 692 23.27 -17.14 -14.23
CA THR A 692 21.99 -17.60 -14.77
C THR A 692 21.60 -18.92 -14.12
N TRP A 693 20.40 -18.93 -13.52
CA TRP A 693 19.87 -20.03 -12.73
C TRP A 693 18.53 -20.49 -13.29
N THR A 694 18.40 -21.76 -13.64
CA THR A 694 17.13 -22.35 -14.09
C THR A 694 16.36 -22.89 -12.90
N PHE A 695 15.12 -22.46 -12.73
CA PHE A 695 14.24 -22.90 -11.65
C PHE A 695 13.33 -24.00 -12.14
N THR A 696 13.33 -25.18 -11.51
CA THR A 696 12.40 -26.26 -11.84
C THR A 696 11.53 -26.58 -10.63
N GLN A 697 10.24 -26.28 -10.72
CA GLN A 697 9.31 -26.47 -9.61
C GLN A 697 9.15 -27.96 -9.24
N ILE A 698 9.02 -28.20 -7.95
CA ILE A 698 8.67 -29.48 -7.33
C ILE A 698 7.18 -29.41 -7.01
N GLU A 699 6.37 -30.13 -7.79
CA GLU A 699 4.96 -30.27 -7.51
C GLU A 699 4.74 -30.95 -6.17
N GLN A 700 3.88 -30.36 -5.34
CA GLN A 700 3.49 -30.97 -4.08
C GLN A 700 2.34 -31.96 -4.32
N PRO A 701 2.28 -33.08 -3.58
CA PRO A 701 1.10 -33.94 -3.58
C PRO A 701 -0.17 -33.16 -3.22
N THR A 702 -1.31 -33.50 -3.83
CA THR A 702 -2.59 -32.84 -3.56
C THR A 702 -3.10 -33.06 -2.14
N ASP A 703 -2.69 -34.16 -1.52
CA ASP A 703 -2.95 -34.56 -0.13
C ASP A 703 -1.84 -34.09 0.83
N SER A 704 -0.93 -33.22 0.38
CA SER A 704 0.06 -32.61 1.27
C SER A 704 -0.59 -31.55 2.15
N GLU A 705 -0.11 -31.43 3.39
CA GLU A 705 -0.42 -30.30 4.29
C GLU A 705 -0.03 -28.93 3.71
N ARG A 706 0.88 -28.86 2.73
CA ARG A 706 1.30 -27.61 2.08
C ARG A 706 1.27 -27.75 0.56
N PRO A 707 0.08 -27.89 -0.06
CA PRO A 707 -0.03 -28.17 -1.49
C PRO A 707 0.44 -26.99 -2.36
N ASP A 708 0.39 -25.76 -1.84
CA ASP A 708 0.85 -24.56 -2.55
C ASP A 708 2.33 -24.21 -2.34
N LEU A 709 3.10 -25.06 -1.64
CA LEU A 709 4.50 -24.77 -1.29
C LEU A 709 5.36 -24.54 -2.54
N LYS A 710 6.00 -23.37 -2.61
CA LYS A 710 6.85 -22.95 -3.75
C LYS A 710 8.25 -23.55 -3.64
N ALA A 711 8.37 -24.86 -3.84
CA ALA A 711 9.65 -25.59 -3.80
C ALA A 711 10.25 -25.82 -5.19
N TYR A 712 11.58 -25.75 -5.30
CA TYR A 712 12.33 -25.81 -6.57
C TYR A 712 13.61 -26.61 -6.46
N VAL A 713 13.99 -27.23 -7.58
CA VAL A 713 15.37 -27.58 -7.89
C VAL A 713 15.95 -26.45 -8.73
N ILE A 714 17.12 -25.95 -8.34
CA ILE A 714 17.80 -24.84 -9.03
C ILE A 714 19.05 -25.37 -9.71
N THR A 715 19.27 -25.03 -10.98
CA THR A 715 20.48 -25.44 -11.72
C THR A 715 21.21 -24.24 -12.32
N ASN A 716 22.54 -24.31 -12.41
CA ASN A 716 23.32 -23.29 -13.12
C ASN A 716 23.26 -23.49 -14.65
N ALA A 717 23.91 -22.61 -15.43
CA ALA A 717 23.94 -22.71 -16.89
C ALA A 717 24.59 -23.99 -17.45
N GLU A 718 25.36 -24.74 -16.65
CA GLU A 718 25.93 -26.05 -17.02
C GLU A 718 24.99 -27.22 -16.69
N GLY A 719 23.83 -26.97 -16.06
CA GLY A 719 22.88 -27.97 -15.62
C GLY A 719 23.24 -28.66 -14.30
N LYS A 720 24.21 -28.13 -13.54
CA LYS A 720 24.54 -28.64 -12.20
C LYS A 720 23.54 -28.13 -11.18
N VAL A 721 23.13 -29.02 -10.27
CA VAL A 721 22.11 -28.74 -9.25
C VAL A 721 22.76 -28.01 -8.07
N LEU A 722 22.15 -26.90 -7.63
CA LEU A 722 22.51 -26.19 -6.41
C LEU A 722 22.02 -26.99 -5.20
N VAL A 723 22.95 -27.38 -4.33
CA VAL A 723 22.66 -28.15 -3.11
C VAL A 723 23.30 -27.54 -1.89
N SER A 724 22.73 -27.81 -0.72
CA SER A 724 23.42 -27.62 0.55
C SER A 724 24.33 -28.81 0.85
N LYS A 725 25.60 -28.54 1.15
CA LYS A 725 26.58 -29.55 1.54
C LYS A 725 27.49 -28.99 2.61
N ASP A 726 27.68 -29.75 3.70
CA ASP A 726 28.52 -29.36 4.83
C ASP A 726 28.15 -27.99 5.44
N GLY A 727 26.86 -27.61 5.36
CA GLY A 727 26.34 -26.33 5.87
C GLY A 727 26.53 -25.13 4.95
N THR A 728 26.94 -25.33 3.69
CA THR A 728 27.10 -24.25 2.70
C THR A 728 26.66 -24.68 1.31
N ASN A 729 26.83 -23.82 0.30
CA ASN A 729 26.35 -24.05 -1.05
C ASN A 729 27.37 -24.84 -1.89
N ALA A 730 26.90 -25.85 -2.62
CA ALA A 730 27.70 -26.65 -3.55
C ALA A 730 26.93 -26.92 -4.86
N LEU A 731 27.67 -27.33 -5.91
CA LEU A 731 27.08 -27.76 -7.18
C LEU A 731 27.23 -29.28 -7.35
N SER A 732 26.11 -29.96 -7.53
CA SER A 732 25.97 -31.41 -7.69
C SER A 732 25.80 -31.81 -9.16
N ASN A 733 26.30 -33.00 -9.51
CA ASN A 733 26.07 -33.62 -10.83
C ASN A 733 24.86 -34.56 -10.84
N GLU A 734 24.05 -34.55 -9.78
CA GLU A 734 22.81 -35.32 -9.76
C GLU A 734 21.84 -34.83 -10.84
N THR A 735 20.96 -35.72 -11.28
CA THR A 735 19.90 -35.35 -12.23
C THR A 735 18.81 -34.55 -11.52
N VAL A 736 18.20 -33.58 -12.20
CA VAL A 736 17.05 -32.81 -11.68
C VAL A 736 15.94 -33.72 -11.12
N GLY A 737 15.65 -34.85 -11.77
CA GLY A 737 14.65 -35.81 -11.29
C GLY A 737 14.98 -36.45 -9.94
N ALA A 738 16.27 -36.73 -9.66
CA ALA A 738 16.72 -37.24 -8.36
C ALA A 738 16.70 -36.12 -7.30
N ALA A 739 17.14 -34.92 -7.69
CA ALA A 739 17.18 -33.74 -6.82
C ALA A 739 15.80 -33.36 -6.25
N LYS A 740 14.70 -33.62 -6.99
CA LYS A 740 13.34 -33.36 -6.47
C LYS A 740 13.02 -34.11 -5.16
N SER A 741 13.71 -35.21 -4.90
CA SER A 741 13.57 -36.02 -3.68
C SER A 741 14.72 -35.85 -2.70
N ASP A 742 15.73 -35.04 -3.01
CA ASP A 742 16.84 -34.73 -2.11
C ASP A 742 16.55 -33.44 -1.33
N PRO A 743 16.37 -33.49 0.01
CA PRO A 743 16.19 -32.29 0.83
C PRO A 743 17.33 -31.27 0.68
N ALA A 744 18.56 -31.72 0.37
CA ALA A 744 19.70 -30.84 0.17
C ALA A 744 19.58 -30.02 -1.13
N ALA A 745 18.87 -30.53 -2.13
CA ALA A 745 18.64 -29.87 -3.42
C ALA A 745 17.31 -29.11 -3.51
N LYS A 746 16.43 -29.27 -2.50
CA LYS A 746 15.13 -28.60 -2.42
C LYS A 746 15.28 -27.20 -1.84
N TRP A 747 14.92 -26.20 -2.63
CA TRP A 747 14.89 -24.79 -2.25
C TRP A 747 13.45 -24.27 -2.23
N ILE A 748 13.04 -23.70 -1.10
CA ILE A 748 11.69 -23.16 -0.89
C ILE A 748 11.79 -21.63 -1.01
N LEU A 749 10.97 -21.06 -1.90
CA LEU A 749 10.84 -19.62 -2.04
C LEU A 749 9.89 -19.10 -0.97
N ASN A 750 10.34 -18.11 -0.20
CA ASN A 750 9.50 -17.35 0.73
C ASN A 750 9.54 -15.87 0.36
N THR A 751 8.42 -15.17 0.52
CA THR A 751 8.34 -13.71 0.35
C THR A 751 7.47 -13.11 1.43
N SER A 752 7.84 -11.91 1.89
CA SER A 752 7.04 -11.08 2.80
C SER A 752 6.48 -9.83 2.10
N ASP A 753 6.87 -9.56 0.85
CA ASP A 753 6.47 -8.36 0.10
C ASP A 753 5.92 -8.65 -1.30
N GLY A 754 5.84 -9.92 -1.71
CA GLY A 754 5.35 -10.35 -3.02
C GLY A 754 6.27 -9.99 -4.20
N SER A 755 7.48 -9.50 -3.95
CA SER A 755 8.39 -8.99 -5.01
C SER A 755 9.84 -9.46 -4.84
N THR A 756 10.29 -9.63 -3.60
CA THR A 756 11.61 -10.11 -3.23
C THR A 756 11.50 -11.38 -2.40
N TYR A 757 12.51 -12.22 -2.49
CA TYR A 757 12.41 -13.61 -2.04
C TYR A 757 13.60 -14.02 -1.19
N GLN A 758 13.35 -14.83 -0.16
CA GLN A 758 14.33 -15.67 0.50
C GLN A 758 14.35 -17.05 -0.17
N LEU A 759 15.51 -17.71 -0.16
CA LEU A 759 15.71 -19.06 -0.68
C LEU A 759 16.11 -19.99 0.46
N LEU A 760 15.12 -20.68 1.03
CA LEU A 760 15.28 -21.61 2.15
C LEU A 760 15.71 -23.00 1.65
N ASN A 761 16.80 -23.54 2.17
CA ASN A 761 17.16 -24.93 1.91
C ASN A 761 16.44 -25.89 2.87
N ALA A 762 15.79 -26.94 2.34
CA ALA A 762 14.98 -27.84 3.16
C ALA A 762 15.81 -28.75 4.10
N ALA A 763 17.01 -29.17 3.70
CA ALA A 763 17.86 -30.01 4.56
C ALA A 763 18.37 -29.25 5.78
N THR A 764 18.90 -28.03 5.58
CA THR A 764 19.52 -27.26 6.67
C THR A 764 18.56 -26.32 7.38
N LYS A 765 17.39 -26.03 6.80
CA LYS A 765 16.40 -25.07 7.33
C LYS A 765 16.98 -23.66 7.49
N THR A 766 17.81 -23.28 6.52
CA THR A 766 18.53 -22.00 6.47
C THR A 766 18.42 -21.38 5.08
N ASN A 767 18.46 -20.07 5.00
CA ASN A 767 18.34 -19.29 3.78
C ASN A 767 19.68 -18.99 3.12
N LEU A 768 19.67 -18.84 1.79
CA LEU A 768 20.77 -18.27 1.03
C LEU A 768 21.11 -16.87 1.58
N ASP A 769 22.35 -16.69 2.05
CA ASP A 769 22.77 -15.54 2.85
C ASP A 769 24.10 -14.98 2.34
N VAL A 770 24.23 -13.66 2.26
CA VAL A 770 25.54 -13.04 2.03
C VAL A 770 26.30 -12.89 3.36
N ASP A 771 27.43 -13.60 3.47
CA ASP A 771 28.24 -13.67 4.69
C ASP A 771 28.56 -12.27 5.24
N ASN A 772 28.29 -12.06 6.53
CA ASN A 772 28.52 -10.80 7.26
C ASN A 772 27.82 -9.58 6.65
N SER A 773 26.75 -9.79 5.87
CA SER A 773 26.02 -8.72 5.16
C SER A 773 26.91 -7.89 4.24
N GLY A 774 27.96 -8.51 3.68
CA GLY A 774 28.91 -7.84 2.78
C GLY A 774 28.26 -7.45 1.45
N THR A 775 28.72 -6.35 0.85
CA THR A 775 28.16 -5.82 -0.41
C THR A 775 29.17 -5.78 -1.56
N THR A 776 30.41 -6.19 -1.31
CA THR A 776 31.49 -6.16 -2.32
C THR A 776 31.48 -7.41 -3.20
N VAL A 777 31.99 -7.26 -4.43
CA VAL A 777 32.21 -8.39 -5.34
C VAL A 777 33.19 -9.39 -4.70
N GLY A 778 32.91 -10.68 -4.85
CA GLY A 778 33.68 -11.78 -4.28
C GLY A 778 33.26 -12.19 -2.87
N THR A 779 32.38 -11.42 -2.21
CA THR A 779 31.82 -11.81 -0.90
C THR A 779 31.14 -13.17 -1.02
N LYS A 780 31.46 -14.07 -0.09
CA LYS A 780 30.87 -15.41 -0.03
C LYS A 780 29.35 -15.32 0.16
N VAL A 781 28.61 -16.13 -0.60
CA VAL A 781 27.18 -16.36 -0.38
C VAL A 781 27.04 -17.75 0.25
N GLY A 782 26.73 -17.80 1.54
CA GLY A 782 26.58 -19.00 2.35
C GLY A 782 25.12 -19.35 2.64
N LEU A 783 24.91 -19.92 3.82
CA LEU A 783 23.60 -20.31 4.34
C LEU A 783 23.50 -19.85 5.80
N TRP A 784 22.37 -19.25 6.16
CA TRP A 784 22.11 -18.82 7.53
C TRP A 784 20.62 -18.86 7.88
N GLN A 785 20.30 -19.05 9.15
CA GLN A 785 18.89 -19.04 9.61
C GLN A 785 18.22 -17.69 9.33
N SER A 786 16.90 -17.69 9.12
CA SER A 786 16.11 -16.45 9.09
C SER A 786 16.38 -15.60 10.34
N PRO A 787 16.36 -14.26 10.23
CA PRO A 787 16.55 -13.40 11.39
C PRO A 787 15.44 -13.61 12.41
N SER A 788 15.72 -13.28 13.67
CA SER A 788 14.72 -13.36 14.75
C SER A 788 13.73 -12.19 14.73
N GLY A 789 13.98 -11.14 13.94
CA GLY A 789 13.10 -9.97 13.83
C GLY A 789 11.86 -10.22 12.96
N THR A 790 11.14 -9.15 12.66
CA THR A 790 9.85 -9.16 11.95
C THR A 790 9.95 -9.06 10.43
N SER A 791 11.15 -8.84 9.88
CA SER A 791 11.35 -8.72 8.43
C SER A 791 12.56 -9.52 7.97
N PRO A 792 12.52 -10.09 6.74
CA PRO A 792 13.70 -10.71 6.12
C PRO A 792 14.88 -9.75 6.09
N SER A 793 16.08 -10.26 6.35
CA SER A 793 17.28 -9.43 6.27
C SER A 793 17.62 -9.17 4.80
N ALA A 794 18.03 -7.94 4.47
CA ALA A 794 18.32 -7.56 3.09
C ALA A 794 19.47 -8.37 2.45
N ASN A 795 20.37 -8.96 3.27
CA ASN A 795 21.44 -9.85 2.84
C ASN A 795 20.99 -11.29 2.56
N GLN A 796 19.75 -11.66 2.91
CA GLN A 796 19.10 -12.95 2.61
C GLN A 796 17.99 -12.84 1.56
N THR A 797 17.82 -11.65 0.99
CA THR A 797 16.66 -11.31 0.17
C THR A 797 17.09 -10.96 -1.26
N TRP A 798 16.37 -11.49 -2.24
CA TRP A 798 16.78 -11.49 -3.64
C TRP A 798 15.65 -11.00 -4.55
N THR A 799 15.98 -10.17 -5.53
CA THR A 799 15.14 -9.92 -6.70
C THR A 799 15.48 -10.97 -7.76
N LEU A 800 14.48 -11.73 -8.18
CA LEU A 800 14.61 -12.72 -9.25
C LEU A 800 14.33 -12.05 -10.60
N ARG A 801 15.38 -11.81 -11.38
CA ARG A 801 15.28 -11.16 -12.70
C ARG A 801 15.17 -12.22 -13.79
N ASN A 802 14.00 -12.38 -14.40
CA ASN A 802 13.85 -13.25 -15.57
C ASN A 802 14.74 -12.72 -16.70
N VAL A 803 15.62 -13.58 -17.25
CA VAL A 803 16.57 -13.17 -18.29
C VAL A 803 16.01 -13.31 -19.69
N THR A 804 14.72 -13.62 -19.86
CA THR A 804 14.07 -13.69 -21.18
C THR A 804 13.62 -12.30 -21.62
N PRO A 805 14.04 -11.82 -22.81
CA PRO A 805 13.55 -10.56 -23.36
C PRO A 805 12.04 -10.58 -23.61
N THR A 806 11.35 -9.48 -23.29
CA THR A 806 9.90 -9.32 -23.46
C THR A 806 9.54 -8.46 -24.67
N SER A 807 10.35 -7.45 -24.96
CA SER A 807 10.16 -6.55 -26.10
C SER A 807 11.48 -5.87 -26.47
N GLN A 808 11.44 -4.96 -27.46
CA GLN A 808 12.58 -4.16 -27.89
C GLN A 808 12.27 -2.66 -27.77
N LYS A 809 13.31 -1.85 -27.59
CA LYS A 809 13.23 -0.41 -27.80
C LYS A 809 12.94 -0.13 -29.27
N THR A 810 11.95 0.72 -29.53
CA THR A 810 11.51 1.04 -30.89
C THR A 810 12.68 1.57 -31.72
N VAL A 811 12.89 0.99 -32.90
CA VAL A 811 13.90 1.42 -33.86
C VAL A 811 13.21 2.02 -35.08
N ASN A 812 13.30 3.33 -35.23
CA ASN A 812 12.90 4.04 -36.44
C ASN A 812 14.14 4.60 -37.12
N VAL A 813 14.25 4.41 -38.43
CA VAL A 813 15.36 4.94 -39.24
C VAL A 813 14.80 5.70 -40.42
N GLN A 814 15.42 6.83 -40.75
CA GLN A 814 15.10 7.61 -41.94
C GLN A 814 16.21 7.46 -42.99
N THR A 815 15.83 7.44 -44.26
CA THR A 815 16.77 7.57 -45.38
C THR A 815 16.12 8.28 -46.57
N ALA A 816 16.92 8.98 -47.39
CA ALA A 816 16.40 9.61 -48.59
C ALA A 816 16.07 8.57 -49.68
N VAL A 817 15.26 8.97 -50.66
CA VAL A 817 14.93 8.10 -51.80
C VAL A 817 16.19 7.79 -52.61
N ASN A 818 16.40 6.52 -52.93
CA ASN A 818 17.59 5.93 -53.55
C ASN A 818 18.85 5.90 -52.68
N GLU A 819 18.76 6.29 -51.41
CA GLU A 819 19.86 6.13 -50.45
C GLU A 819 19.66 4.89 -49.58
N LYS A 820 20.78 4.27 -49.19
CA LYS A 820 20.75 3.08 -48.34
C LYS A 820 20.53 3.51 -46.89
N ALA A 821 19.51 2.95 -46.23
CA ALA A 821 19.29 3.15 -44.81
C ALA A 821 20.47 2.67 -43.96
N VAL A 822 20.85 3.49 -42.96
CA VAL A 822 21.87 3.16 -41.95
C VAL A 822 21.14 2.69 -40.70
N LEU A 823 21.00 1.37 -40.56
CA LEU A 823 20.39 0.76 -39.38
C LEU A 823 21.40 0.68 -38.22
N PRO A 824 20.94 0.79 -36.96
CA PRO A 824 21.83 0.73 -35.81
C PRO A 824 22.47 -0.65 -35.71
N VAL A 825 23.74 -0.68 -35.31
CA VAL A 825 24.49 -1.94 -35.11
C VAL A 825 23.97 -2.69 -33.89
N GLU A 826 23.48 -1.97 -32.88
CA GLU A 826 22.97 -2.52 -31.65
C GLU A 826 21.51 -2.10 -31.41
N VAL A 827 20.76 -2.98 -30.75
CA VAL A 827 19.38 -2.77 -30.30
C VAL A 827 19.28 -2.99 -28.81
N THR A 828 18.42 -2.23 -28.14
CA THR A 828 18.15 -2.41 -26.71
C THR A 828 16.91 -3.28 -26.53
N LEU A 829 17.04 -4.34 -25.74
CA LEU A 829 15.92 -5.21 -25.38
C LEU A 829 15.37 -4.83 -24.00
N TYR A 830 14.07 -4.99 -23.82
CA TYR A 830 13.39 -4.89 -22.53
C TYR A 830 13.17 -6.28 -21.94
N TYR A 831 13.18 -6.32 -20.62
CA TYR A 831 12.91 -7.49 -19.80
C TYR A 831 11.82 -7.11 -18.78
N THR A 832 11.34 -8.08 -18.01
CA THR A 832 10.36 -7.80 -16.93
C THR A 832 10.89 -6.81 -15.88
N TRP A 833 12.21 -6.70 -15.74
CA TRP A 833 12.89 -5.78 -14.83
C TRP A 833 13.38 -4.47 -15.48
N GLY A 834 13.07 -4.23 -16.78
CA GLY A 834 13.38 -2.96 -17.46
C GLY A 834 14.35 -3.07 -18.64
N GLU A 835 15.08 -1.99 -18.93
CA GLU A 835 16.05 -1.93 -20.04
C GLU A 835 17.27 -2.82 -19.79
N GLY A 836 17.56 -3.71 -20.73
CA GLY A 836 18.82 -4.46 -20.73
C GLY A 836 19.91 -3.82 -21.57
N LYS A 837 21.01 -4.55 -21.72
CA LYS A 837 22.17 -4.09 -22.50
C LYS A 837 21.86 -4.11 -24.00
N ALA A 838 22.41 -3.13 -24.71
CA ALA A 838 22.43 -3.12 -26.17
C ALA A 838 23.10 -4.39 -26.72
N THR A 839 22.48 -5.00 -27.71
CA THR A 839 22.95 -6.24 -28.36
C THR A 839 23.01 -6.09 -29.87
N VAL A 840 23.95 -6.79 -30.51
CA VAL A 840 24.22 -6.68 -31.94
C VAL A 840 23.04 -7.23 -32.76
N ALA A 841 22.54 -6.44 -33.70
CA ALA A 841 21.50 -6.82 -34.65
C ALA A 841 22.02 -6.78 -36.09
N ASN A 842 22.00 -7.94 -36.76
CA ASN A 842 22.37 -8.05 -38.18
C ASN A 842 21.12 -7.95 -39.06
N TRP A 843 20.82 -6.75 -39.53
CA TRP A 843 19.57 -6.46 -40.24
C TRP A 843 19.49 -7.05 -41.65
N ASP A 844 18.40 -7.77 -41.92
CA ASP A 844 17.92 -8.05 -43.27
C ASP A 844 17.09 -6.87 -43.78
N THR A 845 17.57 -6.25 -44.86
CA THR A 845 16.95 -5.11 -45.53
C THR A 845 16.33 -5.47 -46.88
N SER A 846 16.20 -6.77 -47.20
CA SER A 846 15.67 -7.24 -48.48
C SER A 846 14.24 -6.77 -48.78
N LYS A 847 13.45 -6.44 -47.75
CA LYS A 847 12.09 -5.90 -47.85
C LYS A 847 12.03 -4.37 -47.91
N VAL A 848 13.16 -3.67 -47.77
CA VAL A 848 13.23 -2.21 -47.79
C VAL A 848 13.46 -1.73 -49.23
N ASP A 849 12.43 -1.21 -49.88
CA ASP A 849 12.54 -0.62 -51.21
C ASP A 849 12.90 0.87 -51.12
N VAL A 850 14.20 1.15 -51.13
CA VAL A 850 14.72 2.53 -51.06
C VAL A 850 14.41 3.36 -52.31
N ALA A 851 14.02 2.74 -53.44
CA ALA A 851 13.71 3.47 -54.66
C ALA A 851 12.32 4.14 -54.61
N LYS A 852 11.47 3.74 -53.66
CA LYS A 852 10.11 4.24 -53.52
C LYS A 852 9.87 4.77 -52.11
N GLU A 853 9.41 6.01 -52.03
CA GLU A 853 9.01 6.64 -50.78
C GLU A 853 7.95 5.80 -50.04
N GLY A 854 8.13 5.62 -48.72
CA GLY A 854 7.24 4.81 -47.89
C GLY A 854 7.89 4.35 -46.58
N ALA A 855 7.12 3.61 -45.76
CA ALA A 855 7.61 2.94 -44.56
C ALA A 855 7.76 1.44 -44.80
N TYR A 856 8.94 0.89 -44.52
CA TYR A 856 9.29 -0.52 -44.73
C TYR A 856 9.81 -1.15 -43.45
N GLU A 857 9.64 -2.46 -43.31
CA GLU A 857 10.17 -3.21 -42.17
C GLU A 857 11.51 -3.87 -42.53
N ALA A 858 12.53 -3.64 -41.71
CA ALA A 858 13.75 -4.44 -41.64
C ALA A 858 13.70 -5.34 -40.41
N THR A 859 14.23 -6.55 -40.51
CA THR A 859 14.19 -7.56 -39.44
C THR A 859 15.58 -8.08 -39.11
N ALA A 860 15.85 -8.39 -37.85
CA ALA A 860 17.04 -9.13 -37.44
C ALA A 860 16.70 -10.12 -36.31
N THR A 861 17.61 -11.04 -36.04
CA THR A 861 17.60 -11.82 -34.79
C THR A 861 18.78 -11.34 -33.95
N ALA A 862 18.49 -10.81 -32.76
CA ALA A 862 19.47 -10.37 -31.80
C ALA A 862 19.71 -11.46 -30.76
N THR A 863 20.96 -11.68 -30.35
CA THR A 863 21.31 -12.61 -29.27
C THR A 863 21.77 -11.80 -28.07
N ASP A 864 21.03 -11.83 -26.96
CA ASP A 864 21.41 -11.08 -25.77
C ASP A 864 22.65 -11.67 -25.06
N VAL A 865 23.08 -11.05 -23.96
CA VAL A 865 24.23 -11.52 -23.18
C VAL A 865 23.98 -12.85 -22.47
N TYR A 866 22.72 -13.25 -22.26
CA TYR A 866 22.33 -14.50 -21.62
C TYR A 866 22.24 -15.66 -22.62
N GLY A 867 22.31 -15.35 -23.93
CA GLY A 867 22.25 -16.32 -25.02
C GLY A 867 20.86 -16.50 -25.61
N ASN A 868 19.88 -15.68 -25.23
CA ASN A 868 18.54 -15.74 -25.79
C ASN A 868 18.50 -15.08 -27.17
N GLU A 869 17.85 -15.72 -28.14
CA GLU A 869 17.55 -15.14 -29.44
C GLU A 869 16.20 -14.40 -29.38
N PHE A 870 16.18 -13.16 -29.86
CA PHE A 870 14.97 -12.33 -29.93
C PHE A 870 14.87 -11.69 -31.32
N ASN A 871 13.72 -11.87 -31.98
CA ASN A 871 13.48 -11.24 -33.28
C ASN A 871 13.14 -9.76 -33.08
N VAL A 872 13.92 -8.91 -33.74
CA VAL A 872 13.82 -7.45 -33.67
C VAL A 872 13.42 -6.89 -35.02
N THR A 873 12.66 -5.81 -34.99
CA THR A 873 12.18 -5.09 -36.18
C THR A 873 12.56 -3.62 -36.11
N ALA A 874 12.86 -3.03 -37.26
CA ALA A 874 13.07 -1.61 -37.44
C ALA A 874 12.16 -1.09 -38.55
N THR A 875 11.54 0.06 -38.33
CA THR A 875 10.77 0.73 -39.39
C THR A 875 11.69 1.73 -40.11
N VAL A 876 11.89 1.50 -41.40
CA VAL A 876 12.68 2.34 -42.29
C VAL A 876 11.74 3.26 -43.08
N TYR A 877 11.79 4.55 -42.78
CA TYR A 877 11.07 5.61 -43.48
C TYR A 877 11.94 6.13 -44.64
N VAL A 878 11.61 5.74 -45.86
CA VAL A 878 12.25 6.19 -47.09
C VAL A 878 11.52 7.45 -47.56
N GLY A 879 12.20 8.60 -47.53
CA GLY A 879 11.63 9.89 -47.95
C GLY A 879 12.45 11.07 -47.45
N ALA A 880 12.21 12.25 -48.03
CA ALA A 880 12.80 13.49 -47.54
C ALA A 880 12.18 13.89 -46.20
N LEU A 881 12.96 14.53 -45.33
CA LEU A 881 12.41 15.23 -44.17
C LEU A 881 11.63 16.45 -44.68
N THR A 882 10.38 16.61 -44.23
CA THR A 882 9.45 17.61 -44.77
C THR A 882 9.02 18.64 -43.75
N VAL A 883 9.04 18.31 -42.46
CA VAL A 883 8.51 19.17 -41.39
C VAL A 883 9.30 18.98 -40.09
N SER A 884 9.34 20.02 -39.26
CA SER A 884 9.98 20.03 -37.95
C SER A 884 8.98 20.30 -36.83
N ASP A 885 9.23 19.78 -35.64
CA ASP A 885 8.45 20.12 -34.45
C ASP A 885 8.72 21.56 -33.97
N PRO A 886 7.77 22.18 -33.23
CA PRO A 886 8.06 23.38 -32.46
C PRO A 886 9.20 23.13 -31.47
N VAL A 887 10.05 24.13 -31.29
CA VAL A 887 11.19 24.09 -30.36
C VAL A 887 11.00 25.19 -29.33
N SER A 888 11.10 24.86 -28.05
CA SER A 888 11.10 25.88 -27.00
C SER A 888 12.31 25.74 -26.08
N ALA A 889 12.65 26.85 -25.44
CA ALA A 889 13.58 26.92 -24.32
C ALA A 889 13.02 27.84 -23.24
N THR A 890 13.25 27.49 -21.98
CA THR A 890 12.80 28.28 -20.84
C THR A 890 14.00 28.95 -20.18
N VAL A 891 13.91 30.26 -19.95
CA VAL A 891 14.97 31.09 -19.38
C VAL A 891 14.43 31.98 -18.26
N LEU A 892 15.32 32.43 -17.37
CA LEU A 892 14.95 33.33 -16.28
C LEU A 892 14.63 34.74 -16.77
N ALA A 893 13.70 35.42 -16.12
CA ALA A 893 13.51 36.86 -16.29
C ALA A 893 14.82 37.61 -16.00
N GLY A 894 15.25 38.47 -16.94
CA GLY A 894 16.53 39.19 -16.87
C GLY A 894 17.72 38.48 -17.53
N THR A 895 17.53 37.27 -18.07
CA THR A 895 18.55 36.54 -18.84
C THR A 895 19.08 37.38 -19.99
N SER A 896 20.39 37.36 -20.23
CA SER A 896 21.00 38.08 -21.34
C SER A 896 20.63 37.48 -22.70
N ALA A 897 20.68 38.27 -23.76
CA ALA A 897 20.42 37.76 -25.10
C ALA A 897 21.38 36.63 -25.52
N SER A 898 22.62 36.64 -25.02
CA SER A 898 23.60 35.58 -25.29
C SER A 898 23.20 34.24 -24.64
N GLU A 899 22.73 34.28 -23.40
CA GLU A 899 22.27 33.07 -22.69
C GLU A 899 20.97 32.53 -23.28
N ALA A 900 20.03 33.41 -23.63
CA ALA A 900 18.77 33.01 -24.27
C ALA A 900 18.99 32.36 -25.65
N LYS A 901 19.98 32.85 -26.42
CA LYS A 901 20.42 32.21 -27.67
C LYS A 901 20.96 30.81 -27.41
N ALA A 902 21.89 30.70 -26.46
CA ALA A 902 22.51 29.41 -26.12
C ALA A 902 21.47 28.39 -25.64
N ALA A 903 20.47 28.81 -24.87
CA ALA A 903 19.39 27.93 -24.40
C ALA A 903 18.55 27.37 -25.55
N LEU A 904 18.15 28.20 -26.52
CA LEU A 904 17.39 27.73 -27.69
C LEU A 904 18.26 26.90 -28.65
N GLU A 905 19.52 27.26 -28.83
CA GLU A 905 20.48 26.52 -29.66
C GLU A 905 20.82 25.14 -29.10
N ALA A 906 20.73 24.96 -27.78
CA ALA A 906 20.93 23.67 -27.12
C ALA A 906 19.70 22.75 -27.20
N ALA A 907 18.51 23.26 -27.54
CA ALA A 907 17.30 22.46 -27.63
C ALA A 907 17.32 21.54 -28.86
N PRO A 908 16.94 20.25 -28.72
CA PRO A 908 16.94 19.32 -29.85
C PRO A 908 15.87 19.70 -30.88
N VAL A 909 16.22 19.62 -32.16
CA VAL A 909 15.30 19.86 -33.28
C VAL A 909 14.83 18.52 -33.81
N TYR A 910 13.54 18.25 -33.72
CA TYR A 910 12.94 17.02 -34.23
C TYR A 910 12.30 17.23 -35.62
N LEU A 911 12.55 16.28 -36.52
CA LEU A 911 12.17 16.33 -37.93
C LEU A 911 11.42 15.05 -38.33
N HIS A 912 10.58 15.13 -39.37
CA HIS A 912 9.73 14.01 -39.79
C HIS A 912 9.76 13.81 -41.31
N VAL A 913 9.59 12.56 -41.74
CA VAL A 913 9.15 12.18 -43.09
C VAL A 913 7.63 12.07 -43.05
N LYS A 914 6.93 13.13 -43.45
CA LYS A 914 5.46 13.20 -43.31
C LYS A 914 5.05 12.89 -41.85
N ALA A 915 4.21 11.87 -41.65
CA ALA A 915 3.70 11.48 -40.34
C ALA A 915 4.57 10.45 -39.58
N SER A 916 5.85 10.33 -39.95
CA SER A 916 6.76 9.44 -39.24
C SER A 916 6.91 9.86 -37.76
N PRO A 917 7.47 8.98 -36.91
CA PRO A 917 8.08 9.39 -35.65
C PRO A 917 9.16 10.46 -35.86
N ALA A 918 9.50 11.16 -34.78
CA ALA A 918 10.51 12.21 -34.76
C ALA A 918 11.93 11.64 -34.96
N PHE A 919 12.74 12.36 -35.74
CA PHE A 919 14.17 12.14 -35.93
C PHE A 919 14.93 13.38 -35.48
N GLU A 920 15.92 13.23 -34.60
CA GLU A 920 16.74 14.35 -34.14
C GLU A 920 17.63 14.87 -35.28
N GLY A 921 17.54 16.16 -35.57
CA GLY A 921 18.31 16.85 -36.59
C GLY A 921 19.67 17.30 -36.08
N ASP A 922 20.67 17.24 -36.94
CA ASP A 922 22.00 17.81 -36.68
C ASP A 922 21.91 19.33 -36.37
N ALA A 923 22.22 19.70 -35.13
CA ALA A 923 22.20 21.09 -34.66
C ALA A 923 23.10 22.01 -35.51
N ALA A 924 24.16 21.51 -36.14
CA ALA A 924 25.03 22.30 -37.01
C ALA A 924 24.35 22.76 -38.32
N LYS A 925 23.21 22.16 -38.68
CA LYS A 925 22.38 22.54 -39.84
C LYS A 925 21.27 23.52 -39.49
N VAL A 926 21.12 23.89 -38.22
CA VAL A 926 20.12 24.83 -37.73
C VAL A 926 20.68 26.24 -37.79
N THR A 927 19.90 27.18 -38.32
CA THR A 927 20.18 28.62 -38.22
C THR A 927 18.96 29.32 -37.65
N TRP A 928 19.09 29.89 -36.47
CA TRP A 928 18.06 30.71 -35.82
C TRP A 928 18.20 32.19 -36.20
N ASN A 929 17.07 32.87 -36.39
CA ASN A 929 17.00 34.31 -36.59
C ASN A 929 16.63 34.99 -35.27
N PHE A 930 17.64 35.56 -34.60
CA PHE A 930 17.51 36.29 -33.33
C PHE A 930 17.36 37.81 -33.51
N ASP A 931 16.96 38.30 -34.68
CA ASP A 931 16.79 39.73 -34.93
C ASP A 931 15.83 40.37 -33.89
N GLY A 932 16.34 41.39 -33.21
CA GLY A 932 15.62 42.14 -32.17
C GLY A 932 15.47 41.43 -30.82
N LEU A 933 16.12 40.28 -30.61
CA LEU A 933 16.01 39.52 -29.34
C LEU A 933 16.42 40.36 -28.13
N ASP A 934 17.53 41.11 -28.22
CA ASP A 934 18.01 41.98 -27.13
C ASP A 934 16.94 42.96 -26.65
N THR A 935 16.20 43.58 -27.58
CA THR A 935 15.12 44.52 -27.25
C THR A 935 13.92 43.81 -26.63
N LYS A 936 13.54 42.65 -27.18
CA LYS A 936 12.41 41.86 -26.63
C LYS A 936 12.70 41.38 -25.21
N LEU A 937 13.91 40.91 -24.93
CA LEU A 937 14.31 40.44 -23.60
C LEU A 937 14.40 41.59 -22.58
N ALA A 938 14.85 42.78 -23.00
CA ALA A 938 14.89 43.94 -22.11
C ALA A 938 13.49 44.34 -21.61
N ASP A 939 12.47 44.19 -22.45
CA ASP A 939 11.08 44.48 -22.11
C ASP A 939 10.37 43.29 -21.44
N ALA A 940 10.85 42.06 -21.66
CA ALA A 940 10.21 40.84 -21.16
C ALA A 940 10.13 40.75 -19.63
N LYS A 941 9.07 40.13 -19.14
CA LYS A 941 8.81 39.80 -17.74
C LYS A 941 8.50 38.30 -17.61
N ALA A 942 8.55 37.79 -16.38
CA ALA A 942 8.11 36.43 -16.12
C ALA A 942 6.65 36.23 -16.60
N GLY A 943 6.41 35.19 -17.39
CA GLY A 943 5.14 34.90 -18.07
C GLY A 943 5.12 35.26 -19.56
N ASP A 944 6.09 36.02 -20.06
CA ASP A 944 6.18 36.34 -21.50
C ASP A 944 6.80 35.18 -22.29
N ASN A 945 6.41 35.07 -23.57
CA ASN A 945 7.10 34.22 -24.55
C ASN A 945 7.55 35.05 -25.76
N ILE A 946 8.72 34.71 -26.29
CA ILE A 946 9.33 35.38 -27.44
C ILE A 946 9.44 34.39 -28.59
N ALA A 947 8.65 34.61 -29.65
CA ALA A 947 8.77 33.84 -30.88
C ALA A 947 10.10 34.15 -31.61
N VAL A 948 10.78 33.08 -32.01
CA VAL A 948 12.02 33.05 -32.80
C VAL A 948 11.77 32.20 -34.04
N THR A 949 12.27 32.62 -35.19
CA THR A 949 12.16 31.82 -36.43
C THR A 949 13.50 31.18 -36.73
N GLY A 950 13.51 30.00 -37.33
CA GLY A 950 14.75 29.34 -37.75
C GLY A 950 14.58 28.56 -39.05
N THR A 951 15.70 28.04 -39.56
CA THR A 951 15.72 27.17 -40.73
C THR A 951 16.69 26.03 -40.49
N TYR A 952 16.27 24.82 -40.86
CA TYR A 952 17.13 23.64 -40.95
C TYR A 952 17.55 23.42 -42.40
N GLN A 953 18.86 23.36 -42.66
CA GLN A 953 19.41 23.16 -44.00
C GLN A 953 19.45 21.66 -44.35
N LEU A 954 18.55 21.19 -45.23
CA LEU A 954 18.53 19.77 -45.62
C LEU A 954 19.65 19.46 -46.63
N ASP A 955 19.73 20.27 -47.69
CA ASP A 955 20.73 20.25 -48.76
C ASP A 955 21.00 21.69 -49.26
N ASP A 956 21.84 21.88 -50.29
CA ASP A 956 22.21 23.23 -50.80
C ASP A 956 21.02 24.08 -51.29
N ALA A 957 19.87 23.49 -51.60
CA ALA A 957 18.70 24.16 -52.18
C ALA A 957 17.45 24.13 -51.28
N THR A 958 17.38 23.21 -50.32
CA THR A 958 16.15 22.90 -49.57
C THR A 958 16.32 23.20 -48.08
N THR A 959 15.39 23.98 -47.52
CA THR A 959 15.32 24.28 -46.09
C THR A 959 13.96 23.91 -45.51
N ILE A 960 13.95 23.53 -44.23
CA ILE A 960 12.73 23.32 -43.44
C ILE A 960 12.62 24.48 -42.45
N ALA A 961 11.46 25.14 -42.41
CA ALA A 961 11.23 26.24 -41.49
C ALA A 961 11.02 25.72 -40.06
N LEU A 962 11.70 26.34 -39.09
CA LEU A 962 11.61 26.01 -37.66
C LEU A 962 10.83 27.11 -36.92
N LYS A 963 9.99 26.70 -35.97
CA LYS A 963 9.27 27.58 -35.04
C LYS A 963 9.92 27.47 -33.66
N GLY A 964 10.57 28.53 -33.21
CA GLY A 964 11.21 28.64 -31.90
C GLY A 964 10.41 29.51 -30.93
N ALA A 965 10.40 29.17 -29.64
CA ALA A 965 9.83 30.01 -28.58
C ALA A 965 10.78 30.06 -27.37
N ILE A 966 11.02 31.27 -26.84
CA ILE A 966 11.76 31.46 -25.60
C ILE A 966 10.76 31.89 -24.52
N TYR A 967 10.51 31.02 -23.55
CA TYR A 967 9.66 31.32 -22.40
C TYR A 967 10.49 31.98 -21.31
N VAL A 968 10.02 33.13 -20.82
CA VAL A 968 10.68 33.89 -19.76
C VAL A 968 9.91 33.63 -18.47
N THR A 969 10.51 32.97 -17.50
CA THR A 969 9.85 32.61 -16.23
C THR A 969 10.63 33.12 -15.02
N ALA A 970 9.98 33.13 -13.85
CA ALA A 970 10.65 33.44 -12.59
C ALA A 970 11.54 32.26 -12.16
N ALA A 971 12.48 32.51 -11.25
CA ALA A 971 13.25 31.42 -10.66
C ALA A 971 12.34 30.51 -9.81
N THR A 972 12.72 29.23 -9.73
CA THR A 972 12.05 28.26 -8.84
C THR A 972 12.25 28.70 -7.39
N PRO A 973 11.19 28.88 -6.58
CA PRO A 973 11.34 29.18 -5.17
C PRO A 973 12.11 28.08 -4.43
N GLU A 974 13.04 28.50 -3.57
CA GLU A 974 13.85 27.60 -2.76
C GLU A 974 13.45 27.74 -1.29
N ASN A 975 13.55 26.65 -0.52
CA ASN A 975 13.41 26.74 0.93
C ASN A 975 14.58 27.55 1.50
N VAL A 976 14.28 28.66 2.17
CA VAL A 976 15.26 29.54 2.81
C VAL A 976 15.08 29.60 4.32
N ALA A 977 14.28 28.73 4.93
CA ALA A 977 14.03 28.77 6.37
C ALA A 977 15.31 28.57 7.20
N ASP A 978 16.22 27.71 6.74
CA ASP A 978 17.49 27.39 7.42
C ASP A 978 18.63 28.40 7.14
N THR A 979 18.47 29.25 6.12
CA THR A 979 19.41 30.30 5.71
C THR A 979 18.87 31.72 5.94
N ALA A 980 17.66 31.83 6.49
CA ALA A 980 17.10 33.09 6.94
C ALA A 980 17.99 33.72 8.02
N SER A 981 17.87 35.04 8.19
CA SER A 981 18.69 35.76 9.16
C SER A 981 18.46 35.33 10.61
N ASN A 982 17.22 34.93 10.95
CA ASN A 982 16.86 34.38 12.25
C ASN A 982 15.52 33.62 12.18
N LEU A 983 15.38 32.54 12.95
CA LEU A 983 14.11 31.88 13.25
C LEU A 983 13.88 31.89 14.76
N THR A 984 12.76 32.46 15.18
CA THR A 984 12.39 32.51 16.60
C THR A 984 11.03 31.85 16.84
N VAL A 985 10.90 31.16 17.97
CA VAL A 985 9.62 30.58 18.42
C VAL A 985 9.25 31.11 19.80
N THR A 986 7.96 31.33 20.06
CA THR A 986 7.47 31.65 21.41
C THR A 986 6.98 30.41 22.14
N ASN A 987 6.88 30.50 23.48
CA ASN A 987 6.26 29.48 24.33
C ASN A 987 6.93 28.10 24.31
N GLN A 988 8.24 28.05 24.12
CA GLN A 988 9.02 26.82 24.08
C GLN A 988 9.35 26.27 25.48
N GLN A 989 9.30 24.95 25.66
CA GLN A 989 9.66 24.29 26.91
C GLN A 989 11.17 24.39 27.20
N THR A 990 11.55 24.93 28.36
CA THR A 990 12.96 25.05 28.78
C THR A 990 13.59 23.73 29.27
N GLU A 991 12.78 22.76 29.70
CA GLU A 991 13.24 21.50 30.30
C GLU A 991 13.90 20.53 29.30
N TYR A 992 13.70 20.74 27.99
CA TYR A 992 14.58 20.18 26.98
C TYR A 992 15.84 21.06 26.86
N SER A 993 16.72 20.94 27.85
CA SER A 993 18.05 21.54 27.81
C SER A 993 18.85 20.99 26.62
N LYS A 994 19.04 21.77 25.56
CA LYS A 994 20.28 21.92 24.76
C LYS A 994 20.00 22.63 23.42
N GLY A 995 20.35 23.91 23.38
CA GLY A 995 21.11 24.53 22.29
C GLY A 995 20.49 24.77 20.91
N ASP A 996 19.69 23.84 20.36
CA ASP A 996 19.68 23.68 18.88
C ASP A 996 18.29 23.51 18.26
N GLN A 997 17.20 23.77 18.99
CA GLN A 997 15.85 23.38 18.54
C GLN A 997 15.31 24.16 17.33
N TRP A 998 15.72 25.42 17.10
CA TRP A 998 15.30 26.11 15.88
C TRP A 998 15.91 25.45 14.63
N LYS A 999 17.13 24.88 14.73
CA LYS A 999 17.74 24.12 13.64
C LYS A 999 16.97 22.85 13.34
N LYS A 1000 16.52 22.14 14.38
CA LYS A 1000 15.66 20.96 14.22
C LYS A 1000 14.35 21.26 13.51
N LEU A 1001 13.88 22.50 13.62
CA LEU A 1001 12.64 22.93 12.97
C LEU A 1001 12.88 23.30 11.50
N THR A 1002 14.12 23.27 11.00
CA THR A 1002 14.48 23.64 9.63
C THR A 1002 15.53 22.69 9.04
N ASP A 1003 15.72 21.50 9.59
CA ASP A 1003 16.78 20.56 9.16
C ASP A 1003 16.30 19.61 8.05
N GLY A 1004 15.01 19.68 7.70
CA GLY A 1004 14.36 18.82 6.73
C GLY A 1004 13.79 17.53 7.33
N ASP A 1005 13.93 17.30 8.64
CA ASP A 1005 13.37 16.12 9.32
C ASP A 1005 11.91 16.37 9.75
N THR A 1006 10.98 15.95 8.91
CA THR A 1006 9.55 16.07 9.21
C THR A 1006 9.06 15.10 10.30
N SER A 1007 9.90 14.20 10.81
CA SER A 1007 9.54 13.16 11.77
C SER A 1007 9.95 13.46 13.21
N ALA A 1008 11.05 14.19 13.40
CA ALA A 1008 11.59 14.46 14.74
C ALA A 1008 10.93 15.67 15.40
N GLU A 1009 10.48 15.51 16.64
CA GLU A 1009 9.93 16.62 17.42
C GLU A 1009 10.98 17.73 17.63
N ALA A 1010 10.66 18.94 17.17
CA ALA A 1010 11.58 20.08 17.16
C ALA A 1010 11.10 21.23 18.05
N TRP A 1011 9.82 21.58 17.99
CA TRP A 1011 9.20 22.66 18.77
C TRP A 1011 8.06 22.12 19.61
N VAL A 1012 8.11 22.34 20.94
CA VAL A 1012 7.09 21.87 21.89
C VAL A 1012 6.74 22.99 22.86
N THR A 1013 5.44 23.18 23.11
CA THR A 1013 4.95 24.26 23.97
C THR A 1013 4.47 23.80 25.35
N TRP A 1014 4.71 22.53 25.69
CA TRP A 1014 4.35 21.96 26.99
C TRP A 1014 5.06 22.72 28.12
N ASN A 1015 4.36 22.95 29.21
CA ASN A 1015 4.96 23.52 30.41
C ASN A 1015 4.29 22.95 31.67
N SER A 1016 5.07 22.81 32.74
CA SER A 1016 4.60 22.27 34.02
C SER A 1016 3.56 23.14 34.73
N ALA A 1017 3.42 24.42 34.33
CA ALA A 1017 2.41 25.32 34.89
C ALA A 1017 1.02 25.10 34.28
N GLY A 1018 0.91 24.39 33.15
CA GLY A 1018 -0.34 24.16 32.42
C GLY A 1018 -0.96 25.45 31.86
N ASP A 1019 -0.18 26.53 31.71
CA ASP A 1019 -0.65 27.78 31.12
C ASP A 1019 -0.45 27.74 29.60
N TYR A 1020 -1.55 27.50 28.88
CA TYR A 1020 -1.61 27.45 27.42
C TYR A 1020 -2.49 28.57 26.87
N SER A 1021 -2.55 29.72 27.55
CA SER A 1021 -3.34 30.87 27.11
C SER A 1021 -2.67 31.73 26.02
N ALA A 1022 -1.39 31.49 25.77
CA ALA A 1022 -0.61 32.20 24.75
C ALA A 1022 -0.86 31.68 23.34
N SER A 1023 -0.44 32.44 22.33
CA SER A 1023 -0.44 32.02 20.92
C SER A 1023 1.00 31.70 20.48
N PRO A 1024 1.43 30.42 20.52
CA PRO A 1024 2.78 30.04 20.10
C PRO A 1024 3.04 30.49 18.67
N THR A 1025 4.08 31.27 18.46
CA THR A 1025 4.36 31.92 17.18
C THR A 1025 5.77 31.57 16.73
N ALA A 1026 5.91 31.05 15.51
CA ALA A 1026 7.19 30.91 14.84
C ALA A 1026 7.37 32.08 13.86
N THR A 1027 8.48 32.80 13.94
CA THR A 1027 8.78 33.98 13.11
C THR A 1027 10.10 33.77 12.38
N ILE A 1028 10.07 33.83 11.06
CA ILE A 1028 11.26 33.80 10.19
C ILE A 1028 11.56 35.24 9.78
N ASP A 1029 12.77 35.70 10.06
CA ASP A 1029 13.31 36.98 9.62
C ASP A 1029 14.26 36.74 8.44
N PHE A 1030 13.91 37.21 7.26
CA PHE A 1030 14.74 37.03 6.06
C PHE A 1030 15.94 38.00 6.03
N GLY A 1031 15.99 38.99 6.93
CA GLY A 1031 17.06 39.99 7.02
C GLY A 1031 17.03 41.06 5.92
N SER A 1032 16.37 40.78 4.80
CA SER A 1032 16.13 41.70 3.68
C SER A 1032 14.80 41.37 2.99
N GLU A 1033 14.29 42.28 2.15
CA GLU A 1033 13.04 42.05 1.42
C GLU A 1033 13.23 40.94 0.38
N CYS A 1034 12.31 39.98 0.34
CA CYS A 1034 12.32 38.86 -0.58
C CYS A 1034 10.91 38.54 -1.13
N GLU A 1035 10.82 37.78 -2.21
CA GLU A 1035 9.54 37.35 -2.80
C GLU A 1035 9.12 35.98 -2.23
N LEU A 1036 8.25 35.98 -1.22
CA LEU A 1036 7.74 34.79 -0.54
C LEU A 1036 6.55 34.18 -1.31
N SER A 1037 6.65 32.89 -1.65
CA SER A 1037 5.61 32.16 -2.39
C SER A 1037 4.73 31.27 -1.50
N SER A 1038 5.35 30.52 -0.58
CA SER A 1038 4.66 29.66 0.36
C SER A 1038 5.45 29.42 1.63
N VAL A 1039 4.75 29.05 2.70
CA VAL A 1039 5.36 28.54 3.94
C VAL A 1039 4.66 27.26 4.36
N THR A 1040 5.44 26.29 4.81
CA THR A 1040 4.96 25.00 5.28
C THR A 1040 5.35 24.80 6.75
N ILE A 1041 4.48 24.17 7.54
CA ILE A 1041 4.78 23.69 8.90
C ILE A 1041 4.22 22.28 9.08
N THR A 1042 5.01 21.39 9.67
CA THR A 1042 4.60 20.02 10.02
C THR A 1042 4.38 19.92 11.52
N TYR A 1043 3.15 19.59 11.93
CA TYR A 1043 2.79 19.42 13.34
C TYR A 1043 3.03 17.98 13.80
N GLY A 1044 3.43 17.82 15.06
CA GLY A 1044 3.53 16.50 15.69
C GLY A 1044 2.18 15.97 16.14
N ASP A 1045 2.18 15.06 17.10
CA ASP A 1045 0.99 14.42 17.67
C ASP A 1045 0.03 15.41 18.39
N LYS A 1046 0.46 16.65 18.63
CA LYS A 1046 -0.32 17.73 19.23
C LYS A 1046 -0.37 18.96 18.32
N ALA A 1047 -1.38 18.98 17.45
CA ALA A 1047 -1.66 20.14 16.60
C ALA A 1047 -2.40 21.26 17.34
N PRO A 1048 -2.21 22.53 16.94
CA PRO A 1048 -2.96 23.66 17.47
C PRO A 1048 -4.41 23.62 16.99
N ALA A 1049 -5.30 24.32 17.71
CA ALA A 1049 -6.71 24.42 17.33
C ALA A 1049 -6.93 25.18 16.01
N SER A 1050 -6.06 26.14 15.71
CA SER A 1050 -5.96 26.79 14.42
C SER A 1050 -4.58 27.40 14.21
N ALA A 1051 -4.18 27.55 12.96
CA ALA A 1051 -2.95 28.23 12.57
C ALA A 1051 -3.23 29.21 11.43
N LYS A 1052 -2.52 30.33 11.44
CA LYS A 1052 -2.53 31.32 10.36
C LYS A 1052 -1.12 31.78 10.06
N ALA A 1053 -0.86 32.12 8.81
CA ALA A 1053 0.39 32.75 8.40
C ALA A 1053 0.18 34.25 8.14
N GLU A 1054 1.20 35.05 8.48
CA GLU A 1054 1.23 36.50 8.26
C GLU A 1054 2.63 36.92 7.78
N TYR A 1055 2.73 38.02 7.04
CA TYR A 1055 3.99 38.57 6.54
C TYR A 1055 4.06 40.08 6.76
N THR A 1056 5.26 40.65 6.72
CA THR A 1056 5.49 42.10 6.86
C THR A 1056 6.60 42.56 5.91
N THR A 1057 6.51 43.80 5.44
CA THR A 1057 7.56 44.46 4.64
C THR A 1057 8.33 45.50 5.44
N ASP A 1058 7.69 46.15 6.42
CA ASP A 1058 8.27 47.21 7.25
C ASP A 1058 8.75 46.72 8.64
N GLY A 1059 8.45 45.46 8.99
CA GLY A 1059 8.76 44.86 10.28
C GLY A 1059 7.76 45.21 11.39
N GLU A 1060 6.77 46.06 11.11
CA GLU A 1060 5.79 46.55 12.10
C GLU A 1060 4.36 46.11 11.75
N THR A 1061 3.95 46.25 10.48
CA THR A 1061 2.61 45.96 9.98
C THR A 1061 2.54 44.54 9.43
N TRP A 1062 1.74 43.68 10.05
CA TRP A 1062 1.54 42.29 9.65
C TRP A 1062 0.27 42.13 8.78
N MET A 1063 0.44 41.55 7.60
CA MET A 1063 -0.61 41.24 6.62
C MET A 1063 -0.84 39.73 6.56
N GLN A 1064 -2.08 39.32 6.29
CA GLN A 1064 -2.44 37.90 6.21
C GLN A 1064 -1.80 37.22 4.99
N PHE A 1065 -1.28 36.01 5.19
CA PHE A 1065 -0.67 35.18 4.15
C PHE A 1065 -1.49 33.89 3.96
N GLY A 1066 -2.27 33.83 2.88
CA GLY A 1066 -3.20 32.74 2.63
C GLY A 1066 -4.35 32.68 3.64
N SER A 1067 -5.04 31.53 3.67
CA SER A 1067 -6.20 31.31 4.55
C SER A 1067 -5.82 30.66 5.87
N ASP A 1068 -6.59 30.94 6.92
CA ASP A 1068 -6.47 30.25 8.21
C ASP A 1068 -6.83 28.77 8.07
N VAL A 1069 -6.12 27.91 8.80
CA VAL A 1069 -6.36 26.46 8.81
C VAL A 1069 -6.57 25.94 10.22
N LYS A 1070 -7.10 24.71 10.32
CA LYS A 1070 -7.20 23.94 11.57
C LYS A 1070 -6.40 22.66 11.43
N PRO A 1071 -5.11 22.67 11.80
CA PRO A 1071 -4.24 21.53 11.58
C PRO A 1071 -4.69 20.32 12.41
N ALA A 1072 -4.55 19.13 11.84
CA ALA A 1072 -4.65 17.87 12.57
C ALA A 1072 -3.28 17.43 13.10
N ALA A 1073 -3.28 16.58 14.12
CA ALA A 1073 -2.05 15.95 14.63
C ALA A 1073 -1.34 15.17 13.50
N GLY A 1074 -0.04 15.39 13.33
CA GLY A 1074 0.79 14.81 12.27
C GLY A 1074 0.72 15.54 10.92
N GLN A 1075 -0.09 16.60 10.79
CA GLN A 1075 -0.34 17.24 9.50
C GLN A 1075 0.76 18.22 9.10
N THR A 1076 1.19 18.15 7.84
CA THR A 1076 1.90 19.21 7.14
C THR A 1076 0.91 20.20 6.52
N VAL A 1077 1.05 21.48 6.87
CA VAL A 1077 0.19 22.58 6.41
C VAL A 1077 1.01 23.53 5.56
N THR A 1078 0.56 23.78 4.33
CA THR A 1078 1.15 24.79 3.43
C THR A 1078 0.23 25.98 3.26
N PHE A 1079 0.72 27.17 3.62
CA PHE A 1079 0.11 28.45 3.29
C PHE A 1079 0.74 28.96 1.99
N LYS A 1080 -0.08 29.41 1.04
CA LYS A 1080 0.37 29.98 -0.25
C LYS A 1080 -0.10 31.42 -0.39
N ALA A 1081 0.68 32.24 -1.09
CA ALA A 1081 0.25 33.57 -1.46
C ALA A 1081 -0.93 33.51 -2.45
N ASP A 1082 -1.94 34.36 -2.24
CA ASP A 1082 -3.14 34.41 -3.11
C ASP A 1082 -2.84 34.76 -4.58
N LYS A 1083 -1.69 35.40 -4.84
CA LYS A 1083 -1.25 35.85 -6.17
C LYS A 1083 0.13 35.32 -6.55
N GLY A 1084 0.48 34.12 -6.08
CA GLY A 1084 1.75 33.46 -6.38
C GLY A 1084 2.87 33.87 -5.42
N THR A 1085 3.20 35.16 -5.30
CA THR A 1085 4.21 35.67 -4.36
C THR A 1085 3.80 36.99 -3.68
N VAL A 1086 4.45 37.31 -2.55
CA VAL A 1086 4.39 38.62 -1.89
C VAL A 1086 5.78 39.07 -1.46
N ASN A 1087 6.02 40.39 -1.45
CA ASN A 1087 7.25 40.91 -0.85
C ASN A 1087 7.16 40.83 0.67
N ALA A 1088 8.19 40.28 1.32
CA ALA A 1088 8.27 40.13 2.77
C ALA A 1088 9.71 40.32 3.26
N THR A 1089 9.87 41.07 4.35
CA THR A 1089 11.11 41.10 5.14
C THR A 1089 11.07 40.10 6.29
N LYS A 1090 9.87 39.81 6.83
CA LYS A 1090 9.63 38.73 7.79
C LYS A 1090 8.30 38.05 7.54
N MET A 1091 8.17 36.83 8.03
CA MET A 1091 6.91 36.09 8.08
C MET A 1091 6.73 35.41 9.44
N ARG A 1092 5.49 35.12 9.84
CA ARG A 1092 5.21 34.32 11.04
C ARG A 1092 4.03 33.38 10.88
N ILE A 1093 4.08 32.26 11.58
CA ILE A 1093 2.95 31.34 11.79
C ILE A 1093 2.47 31.53 13.21
N VAL A 1094 1.23 31.98 13.37
CA VAL A 1094 0.59 32.21 14.67
C VAL A 1094 -0.34 31.05 14.96
N ASN A 1095 -0.02 30.29 16.01
CA ASN A 1095 -0.82 29.16 16.45
C ASN A 1095 -1.78 29.58 17.56
N THR A 1096 -3.00 29.07 17.50
CA THR A 1096 -3.98 29.18 18.58
C THR A 1096 -4.11 27.82 19.24
N VAL A 1097 -3.72 27.71 20.50
CA VAL A 1097 -3.88 26.49 21.31
C VAL A 1097 -5.08 26.64 22.24
N ASN A 1098 -5.87 25.58 22.43
CA ASN A 1098 -7.08 25.58 23.26
C ASN A 1098 -6.82 24.84 24.59
N ASN A 1099 -6.10 25.48 25.52
CA ASN A 1099 -5.77 24.90 26.83
C ASN A 1099 -4.98 23.57 26.78
N ASP A 1100 -4.27 23.29 25.68
CA ASP A 1100 -3.31 22.17 25.57
C ASP A 1100 -2.02 22.69 24.92
N TYR A 1101 -0.95 21.91 25.00
CA TYR A 1101 0.28 22.22 24.27
C TYR A 1101 0.18 21.83 22.80
N MET A 1102 1.08 22.38 21.98
CA MET A 1102 1.32 21.91 20.62
C MET A 1102 2.77 21.45 20.46
N ASN A 1103 3.00 20.66 19.42
CA ASN A 1103 4.33 20.39 18.91
C ASN A 1103 4.41 20.43 17.37
N ALA A 1104 5.61 20.68 16.85
CA ALA A 1104 5.93 20.72 15.44
C ALA A 1104 7.32 20.13 15.18
N THR A 1105 7.51 19.59 13.97
CA THR A 1105 8.71 18.89 13.54
C THR A 1105 9.53 19.72 12.56
N GLU A 1106 8.90 20.38 11.58
CA GLU A 1106 9.61 21.11 10.51
C GLU A 1106 8.86 22.37 10.05
N ILE A 1107 9.58 23.41 9.61
CA ILE A 1107 9.08 24.64 8.97
C ILE A 1107 9.95 24.96 7.75
N GLN A 1108 9.29 25.21 6.62
CA GLN A 1108 9.93 25.57 5.37
C GLN A 1108 9.33 26.86 4.81
N ALA A 1109 10.13 27.75 4.23
CA ALA A 1109 9.69 29.00 3.63
C ALA A 1109 10.29 29.14 2.24
N PHE A 1110 9.44 29.16 1.21
CA PHE A 1110 9.86 29.10 -0.19
C PHE A 1110 9.86 30.49 -0.82
N VAL A 1111 11.04 30.97 -1.17
CA VAL A 1111 11.29 32.32 -1.67
C VAL A 1111 11.93 32.26 -3.06
N THR A 1112 11.52 33.14 -3.97
CA THR A 1112 12.17 33.29 -5.28
C THR A 1112 13.60 33.80 -5.09
N PRO A 1113 14.65 33.02 -5.44
CA PRO A 1113 16.03 33.43 -5.23
C PRO A 1113 16.47 34.52 -6.23
N VAL A 1114 17.47 35.32 -5.84
CA VAL A 1114 18.10 36.37 -6.68
C VAL A 1114 19.55 35.98 -6.96
N GLN A 1115 19.93 35.95 -8.24
CA GLN A 1115 21.24 35.46 -8.67
C GLN A 1115 22.38 36.26 -8.04
N GLY A 1116 23.36 35.54 -7.47
CA GLY A 1116 24.58 36.11 -6.92
C GLY A 1116 24.43 36.78 -5.55
N ALA A 1117 23.29 36.64 -4.87
CA ALA A 1117 23.15 37.06 -3.48
C ALA A 1117 24.10 36.27 -2.57
N ALA A 1118 24.68 36.92 -1.57
CA ALA A 1118 25.44 36.25 -0.52
C ALA A 1118 24.50 35.84 0.62
N LYS A 1119 24.49 34.56 0.99
CA LYS A 1119 23.66 34.00 2.07
C LYS A 1119 24.53 33.65 3.27
N ASN A 1120 24.06 33.89 4.50
CA ASN A 1120 24.74 33.42 5.71
C ASN A 1120 24.45 31.92 5.89
N ILE A 1121 25.44 31.08 5.65
CA ILE A 1121 25.33 29.62 5.69
C ILE A 1121 25.83 29.02 7.00
N ALA A 1122 26.23 29.83 7.98
CA ALA A 1122 26.84 29.37 9.23
C ALA A 1122 25.98 28.31 9.97
N ALA A 1123 24.66 28.39 9.81
CA ALA A 1123 23.71 27.52 10.49
C ALA A 1123 22.78 26.74 9.55
N ALA A 1124 23.04 26.74 8.25
CA ALA A 1124 22.28 25.96 7.26
C ALA A 1124 22.36 24.45 7.55
N SER A 1125 21.36 23.70 7.08
CA SER A 1125 21.22 22.24 7.30
C SER A 1125 22.45 21.42 6.87
N GLY A 1126 23.11 21.81 5.78
CA GLY A 1126 24.36 21.20 5.29
C GLY A 1126 25.66 21.73 5.93
N THR A 1127 25.57 22.55 6.98
CA THR A 1127 26.72 23.15 7.68
C THR A 1127 26.89 22.58 9.09
N ASN A 1128 28.01 21.91 9.30
CA ASN A 1128 28.39 21.34 10.59
C ASN A 1128 29.36 22.29 11.32
N PHE A 1129 28.88 22.92 12.39
CA PHE A 1129 29.67 23.82 13.23
C PHE A 1129 30.21 23.07 14.46
N SER A 1130 31.50 23.21 14.71
CA SER A 1130 32.15 22.65 15.89
C SER A 1130 33.24 23.57 16.44
N VAL A 1131 33.48 23.47 17.74
CA VAL A 1131 34.57 24.17 18.42
C VAL A 1131 35.44 23.17 19.16
N ASN A 1132 36.74 23.42 19.24
CA ASN A 1132 37.65 22.53 19.97
C ASN A 1132 37.57 22.68 21.50
N PHE A 1133 36.95 23.75 22.00
CA PHE A 1133 36.90 24.10 23.42
C PHE A 1133 35.72 25.04 23.70
N GLN A 1134 34.94 24.78 24.77
CA GLN A 1134 33.79 25.61 25.14
C GLN A 1134 33.42 25.53 26.63
N GLU A 1135 32.75 26.56 27.13
CA GLU A 1135 32.03 26.61 28.41
C GLU A 1135 30.63 26.00 28.24
N GLY A 1136 30.34 24.93 28.97
CA GLY A 1136 28.99 24.35 28.99
C GLY A 1136 28.63 23.55 27.73
N ALA A 1137 27.32 23.46 27.47
CA ALA A 1137 26.77 22.41 26.63
C ALA A 1137 26.77 22.70 25.12
N SER A 1138 26.77 23.96 24.67
CA SER A 1138 26.81 24.23 23.23
C SER A 1138 27.34 25.62 22.88
N ALA A 1139 28.25 25.66 21.90
CA ALA A 1139 28.69 26.88 21.22
C ALA A 1139 27.73 27.32 20.09
N SER A 1140 26.69 26.55 19.78
CA SER A 1140 25.77 26.80 18.65
C SER A 1140 25.02 28.13 18.73
N LYS A 1141 24.92 28.75 19.90
CA LYS A 1141 24.41 30.12 20.05
C LYS A 1141 25.33 31.19 19.44
N ALA A 1142 26.53 30.82 19.01
CA ALA A 1142 27.41 31.72 18.27
C ALA A 1142 27.16 31.69 16.75
N ILE A 1143 26.06 31.08 16.29
CA ILE A 1143 25.64 31.05 14.89
C ILE A 1143 24.11 31.18 14.78
N ASP A 1144 23.46 31.79 15.77
CA ASP A 1144 21.98 31.90 15.84
C ASP A 1144 21.45 33.25 15.33
N GLY A 1145 22.34 34.09 14.79
CA GLY A 1145 22.03 35.42 14.28
C GLY A 1145 22.00 36.51 15.37
N ASP A 1146 22.08 36.17 16.66
CA ASP A 1146 22.09 37.15 17.75
C ASP A 1146 23.49 37.69 18.05
N THR A 1147 23.83 38.80 17.39
CA THR A 1147 25.07 39.54 17.62
C THR A 1147 25.19 40.21 19.00
N THR A 1148 24.16 40.15 19.86
CA THR A 1148 24.08 40.93 21.10
C THR A 1148 24.19 40.11 22.38
N SER A 1149 23.97 38.80 22.33
CA SER A 1149 24.06 37.90 23.48
C SER A 1149 25.33 37.05 23.45
N LYS A 1150 25.66 36.38 24.56
CA LYS A 1150 26.86 35.55 24.65
C LYS A 1150 26.57 34.18 24.03
N GLY A 1151 27.12 33.92 22.85
CA GLY A 1151 26.97 32.68 22.10
C GLY A 1151 27.92 31.57 22.55
N TRP A 1152 29.22 31.78 22.32
CA TRP A 1152 30.29 30.82 22.63
C TRP A 1152 31.28 31.42 23.62
N SER A 1153 31.54 30.70 24.72
CA SER A 1153 32.55 31.08 25.71
C SER A 1153 33.59 29.97 25.84
N THR A 1154 34.82 30.34 26.18
CA THR A 1154 35.90 29.40 26.50
C THR A 1154 36.33 29.53 27.96
N TRP A 1155 35.47 30.10 28.81
CA TRP A 1155 35.76 30.20 30.23
C TRP A 1155 35.90 28.80 30.85
N ALA A 1156 36.99 28.62 31.61
CA ALA A 1156 37.22 27.44 32.42
C ALA A 1156 37.95 27.85 33.71
N SER A 1157 37.83 27.04 34.76
CA SER A 1157 38.48 27.29 36.06
C SER A 1157 40.02 27.24 35.97
N THR A 1158 40.56 26.55 34.98
CA THR A 1158 41.98 26.51 34.62
C THR A 1158 42.16 27.11 33.23
N ALA A 1159 43.10 28.06 33.09
CA ALA A 1159 43.39 28.68 31.81
C ALA A 1159 43.80 27.64 30.75
N SER A 1160 43.17 27.70 29.58
CA SER A 1160 43.54 26.85 28.43
C SER A 1160 44.92 27.24 27.91
N THR A 1161 45.72 26.24 27.52
CA THR A 1161 46.96 26.43 26.75
C THR A 1161 46.77 26.25 25.25
N VAL A 1162 45.56 25.87 24.82
CA VAL A 1162 45.19 25.62 23.43
C VAL A 1162 44.39 26.80 22.91
N ASP A 1163 44.76 27.29 21.74
CA ASP A 1163 44.03 28.35 21.05
C ASP A 1163 42.63 27.84 20.63
N PRO A 1164 41.55 28.56 20.96
CA PRO A 1164 40.20 28.18 20.55
C PRO A 1164 40.03 28.23 19.03
N VAL A 1165 39.48 27.16 18.47
CA VAL A 1165 39.22 27.02 17.03
C VAL A 1165 37.74 26.75 16.82
N ALA A 1166 37.10 27.57 15.99
CA ALA A 1166 35.78 27.33 15.43
C ALA A 1166 35.95 26.77 14.02
N THR A 1167 35.31 25.64 13.71
CA THR A 1167 35.39 24.95 12.42
C THR A 1167 33.99 24.75 11.86
N PHE A 1168 33.83 25.06 10.57
CA PHE A 1168 32.64 24.77 9.79
C PHE A 1168 33.02 23.77 8.71
N THR A 1169 32.30 22.66 8.60
CA THR A 1169 32.42 21.72 7.48
C THR A 1169 31.10 21.68 6.73
N PHE A 1170 31.17 21.61 5.40
CA PHE A 1170 30.00 21.63 4.53
C PHE A 1170 29.87 20.28 3.82
N ASP A 1171 28.64 19.79 3.69
CA ASP A 1171 28.38 18.54 2.96
C ASP A 1171 28.78 18.65 1.48
N GLU A 1172 28.56 19.84 0.91
CA GLU A 1172 29.05 20.25 -0.42
C GLU A 1172 29.93 21.50 -0.34
N ALA A 1173 30.91 21.62 -1.24
CA ALA A 1173 31.84 22.74 -1.23
C ALA A 1173 31.15 24.07 -1.54
N GLN A 1174 31.34 25.06 -0.66
CA GLN A 1174 30.69 26.37 -0.71
C GLN A 1174 31.64 27.45 -1.21
N THR A 1175 31.12 28.44 -1.94
CA THR A 1175 31.91 29.59 -2.42
C THR A 1175 31.90 30.71 -1.38
N ILE A 1176 32.85 30.70 -0.45
CA ILE A 1176 32.91 31.63 0.68
C ILE A 1176 33.36 33.03 0.22
N THR A 1177 32.57 34.06 0.58
CA THR A 1177 32.83 35.47 0.26
C THR A 1177 33.24 36.29 1.47
N GLU A 1178 32.70 35.97 2.65
CA GLU A 1178 32.94 36.74 3.87
C GLU A 1178 32.78 35.87 5.12
N VAL A 1179 33.62 36.08 6.14
CA VAL A 1179 33.47 35.46 7.46
C VAL A 1179 33.58 36.54 8.52
N LYS A 1180 32.53 36.72 9.33
CA LYS A 1180 32.45 37.77 10.35
C LYS A 1180 32.30 37.17 11.74
N THR A 1181 33.11 37.62 12.70
CA THR A 1181 33.00 37.24 14.12
C THR A 1181 32.69 38.48 14.95
N PHE A 1182 31.62 38.42 15.74
CA PHE A 1182 31.28 39.41 16.76
C PHE A 1182 31.75 38.88 18.12
N PHE A 1183 32.73 39.52 18.75
CA PHE A 1183 33.10 39.17 20.12
C PHE A 1183 32.10 39.76 21.12
N TYR A 1184 31.98 39.14 22.29
CA TYR A 1184 31.06 39.54 23.34
C TYR A 1184 31.82 40.16 24.53
N TYR A 1185 31.37 41.33 24.98
CA TYR A 1185 31.94 41.99 26.16
C TYR A 1185 31.21 41.63 27.45
N ASP A 1186 31.92 40.99 28.36
CA ASP A 1186 31.43 40.57 29.68
C ASP A 1186 32.05 41.37 30.83
N GLY A 1187 32.55 42.58 30.56
CA GLY A 1187 33.20 43.44 31.55
C GLY A 1187 34.73 43.45 31.50
N ARG A 1188 35.34 42.78 30.52
CA ARG A 1188 36.80 42.75 30.25
C ARG A 1188 37.07 42.44 28.77
N ALA A 1189 38.33 42.50 28.33
CA ALA A 1189 38.74 42.06 26.99
C ALA A 1189 38.78 40.53 26.85
N SER A 1190 37.61 39.90 26.87
CA SER A 1190 37.41 38.46 26.64
C SER A 1190 37.40 38.13 25.14
N TRP A 1191 38.49 38.43 24.45
CA TRP A 1191 38.70 38.15 23.02
C TRP A 1191 40.19 37.83 22.77
N PRO A 1192 40.55 37.17 21.66
CA PRO A 1192 41.93 36.79 21.38
C PRO A 1192 42.81 38.01 21.10
N LYS A 1193 44.14 37.83 21.03
CA LYS A 1193 45.06 38.89 20.52
C LYS A 1193 45.07 38.97 18.99
N SER A 1194 44.74 37.86 18.33
CA SER A 1194 44.57 37.78 16.88
C SER A 1194 43.66 36.61 16.49
N GLN A 1195 43.01 36.70 15.34
CA GLN A 1195 42.22 35.62 14.74
C GLN A 1195 42.74 35.34 13.33
N THR A 1196 42.88 34.07 12.97
CA THR A 1196 43.31 33.62 11.63
C THR A 1196 42.21 32.81 10.97
N LEU A 1197 41.90 33.11 9.70
CA LEU A 1197 40.97 32.35 8.88
C LEU A 1197 41.74 31.45 7.91
N GLU A 1198 41.34 30.18 7.85
CA GLU A 1198 41.83 29.19 6.88
C GLU A 1198 40.62 28.48 6.23
N TYR A 1199 40.78 28.02 4.99
CA TYR A 1199 39.78 27.20 4.29
C TYR A 1199 40.37 25.90 3.78
N GLN A 1200 39.55 24.87 3.65
CA GLN A 1200 39.91 23.58 3.06
C GLN A 1200 39.29 23.45 1.68
N ASP A 1201 40.08 23.14 0.65
CA ASP A 1201 39.59 22.92 -0.70
C ASP A 1201 38.89 21.56 -0.88
N GLU A 1202 38.40 21.28 -2.10
CA GLU A 1202 37.72 20.02 -2.45
C GLU A 1202 38.64 18.79 -2.37
N ALA A 1203 39.96 18.97 -2.42
CA ALA A 1203 40.96 17.91 -2.29
C ALA A 1203 41.33 17.62 -0.81
N GLY A 1204 40.86 18.45 0.12
CA GLY A 1204 41.13 18.30 1.54
C GLY A 1204 42.36 19.06 2.04
N GLU A 1205 42.96 19.95 1.24
CA GLU A 1205 44.12 20.76 1.66
C GLU A 1205 43.69 22.08 2.30
N TRP A 1206 44.36 22.47 3.39
CA TRP A 1206 44.08 23.72 4.12
C TRP A 1206 44.96 24.88 3.63
N HIS A 1207 44.34 26.03 3.38
CA HIS A 1207 44.97 27.25 2.87
C HIS A 1207 44.66 28.44 3.79
N GLY A 1208 45.67 29.26 4.07
CA GLY A 1208 45.51 30.48 4.87
C GLY A 1208 44.88 31.62 4.09
N VAL A 1209 43.83 32.24 4.64
CA VAL A 1209 43.21 33.46 4.08
C VAL A 1209 43.89 34.71 4.64
N GLY A 1210 44.10 34.76 5.96
CA GLY A 1210 44.80 35.86 6.62
C GLY A 1210 44.61 35.90 8.13
N THR A 1211 45.32 36.80 8.79
CA THR A 1211 45.25 37.03 10.25
C THR A 1211 44.87 38.49 10.52
N LYS A 1212 43.92 38.71 11.43
CA LYS A 1212 43.57 40.04 11.98
C LYS A 1212 44.01 40.14 13.44
N ASP A 1213 44.58 41.28 13.81
CA ASP A 1213 45.14 41.55 15.14
C ASP A 1213 45.01 43.04 15.52
N GLY A 1214 45.70 43.46 16.59
CA GLY A 1214 45.80 44.88 16.99
C GLY A 1214 44.67 45.39 17.89
N TRP A 1215 43.78 44.52 18.38
CA TRP A 1215 42.73 44.88 19.33
C TRP A 1215 43.29 45.19 20.72
N LYS A 1216 42.54 45.93 21.54
CA LYS A 1216 42.93 46.18 22.93
C LYS A 1216 42.99 44.86 23.70
N ILE A 1217 44.10 44.62 24.37
CA ILE A 1217 44.35 43.44 25.21
C ILE A 1217 44.25 43.81 26.69
N GLN A 1218 43.94 42.84 27.53
CA GLN A 1218 43.85 43.01 28.98
C GLN A 1218 45.20 43.43 29.57
N ALA A 1219 45.21 44.50 30.36
CA ALA A 1219 46.41 44.96 31.06
C ALA A 1219 46.55 44.24 32.43
N GLY A 1220 47.56 43.36 32.56
CA GLY A 1220 47.87 42.66 33.82
C GLY A 1220 47.33 41.23 33.89
N ASP A 1221 47.58 40.55 35.03
CA ASP A 1221 47.19 39.16 35.25
C ASP A 1221 45.65 38.99 35.19
N ALA A 1222 45.18 37.80 34.77
CA ALA A 1222 43.78 37.45 34.45
C ALA A 1222 42.71 37.66 35.57
N GLY A 1223 43.08 38.28 36.70
CA GLY A 1223 42.19 38.61 37.83
C GLY A 1223 42.25 40.06 38.33
N SER A 1224 43.06 40.97 37.76
CA SER A 1224 43.14 42.37 38.24
C SER A 1224 42.03 43.26 37.68
N GLY A 1225 41.54 44.19 38.52
CA GLY A 1225 40.40 45.08 38.24
C GLY A 1225 40.57 46.01 37.03
N SER A 1226 39.48 46.76 36.75
CA SER A 1226 39.25 47.57 35.53
C SER A 1226 40.52 48.11 34.85
N ASP A 1227 40.82 47.57 33.69
CA ASP A 1227 41.95 47.89 32.80
C ASP A 1227 41.64 49.07 31.84
N GLY A 1228 40.50 49.74 32.04
CA GLY A 1228 40.03 50.83 31.18
C GLY A 1228 39.35 50.37 29.89
N ILE A 1229 39.14 49.06 29.72
CA ILE A 1229 38.41 48.48 28.59
C ILE A 1229 36.91 48.67 28.80
N THR A 1230 36.22 49.04 27.73
CA THR A 1230 34.77 49.26 27.71
C THR A 1230 34.11 48.41 26.64
N ALA A 1231 32.78 48.29 26.66
CA ALA A 1231 32.02 47.60 25.62
C ALA A 1231 32.29 48.15 24.20
N ALA A 1232 32.67 49.43 24.07
CA ALA A 1232 33.00 50.05 22.80
C ALA A 1232 34.35 49.57 22.21
N ASP A 1233 35.19 48.92 23.01
CA ASP A 1233 36.48 48.37 22.57
C ASP A 1233 36.38 46.94 22.01
N THR A 1234 35.17 46.34 22.04
CA THR A 1234 34.91 44.97 21.61
C THR A 1234 35.10 44.83 20.10
N PRO A 1235 35.99 43.94 19.63
CA PRO A 1235 36.25 43.80 18.21
C PRO A 1235 35.11 43.08 17.48
N THR A 1236 34.77 43.58 16.29
CA THR A 1236 34.12 42.80 15.23
C THR A 1236 35.16 42.50 14.17
N VAL A 1237 35.34 41.22 13.84
CA VAL A 1237 36.39 40.73 12.97
C VAL A 1237 35.78 40.29 11.66
N ASP A 1238 36.12 40.98 10.57
CA ASP A 1238 35.46 40.81 9.29
C ASP A 1238 36.43 40.42 8.17
N PHE A 1239 36.49 39.13 7.82
CA PHE A 1239 37.27 38.66 6.68
C PHE A 1239 36.44 38.76 5.39
N VAL A 1240 36.54 39.88 4.67
CA VAL A 1240 36.00 40.02 3.31
C VAL A 1240 37.01 39.49 2.29
N LEU A 1241 36.65 38.45 1.54
CA LEU A 1241 37.52 37.81 0.56
C LEU A 1241 37.40 38.53 -0.78
N GLY A 1242 38.44 39.25 -1.19
CA GLY A 1242 38.47 39.97 -2.49
C GLY A 1242 38.38 39.05 -3.71
N THR A 1243 38.61 37.75 -3.53
CA THR A 1243 38.28 36.69 -4.49
C THR A 1243 37.60 35.58 -3.69
N PRO A 1244 36.32 35.28 -3.95
CA PRO A 1244 35.62 34.19 -3.26
C PRO A 1244 36.37 32.86 -3.40
N VAL A 1245 36.36 32.03 -2.37
CA VAL A 1245 37.07 30.74 -2.36
C VAL A 1245 36.10 29.59 -2.24
N LYS A 1246 36.28 28.54 -3.05
CA LYS A 1246 35.50 27.31 -2.96
C LYS A 1246 36.08 26.43 -1.86
N ALA A 1247 35.29 26.07 -0.85
CA ALA A 1247 35.77 25.41 0.34
C ALA A 1247 34.81 24.31 0.82
N LYS A 1248 35.35 23.14 1.20
CA LYS A 1248 34.62 22.10 1.97
C LYS A 1248 34.61 22.36 3.47
N ALA A 1249 35.51 23.19 3.96
CA ALA A 1249 35.53 23.60 5.35
C ALA A 1249 36.20 24.98 5.51
N ILE A 1250 35.87 25.67 6.59
CA ILE A 1250 36.64 26.83 7.07
C ILE A 1250 36.93 26.67 8.55
N ARG A 1251 38.00 27.32 9.04
CA ARG A 1251 38.25 27.42 10.47
C ARG A 1251 38.81 28.77 10.87
N LEU A 1252 38.42 29.21 12.06
CA LEU A 1252 38.86 30.44 12.72
C LEU A 1252 39.70 30.06 13.95
N THR A 1253 41.01 30.28 13.88
CA THR A 1253 41.93 30.06 15.00
C THR A 1253 42.13 31.36 15.79
N ASN A 1254 41.72 31.34 17.06
CA ASN A 1254 41.76 32.48 17.96
C ASN A 1254 43.00 32.41 18.86
N THR A 1255 44.03 33.19 18.57
CA THR A 1255 45.27 33.17 19.36
C THR A 1255 45.03 33.87 20.69
N LEU A 1256 45.17 33.15 21.80
CA LEU A 1256 44.91 33.70 23.13
C LEU A 1256 45.90 34.84 23.46
N GLN A 1257 45.43 35.81 24.24
CA GLN A 1257 46.29 36.85 24.80
C GLN A 1257 47.35 36.23 25.73
N ASP A 1258 48.44 36.96 25.99
CA ASP A 1258 49.54 36.46 26.82
C ASP A 1258 49.11 36.25 28.29
N THR A 1259 48.06 36.97 28.73
CA THR A 1259 47.37 36.79 30.02
C THR A 1259 46.58 35.47 30.12
N LYS A 1260 46.41 34.77 28.99
CA LYS A 1260 45.60 33.54 28.86
C LYS A 1260 44.15 33.72 29.29
N VAL A 1261 43.61 34.92 29.12
CA VAL A 1261 42.17 35.18 29.28
C VAL A 1261 41.38 34.37 28.25
N TYR A 1262 40.23 33.85 28.66
CA TYR A 1262 39.26 33.20 27.78
C TYR A 1262 38.65 34.20 26.79
N ILE A 1263 38.04 33.66 25.73
CA ILE A 1263 37.26 34.41 24.75
C ILE A 1263 35.76 34.19 24.95
N ASN A 1264 34.97 35.21 24.64
CA ASN A 1264 33.52 35.13 24.42
C ASN A 1264 33.18 35.66 23.03
N VAL A 1265 32.43 34.89 22.27
CA VAL A 1265 31.91 35.22 20.95
C VAL A 1265 30.40 35.37 21.06
N ALA A 1266 29.87 36.45 20.52
CA ALA A 1266 28.44 36.65 20.36
C ALA A 1266 27.93 35.85 19.16
N GLU A 1267 28.51 36.08 17.98
CA GLU A 1267 28.03 35.50 16.71
C GLU A 1267 29.17 35.31 15.71
N ILE A 1268 29.05 34.29 14.86
CA ILE A 1268 29.92 34.00 13.71
C ILE A 1268 29.03 33.82 12.49
N GLN A 1269 29.22 34.68 11.49
CA GLN A 1269 28.52 34.62 10.21
C GLN A 1269 29.48 34.14 9.14
N VAL A 1270 29.00 33.26 8.27
CA VAL A 1270 29.76 32.70 7.14
C VAL A 1270 28.94 32.95 5.91
N PHE A 1271 29.35 33.91 5.09
CA PHE A 1271 28.66 34.23 3.86
C PHE A 1271 29.27 33.44 2.70
N ALA A 1272 28.41 32.70 2.00
CA ALA A 1272 28.74 32.10 0.73
C ALA A 1272 27.98 32.82 -0.39
N GLN A 1273 28.66 33.03 -1.51
CA GLN A 1273 27.99 33.41 -2.74
C GLN A 1273 27.10 32.24 -3.16
N ASP A 1274 25.83 32.54 -3.36
CA ASP A 1274 24.94 31.57 -3.94
C ASP A 1274 25.45 31.20 -5.33
N SER A 1275 26.03 30.00 -5.41
CA SER A 1275 26.61 29.43 -6.62
C SER A 1275 25.56 28.64 -7.40
N THR A 1276 24.35 28.53 -6.86
CA THR A 1276 23.27 27.80 -7.50
C THR A 1276 22.99 28.39 -8.85
N VAL A 1277 22.99 27.51 -9.85
CA VAL A 1277 22.40 27.83 -11.14
C VAL A 1277 20.90 27.88 -10.90
N LEU A 1278 20.35 29.09 -10.79
CA LEU A 1278 18.91 29.26 -10.61
C LEU A 1278 18.17 28.55 -11.75
N THR A 1279 17.18 27.73 -11.40
CA THR A 1279 16.38 27.01 -12.38
C THR A 1279 15.11 27.81 -12.70
N PRO A 1280 14.82 28.07 -13.98
CA PRO A 1280 13.56 28.71 -14.35
C PRO A 1280 12.38 27.79 -14.02
N GLN A 1281 11.27 28.38 -13.57
CA GLN A 1281 10.01 27.66 -13.42
C GLN A 1281 9.50 27.14 -14.77
N PRO A 1282 8.80 25.98 -14.82
CA PRO A 1282 8.08 25.55 -16.01
C PRO A 1282 7.06 26.61 -16.47
N ALA A 1283 6.76 26.65 -17.77
CA ALA A 1283 5.85 27.63 -18.35
C ALA A 1283 4.37 27.18 -18.29
N SER A 1284 3.45 28.15 -18.27
CA SER A 1284 2.00 27.94 -18.20
C SER A 1284 1.30 27.85 -19.57
N ASP A 1285 2.05 27.70 -20.67
CA ASP A 1285 1.49 27.69 -22.01
C ASP A 1285 0.92 26.31 -22.39
N ALA A 1286 -0.41 26.22 -22.42
CA ALA A 1286 -1.14 25.04 -22.85
C ALA A 1286 -1.62 25.12 -24.32
N THR A 1287 -0.95 25.87 -25.21
CA THR A 1287 -1.36 25.99 -26.62
C THR A 1287 -0.65 25.02 -27.55
N LEU A 1288 -1.31 24.67 -28.67
CA LEU A 1288 -0.67 23.95 -29.79
C LEU A 1288 0.19 24.89 -30.63
N GLY A 1289 1.42 24.48 -30.95
CA GLY A 1289 2.31 25.14 -31.89
C GLY A 1289 2.19 24.60 -33.33
N ASP A 1290 1.66 23.37 -33.47
CA ASP A 1290 1.33 22.77 -34.76
C ASP A 1290 0.26 21.67 -34.64
N LEU A 1291 -0.52 21.50 -35.71
CA LEU A 1291 -1.51 20.44 -35.86
C LEU A 1291 -1.43 19.91 -37.28
N ARG A 1292 -1.10 18.62 -37.44
CA ARG A 1292 -0.78 18.01 -38.73
C ARG A 1292 -1.65 16.82 -39.05
N LEU A 1293 -1.90 16.61 -40.35
CA LEU A 1293 -2.55 15.43 -40.92
C LEU A 1293 -1.61 14.84 -41.97
N ASP A 1294 -1.22 13.58 -41.82
CA ASP A 1294 -0.22 12.92 -42.66
C ASP A 1294 1.10 13.72 -42.80
N GLY A 1295 1.48 14.44 -41.73
CA GLY A 1295 2.68 15.28 -41.68
C GLY A 1295 2.53 16.70 -42.23
N GLU A 1296 1.37 17.05 -42.80
CA GLU A 1296 1.11 18.39 -43.33
C GLU A 1296 0.29 19.22 -42.33
N THR A 1297 0.72 20.45 -42.04
CA THR A 1297 -0.03 21.37 -41.17
C THR A 1297 -1.44 21.60 -41.72
N VAL A 1298 -2.44 21.48 -40.85
CA VAL A 1298 -3.86 21.71 -41.21
C VAL A 1298 -4.03 23.11 -41.79
N GLU A 1299 -4.75 23.20 -42.92
CA GLU A 1299 -5.02 24.49 -43.56
C GLU A 1299 -5.71 25.47 -42.60
N GLY A 1300 -5.13 26.66 -42.45
CA GLY A 1300 -5.64 27.68 -41.54
C GLY A 1300 -5.46 27.34 -40.05
N PHE A 1301 -4.45 26.53 -39.71
CA PHE A 1301 -4.04 26.32 -38.33
C PHE A 1301 -3.76 27.65 -37.61
N ASP A 1302 -4.38 27.80 -36.43
CA ASP A 1302 -4.21 28.94 -35.54
C ASP A 1302 -4.26 28.40 -34.09
N PRO A 1303 -3.23 28.63 -33.26
CA PRO A 1303 -3.20 28.18 -31.86
C PRO A 1303 -4.39 28.63 -31.00
N SER A 1304 -5.06 29.73 -31.39
CA SER A 1304 -6.26 30.25 -30.74
C SER A 1304 -7.55 29.53 -31.13
N LYS A 1305 -7.55 28.81 -32.26
CA LYS A 1305 -8.69 28.05 -32.77
C LYS A 1305 -8.70 26.65 -32.19
N THR A 1306 -9.80 26.28 -31.52
CA THR A 1306 -9.95 25.00 -30.81
C THR A 1306 -10.69 23.93 -31.62
N ASP A 1307 -11.37 24.27 -32.71
CA ASP A 1307 -12.19 23.33 -33.48
C ASP A 1307 -11.76 23.25 -34.95
N TYR A 1308 -11.38 22.05 -35.38
CA TYR A 1308 -10.97 21.75 -36.75
C TYR A 1308 -11.91 20.72 -37.37
N THR A 1309 -12.22 20.88 -38.65
CA THR A 1309 -13.07 19.95 -39.39
C THR A 1309 -12.39 19.60 -40.71
N VAL A 1310 -12.26 18.30 -40.96
CA VAL A 1310 -11.55 17.73 -42.11
C VAL A 1310 -12.55 16.95 -42.95
N ASP A 1311 -12.80 17.42 -44.18
CA ASP A 1311 -13.63 16.69 -45.13
C ASP A 1311 -12.78 15.64 -45.87
N LEU A 1312 -13.00 14.37 -45.56
CA LEU A 1312 -12.23 13.30 -46.19
C LEU A 1312 -12.59 13.16 -47.68
N PRO A 1313 -11.65 12.70 -48.53
CA PRO A 1313 -11.95 12.22 -49.87
C PRO A 1313 -13.03 11.14 -49.85
N VAL A 1314 -13.84 11.05 -50.92
CA VAL A 1314 -14.95 10.08 -50.99
C VAL A 1314 -14.49 8.62 -51.11
N ASP A 1315 -13.23 8.43 -51.48
CA ASP A 1315 -12.53 7.17 -51.65
C ASP A 1315 -11.53 6.88 -50.52
N ALA A 1316 -11.52 7.69 -49.46
CA ALA A 1316 -10.68 7.43 -48.29
C ALA A 1316 -11.09 6.11 -47.61
N GLU A 1317 -10.09 5.29 -47.27
CA GLU A 1317 -10.29 4.02 -46.57
C GLU A 1317 -10.00 4.13 -45.06
N ALA A 1318 -9.20 5.12 -44.65
CA ALA A 1318 -8.90 5.43 -43.27
C ALA A 1318 -8.69 6.95 -43.08
N ASN A 1319 -8.68 7.41 -41.84
CA ASN A 1319 -8.31 8.76 -41.45
C ASN A 1319 -6.81 8.99 -41.71
N PRO A 1320 -6.40 10.21 -42.07
CA PRO A 1320 -4.99 10.58 -42.06
C PRO A 1320 -4.44 10.53 -40.63
N VAL A 1321 -3.14 10.31 -40.50
CA VAL A 1321 -2.45 10.27 -39.20
C VAL A 1321 -2.48 11.67 -38.58
N LEU A 1322 -3.11 11.80 -37.42
CA LEU A 1322 -3.21 13.05 -36.67
C LEU A 1322 -2.00 13.20 -35.75
N GLN A 1323 -1.28 14.32 -35.88
CA GLN A 1323 -0.18 14.68 -34.98
C GLN A 1323 -0.43 16.08 -34.40
N ALA A 1324 -0.21 16.27 -33.11
CA ALA A 1324 -0.42 17.53 -32.41
C ALA A 1324 0.78 17.84 -31.53
N PHE A 1325 1.30 19.06 -31.62
CA PHE A 1325 2.51 19.48 -30.93
C PHE A 1325 2.23 20.77 -30.15
N ALA A 1326 2.57 20.77 -28.87
CA ALA A 1326 2.48 21.97 -28.03
C ALA A 1326 3.48 23.04 -28.51
N THR A 1327 3.16 24.30 -28.24
CA THR A 1327 4.08 25.43 -28.49
C THR A 1327 5.29 25.34 -27.58
N ASP A 1328 5.04 25.00 -26.30
CA ASP A 1328 6.07 24.61 -25.35
C ASP A 1328 6.28 23.10 -25.40
N ASN A 1329 7.47 22.65 -25.78
CA ASN A 1329 7.81 21.23 -25.84
C ASN A 1329 7.81 20.54 -24.45
N ALA A 1330 7.85 21.31 -23.36
CA ALA A 1330 7.73 20.80 -22.00
C ALA A 1330 6.26 20.54 -21.58
N ALA A 1331 5.28 21.02 -22.34
CA ALA A 1331 3.86 20.77 -22.09
C ALA A 1331 3.44 19.37 -22.55
N ALA A 1332 2.51 18.75 -21.82
CA ALA A 1332 2.00 17.42 -22.14
C ALA A 1332 0.86 17.49 -23.16
N VAL A 1333 0.87 16.62 -24.17
CA VAL A 1333 -0.19 16.50 -25.19
C VAL A 1333 -0.80 15.11 -25.15
N LYS A 1334 -2.12 15.03 -24.95
CA LYS A 1334 -2.89 13.79 -24.96
C LYS A 1334 -3.95 13.82 -26.05
N VAL A 1335 -3.96 12.82 -26.93
CA VAL A 1335 -4.97 12.68 -27.99
C VAL A 1335 -5.88 11.49 -27.68
N THR A 1336 -7.19 11.72 -27.73
CA THR A 1336 -8.22 10.71 -27.46
C THR A 1336 -9.35 10.81 -28.49
N GLY A 1337 -10.28 9.84 -28.49
CA GLY A 1337 -11.45 9.84 -29.36
C GLY A 1337 -11.45 8.71 -30.38
N ASP A 1338 -12.57 8.49 -31.06
CA ASP A 1338 -12.73 7.35 -31.96
C ASP A 1338 -11.97 7.52 -33.28
N ALA A 1339 -11.63 8.76 -33.67
CA ALA A 1339 -10.91 9.03 -34.91
C ALA A 1339 -9.45 8.59 -34.91
N VAL A 1340 -8.83 8.35 -33.74
CA VAL A 1340 -7.43 7.91 -33.61
C VAL A 1340 -7.25 6.39 -33.62
N GLU A 1341 -8.34 5.63 -33.67
CA GLU A 1341 -8.28 4.17 -33.84
C GLU A 1341 -7.67 3.80 -35.20
N ASN A 1342 -6.71 2.87 -35.21
CA ASN A 1342 -6.03 2.46 -36.44
C ASN A 1342 -7.04 1.88 -37.47
N GLY A 1343 -7.01 2.39 -38.70
CA GLY A 1343 -7.92 2.00 -39.78
C GLY A 1343 -9.34 2.58 -39.69
N LYS A 1344 -9.62 3.46 -38.72
CA LYS A 1344 -10.91 4.16 -38.63
C LYS A 1344 -11.09 5.13 -39.79
N LEU A 1345 -12.30 5.23 -40.32
CA LEU A 1345 -12.72 6.28 -41.25
C LEU A 1345 -13.82 7.17 -40.61
N GLY A 1346 -13.57 8.48 -40.55
CA GLY A 1346 -14.40 9.46 -39.88
C GLY A 1346 -14.23 9.49 -38.36
N GLY A 1347 -15.07 10.26 -37.67
CA GLY A 1347 -15.09 10.34 -36.21
C GLY A 1347 -14.56 11.67 -35.65
N LYS A 1348 -14.27 11.71 -34.36
CA LYS A 1348 -13.72 12.87 -33.67
C LYS A 1348 -12.51 12.49 -32.81
N ALA A 1349 -11.52 13.38 -32.80
CA ALA A 1349 -10.41 13.36 -31.86
C ALA A 1349 -10.49 14.60 -30.95
N ALA A 1350 -10.18 14.42 -29.67
CA ALA A 1350 -9.97 15.47 -28.68
C ALA A 1350 -8.49 15.46 -28.27
N ILE A 1351 -7.84 16.61 -28.38
CA ILE A 1351 -6.44 16.84 -28.06
C ILE A 1351 -6.41 17.75 -26.84
N THR A 1352 -5.96 17.25 -25.69
CA THR A 1352 -5.77 18.04 -24.48
C THR A 1352 -4.30 18.35 -24.33
N VAL A 1353 -3.98 19.65 -24.23
CA VAL A 1353 -2.66 20.15 -23.89
C VAL A 1353 -2.69 20.60 -22.44
N THR A 1354 -1.72 20.17 -21.65
CA THR A 1354 -1.52 20.58 -20.27
C THR A 1354 -0.18 21.29 -20.20
N SER A 1355 -0.14 22.51 -19.65
CA SER A 1355 1.09 23.30 -19.53
C SER A 1355 2.16 22.57 -18.72
N ALA A 1356 3.42 22.95 -18.90
CA ALA A 1356 4.55 22.32 -18.22
C ALA A 1356 4.53 22.51 -16.69
N ASP A 1357 3.88 23.57 -16.20
CA ASP A 1357 3.64 23.82 -14.78
C ASP A 1357 2.30 23.24 -14.26
N GLU A 1358 1.57 22.53 -15.12
CA GLU A 1358 0.24 21.93 -14.89
C GLU A 1358 -0.87 22.91 -14.49
N SER A 1359 -0.63 24.23 -14.57
CA SER A 1359 -1.59 25.25 -14.14
C SER A 1359 -2.73 25.49 -15.12
N GLU A 1360 -2.51 25.19 -16.41
CA GLU A 1360 -3.46 25.44 -17.48
C GLU A 1360 -3.68 24.18 -18.33
N THR A 1361 -4.92 24.01 -18.81
CA THR A 1361 -5.27 22.97 -19.78
C THR A 1361 -6.11 23.54 -20.91
N LYS A 1362 -5.87 23.08 -22.14
CA LYS A 1362 -6.63 23.49 -23.31
C LYS A 1362 -6.97 22.30 -24.18
N THR A 1363 -8.22 22.21 -24.60
CA THR A 1363 -8.70 21.11 -25.43
C THR A 1363 -9.03 21.59 -26.84
N TYR A 1364 -8.51 20.88 -27.84
CA TYR A 1364 -8.77 21.06 -29.26
C TYR A 1364 -9.54 19.86 -29.79
N THR A 1365 -10.46 20.07 -30.73
CA THR A 1365 -11.26 19.01 -31.35
C THR A 1365 -10.99 18.95 -32.85
N VAL A 1366 -10.73 17.75 -33.38
CA VAL A 1366 -10.63 17.49 -34.82
C VAL A 1366 -11.75 16.54 -35.22
N THR A 1367 -12.64 16.99 -36.10
CA THR A 1367 -13.74 16.17 -36.64
C THR A 1367 -13.44 15.74 -38.08
N PHE A 1368 -13.39 14.43 -38.32
CA PHE A 1368 -13.24 13.84 -39.64
C PHE A 1368 -14.61 13.49 -40.23
N ASN A 1369 -14.96 14.16 -41.32
CA ASN A 1369 -16.20 13.97 -42.05
C ASN A 1369 -15.99 12.95 -43.17
N ALA A 1370 -16.37 11.70 -42.90
CA ALA A 1370 -16.38 10.65 -43.90
C ALA A 1370 -17.63 10.75 -44.79
N PHE A 1371 -17.43 10.71 -46.11
CA PHE A 1371 -18.52 10.72 -47.07
C PHE A 1371 -19.04 9.30 -47.32
N THR A 1372 -20.34 9.11 -47.17
CA THR A 1372 -21.00 7.84 -47.46
C THR A 1372 -21.73 7.91 -48.80
N LEU A 1373 -21.69 6.84 -49.58
CA LEU A 1373 -22.41 6.76 -50.84
C LEU A 1373 -23.92 6.69 -50.57
N ALA A 1374 -24.64 7.79 -50.81
CA ALA A 1374 -26.04 7.93 -50.43
C ALA A 1374 -27.01 7.54 -51.55
N SER A 1375 -26.72 7.90 -52.80
CA SER A 1375 -27.59 7.59 -53.94
C SER A 1375 -26.88 7.61 -55.29
N LEU A 1376 -27.60 7.21 -56.35
CA LEU A 1376 -27.17 7.38 -57.73
C LEU A 1376 -28.08 8.37 -58.46
N LYS A 1377 -27.47 9.30 -59.18
CA LYS A 1377 -28.15 10.14 -60.16
C LYS A 1377 -27.91 9.55 -61.53
N VAL A 1378 -28.99 9.12 -62.17
CA VAL A 1378 -28.95 8.45 -63.47
C VAL A 1378 -29.68 9.29 -64.51
N ILE A 1379 -28.97 9.69 -65.56
CA ILE A 1379 -29.56 10.24 -66.78
C ILE A 1379 -29.66 9.08 -67.76
N GLY A 1380 -30.88 8.68 -68.11
CA GLY A 1380 -31.13 7.57 -69.03
C GLY A 1380 -30.49 7.76 -70.42
N PRO A 1381 -30.38 6.69 -71.22
CA PRO A 1381 -29.79 6.76 -72.55
C PRO A 1381 -30.58 7.64 -73.51
N THR A 1382 -29.94 8.07 -74.60
CA THR A 1382 -30.54 8.94 -75.62
C THR A 1382 -31.65 8.22 -76.38
N LYS A 1383 -31.49 6.92 -76.64
CA LYS A 1383 -32.53 6.08 -77.18
C LYS A 1383 -33.45 5.62 -76.04
N THR A 1384 -34.66 6.18 -75.99
CA THR A 1384 -35.69 5.86 -75.00
C THR A 1384 -36.83 5.00 -75.55
N GLU A 1385 -36.87 4.79 -76.86
CA GLU A 1385 -37.87 3.96 -77.53
C GLU A 1385 -37.20 2.82 -78.30
N TYR A 1386 -37.73 1.61 -78.10
CA TYR A 1386 -37.17 0.37 -78.63
C TYR A 1386 -38.28 -0.41 -79.34
N ALA A 1387 -37.98 -1.05 -80.46
CA ALA A 1387 -38.89 -2.05 -81.01
C ALA A 1387 -38.82 -3.34 -80.18
N ILE A 1388 -39.85 -4.18 -80.26
CA ILE A 1388 -39.79 -5.52 -79.65
C ILE A 1388 -38.58 -6.28 -80.23
N GLY A 1389 -37.69 -6.75 -79.34
CA GLY A 1389 -36.46 -7.47 -79.70
C GLY A 1389 -35.18 -6.62 -79.79
N ASP A 1390 -35.25 -5.28 -79.71
CA ASP A 1390 -34.05 -4.45 -79.70
C ASP A 1390 -33.19 -4.70 -78.45
N LYS A 1391 -31.85 -4.56 -78.58
CA LYS A 1391 -30.93 -4.49 -77.44
C LYS A 1391 -30.90 -3.09 -76.84
N LEU A 1392 -30.62 -2.99 -75.54
CA LEU A 1392 -30.44 -1.70 -74.85
C LEU A 1392 -29.25 -0.97 -75.46
N ASP A 1393 -29.46 0.28 -75.86
CA ASP A 1393 -28.40 1.19 -76.27
C ASP A 1393 -28.07 2.09 -75.08
N THR A 1394 -26.87 1.96 -74.53
CA THR A 1394 -26.42 2.75 -73.38
C THR A 1394 -25.82 4.10 -73.80
N ALA A 1395 -25.81 4.44 -75.10
CA ALA A 1395 -25.32 5.73 -75.57
C ALA A 1395 -26.10 6.89 -74.93
N GLY A 1396 -25.36 7.78 -74.26
CA GLY A 1396 -25.91 8.91 -73.51
C GLY A 1396 -26.29 8.62 -72.06
N LEU A 1397 -26.22 7.37 -71.61
CA LEU A 1397 -26.38 7.01 -70.20
C LEU A 1397 -25.26 7.67 -69.39
N LYS A 1398 -25.61 8.39 -68.33
CA LYS A 1398 -24.65 8.94 -67.36
C LYS A 1398 -25.05 8.52 -65.96
N VAL A 1399 -24.11 7.94 -65.25
CA VAL A 1399 -24.27 7.55 -63.84
C VAL A 1399 -23.36 8.44 -63.01
N THR A 1400 -23.91 9.03 -61.96
CA THR A 1400 -23.17 9.85 -61.01
C THR A 1400 -23.46 9.32 -59.60
N ALA A 1401 -22.41 8.93 -58.90
CA ALA A 1401 -22.45 8.57 -57.49
C ALA A 1401 -22.59 9.82 -56.64
N VAL A 1402 -23.61 9.86 -55.77
CA VAL A 1402 -23.90 10.99 -54.89
C VAL A 1402 -23.48 10.59 -53.48
N TYR A 1403 -22.38 11.18 -53.02
CA TYR A 1403 -21.85 10.98 -51.67
C TYR A 1403 -22.33 12.09 -50.74
N GLN A 1404 -22.63 11.73 -49.49
CA GLN A 1404 -23.10 12.67 -48.47
C GLN A 1404 -22.33 12.56 -47.16
N SER A 1405 -22.09 13.71 -46.54
CA SER A 1405 -21.58 13.83 -45.18
C SER A 1405 -22.31 15.01 -44.51
N GLY A 1406 -23.28 14.70 -43.66
CA GLY A 1406 -24.21 15.71 -43.13
C GLY A 1406 -24.95 16.43 -44.26
N ASP A 1407 -24.93 17.78 -44.24
CA ASP A 1407 -25.55 18.62 -45.27
C ASP A 1407 -24.69 18.76 -46.55
N LYS A 1408 -23.44 18.25 -46.55
CA LYS A 1408 -22.54 18.33 -47.70
C LYS A 1408 -22.81 17.17 -48.66
N THR A 1409 -22.93 17.48 -49.95
CA THR A 1409 -23.11 16.49 -51.02
C THR A 1409 -22.01 16.64 -52.08
N LYS A 1410 -21.38 15.54 -52.47
CA LYS A 1410 -20.40 15.47 -53.58
C LYS A 1410 -20.90 14.51 -54.64
N GLU A 1411 -20.95 14.97 -55.90
CA GLU A 1411 -21.35 14.17 -57.06
C GLU A 1411 -20.11 13.73 -57.85
N VAL A 1412 -19.89 12.41 -58.01
CA VAL A 1412 -18.75 11.84 -58.75
C VAL A 1412 -19.26 11.01 -59.94
N PRO A 1413 -18.88 11.34 -61.19
CA PRO A 1413 -19.24 10.52 -62.36
C PRO A 1413 -18.68 9.11 -62.24
N VAL A 1414 -19.50 8.09 -62.53
CA VAL A 1414 -19.11 6.69 -62.57
C VAL A 1414 -18.99 6.27 -64.03
N ALA A 1415 -17.84 5.73 -64.42
CA ALA A 1415 -17.61 5.24 -65.76
C ALA A 1415 -18.51 4.01 -66.04
N LEU A 1416 -19.05 3.88 -67.26
CA LEU A 1416 -19.99 2.80 -67.57
C LEU A 1416 -19.34 1.41 -67.66
N ASP A 1417 -18.01 1.37 -67.73
CA ASP A 1417 -17.16 0.18 -67.71
C ASP A 1417 -16.55 -0.10 -66.33
N ASP A 1418 -16.92 0.65 -65.29
CA ASP A 1418 -16.50 0.39 -63.92
C ASP A 1418 -16.97 -1.02 -63.48
N PRO A 1419 -16.07 -1.89 -62.99
CA PRO A 1419 -16.40 -3.28 -62.65
C PRO A 1419 -17.41 -3.41 -61.50
N GLN A 1420 -17.59 -2.36 -60.69
CA GLN A 1420 -18.58 -2.31 -59.59
C GLN A 1420 -19.92 -1.71 -60.02
N LEU A 1421 -20.03 -1.18 -61.24
CA LEU A 1421 -21.29 -0.70 -61.82
C LEU A 1421 -21.99 -1.83 -62.57
N ALA A 1422 -23.24 -2.11 -62.20
CA ALA A 1422 -24.09 -3.06 -62.92
C ALA A 1422 -25.35 -2.38 -63.46
N ILE A 1423 -25.62 -2.60 -64.74
CA ILE A 1423 -26.84 -2.15 -65.43
C ILE A 1423 -27.73 -3.37 -65.60
N GLY A 1424 -28.94 -3.31 -65.04
CA GLY A 1424 -29.90 -4.41 -65.04
C GLY A 1424 -30.32 -4.85 -66.44
N SER A 1425 -30.78 -6.10 -66.54
CA SER A 1425 -31.24 -6.69 -67.81
C SER A 1425 -32.41 -5.92 -68.41
N PHE A 1426 -32.31 -5.63 -69.71
CA PHE A 1426 -33.39 -5.02 -70.49
C PHE A 1426 -34.20 -6.09 -71.24
N ASP A 1427 -35.46 -6.28 -70.85
CA ASP A 1427 -36.42 -7.14 -71.55
C ASP A 1427 -37.23 -6.35 -72.59
N SER A 1428 -36.92 -6.57 -73.87
CA SER A 1428 -37.65 -5.99 -75.01
C SER A 1428 -38.65 -6.94 -75.66
N THR A 1429 -38.98 -8.09 -75.06
CA THR A 1429 -39.90 -9.08 -75.67
C THR A 1429 -41.37 -8.64 -75.68
N THR A 1430 -41.72 -7.69 -74.81
CA THR A 1430 -43.09 -7.18 -74.65
C THR A 1430 -43.10 -5.65 -74.69
N ALA A 1431 -44.10 -5.10 -75.38
CA ALA A 1431 -44.33 -3.66 -75.42
C ALA A 1431 -44.69 -3.10 -74.03
N GLY A 1432 -44.33 -1.85 -73.78
CA GLY A 1432 -44.58 -1.15 -72.52
C GLY A 1432 -43.34 -0.44 -71.97
N LYS A 1433 -43.55 0.28 -70.87
CA LYS A 1433 -42.47 1.00 -70.17
C LYS A 1433 -41.66 0.00 -69.34
N LYS A 1434 -40.34 -0.04 -69.55
CA LYS A 1434 -39.38 -0.90 -68.85
C LYS A 1434 -38.51 -0.02 -67.95
N ALA A 1435 -38.51 -0.30 -66.65
CA ALA A 1435 -37.59 0.31 -65.71
C ALA A 1435 -36.32 -0.54 -65.64
N ILE A 1436 -35.16 0.06 -65.91
CA ILE A 1436 -33.85 -0.59 -65.78
C ILE A 1436 -33.18 -0.04 -64.53
N THR A 1437 -32.79 -0.95 -63.64
CA THR A 1437 -32.05 -0.62 -62.43
C THR A 1437 -30.56 -0.53 -62.73
N VAL A 1438 -29.93 0.55 -62.29
CA VAL A 1438 -28.47 0.73 -62.23
C VAL A 1438 -28.06 0.58 -60.77
N SER A 1439 -27.06 -0.25 -60.49
CA SER A 1439 -26.51 -0.45 -59.15
C SER A 1439 -25.02 -0.21 -59.12
N TYR A 1440 -24.53 0.48 -58.09
CA TYR A 1440 -23.11 0.76 -57.88
C TYR A 1440 -22.82 0.72 -56.38
N ARG A 1441 -21.87 -0.13 -55.94
CA ARG A 1441 -21.46 -0.26 -54.53
C ARG A 1441 -22.65 -0.32 -53.53
N GLY A 1442 -23.72 -1.04 -53.89
CA GLY A 1442 -24.90 -1.27 -53.04
C GLY A 1442 -26.06 -0.28 -53.19
N VAL A 1443 -25.86 0.91 -53.76
CA VAL A 1443 -26.95 1.86 -54.05
C VAL A 1443 -27.53 1.63 -55.43
N THR A 1444 -28.83 1.93 -55.61
CA THR A 1444 -29.53 1.72 -56.89
C THR A 1444 -30.32 2.94 -57.33
N ALA A 1445 -30.48 3.09 -58.64
CA ALA A 1445 -31.40 4.05 -59.26
C ALA A 1445 -32.02 3.44 -60.52
N THR A 1446 -33.15 3.96 -60.99
CA THR A 1446 -33.82 3.44 -62.19
C THR A 1446 -33.98 4.50 -63.25
N PHE A 1447 -33.91 4.09 -64.51
CA PHE A 1447 -34.38 4.88 -65.64
C PHE A 1447 -35.38 4.07 -66.45
N ASN A 1448 -36.24 4.76 -67.20
CA ASN A 1448 -37.28 4.11 -67.98
C ASN A 1448 -37.02 4.24 -69.47
N VAL A 1449 -37.24 3.15 -70.21
CA VAL A 1449 -37.35 3.13 -71.67
C VAL A 1449 -38.71 2.54 -72.06
N THR A 1450 -39.18 2.77 -73.28
CA THR A 1450 -40.46 2.25 -73.76
C THR A 1450 -40.22 1.31 -74.93
N VAL A 1451 -40.70 0.08 -74.81
CA VAL A 1451 -40.74 -0.86 -75.93
C VAL A 1451 -42.05 -0.61 -76.67
N LYS A 1452 -41.97 -0.16 -77.92
CA LYS A 1452 -43.13 0.08 -78.78
C LYS A 1452 -43.64 -1.22 -79.37
N ALA A 1453 -44.97 -1.37 -79.36
CA ALA A 1453 -45.63 -2.38 -80.17
C ALA A 1453 -45.46 -2.05 -81.65
N ASN A 1454 -45.31 -3.08 -82.50
CA ASN A 1454 -45.25 -2.91 -83.95
C ASN A 1454 -46.54 -2.24 -84.46
N ALA A 1455 -46.40 -1.12 -85.17
CA ALA A 1455 -47.51 -0.28 -85.60
C ALA A 1455 -48.36 -0.92 -86.72
N VAL A 1456 -49.69 -0.94 -86.54
CA VAL A 1456 -50.69 -1.13 -87.60
C VAL A 1456 -51.04 0.25 -88.19
N ALA A 1457 -51.22 0.31 -89.52
CA ALA A 1457 -51.26 1.55 -90.32
C ALA A 1457 -52.31 2.59 -89.88
N PRO A 1458 -52.02 3.92 -90.04
CA PRO A 1458 -52.70 5.00 -89.34
C PRO A 1458 -53.80 5.69 -90.17
N GLY A 1459 -54.89 6.11 -89.50
CA GLY A 1459 -55.95 6.97 -90.05
C GLY A 1459 -55.62 8.48 -89.94
N PRO A 1460 -56.28 9.33 -90.75
CA PRO A 1460 -55.95 10.75 -90.96
C PRO A 1460 -56.70 11.71 -90.01
N GLU A 1461 -56.31 12.99 -90.08
CA GLU A 1461 -56.89 14.20 -89.44
C GLU A 1461 -56.36 14.47 -88.02
N GLU A 1462 -56.02 15.69 -87.57
CA GLU A 1462 -56.60 17.01 -87.83
C GLU A 1462 -55.64 18.13 -87.31
N GLN A 1463 -55.57 19.26 -88.05
CA GLN A 1463 -55.52 20.69 -87.62
C GLN A 1463 -55.00 21.06 -86.19
N LYS A 1464 -54.21 22.12 -85.89
CA LYS A 1464 -54.17 23.54 -86.33
C LYS A 1464 -53.11 24.29 -85.44
N PRO A 1465 -52.89 25.63 -85.54
CA PRO A 1465 -51.55 26.23 -85.50
C PRO A 1465 -51.31 27.26 -84.37
N GLY A 1466 -50.03 27.58 -84.14
CA GLY A 1466 -49.53 28.96 -84.17
C GLY A 1466 -49.74 29.91 -82.99
N ASN A 1467 -48.82 30.89 -82.99
CA ASN A 1467 -48.89 32.24 -82.39
C ASN A 1467 -48.41 32.35 -80.93
N THR A 1468 -47.14 32.68 -80.66
CA THR A 1468 -46.50 34.03 -80.57
C THR A 1468 -47.20 35.09 -79.72
N ASN A 1469 -46.38 35.73 -78.86
CA ASN A 1469 -46.51 37.04 -78.20
C ASN A 1469 -47.36 37.15 -76.92
N LYS A 1470 -46.69 37.37 -75.77
CA LYS A 1470 -46.88 38.59 -74.95
C LYS A 1470 -45.90 38.68 -73.76
N PRO A 1471 -45.16 39.80 -73.61
CA PRO A 1471 -44.55 40.23 -72.35
C PRO A 1471 -45.46 41.26 -71.65
N GLY A 1472 -45.51 41.26 -70.31
CA GLY A 1472 -46.19 42.32 -69.57
C GLY A 1472 -46.44 42.07 -68.09
N ALA A 1473 -45.90 42.99 -67.29
CA ALA A 1473 -46.46 43.58 -66.07
C ALA A 1473 -46.47 42.76 -64.75
N THR A 1474 -45.59 43.24 -63.87
CA THR A 1474 -45.68 43.31 -62.40
C THR A 1474 -47.10 43.52 -61.87
N GLY A 1475 -47.51 42.68 -60.91
CA GLY A 1475 -48.74 42.82 -60.15
C GLY A 1475 -48.59 42.27 -58.74
N ASN A 1476 -48.36 43.17 -57.78
CA ASN A 1476 -48.58 42.94 -56.35
C ASN A 1476 -50.09 43.05 -56.11
N GLY A 1477 -50.74 42.01 -55.60
CA GLY A 1477 -52.20 41.97 -55.57
C GLY A 1477 -52.76 40.73 -54.88
N ASN A 1478 -52.71 40.76 -53.55
CA ASN A 1478 -53.58 40.03 -52.65
C ASN A 1478 -55.03 39.95 -53.18
N LYS A 1479 -55.57 38.74 -53.38
CA LYS A 1479 -57.01 38.42 -53.23
C LYS A 1479 -57.33 36.99 -53.67
N ASN A 1480 -57.72 36.22 -52.66
CA ASN A 1480 -59.04 35.61 -52.55
C ASN A 1480 -59.38 34.40 -53.44
N THR A 1481 -59.95 33.41 -52.74
CA THR A 1481 -60.89 32.40 -53.22
C THR A 1481 -60.32 31.30 -54.11
N VAL A 1482 -60.47 30.06 -53.66
CA VAL A 1482 -61.55 29.15 -54.10
C VAL A 1482 -61.14 27.72 -53.72
N ALA A 1483 -61.78 27.25 -52.64
CA ALA A 1483 -62.49 25.98 -52.60
C ALA A 1483 -61.67 24.67 -52.55
N ASN A 1484 -62.10 23.63 -51.86
CA ASN A 1484 -63.22 23.42 -50.98
C ASN A 1484 -62.94 22.07 -50.31
N THR A 1485 -63.56 21.87 -49.14
CA THR A 1485 -64.05 20.59 -48.64
C THR A 1485 -63.06 19.50 -48.21
N GLY A 1486 -63.15 19.15 -46.93
CA GLY A 1486 -62.90 17.78 -46.44
C GLY A 1486 -61.75 17.67 -45.43
N SER A 1487 -61.79 18.31 -44.26
CA SER A 1487 -62.32 17.73 -43.01
C SER A 1487 -62.00 16.23 -42.79
N SER A 1488 -60.96 15.92 -42.01
CA SER A 1488 -61.09 15.22 -40.72
C SER A 1488 -59.73 14.77 -40.19
N VAL A 1489 -59.43 15.27 -39.00
CA VAL A 1489 -58.51 14.72 -38.01
C VAL A 1489 -58.90 13.27 -37.71
N ALA A 1490 -57.97 12.32 -37.80
CA ALA A 1490 -57.84 11.18 -36.89
C ALA A 1490 -56.69 10.28 -37.31
N ALA A 1491 -55.75 10.15 -36.39
CA ALA A 1491 -54.77 9.08 -36.34
C ALA A 1491 -55.45 7.72 -36.12
N ILE A 1492 -54.61 6.67 -36.23
CA ILE A 1492 -54.74 5.34 -35.62
C ILE A 1492 -55.19 4.22 -36.58
N ALA A 1493 -54.23 3.31 -36.79
CA ALA A 1493 -54.34 1.85 -36.77
C ALA A 1493 -53.84 1.16 -38.04
N GLY A 1494 -52.57 0.74 -38.02
CA GLY A 1494 -52.09 -0.29 -38.93
C GLY A 1494 -50.58 -0.47 -38.82
N ALA A 1495 -50.16 -1.52 -38.10
CA ALA A 1495 -48.81 -2.07 -38.10
C ALA A 1495 -47.74 -1.41 -37.19
N VAL A 1496 -48.10 -1.16 -35.92
CA VAL A 1496 -47.27 -1.69 -34.83
C VAL A 1496 -47.75 -3.12 -34.60
N ALA A 1497 -47.07 -4.10 -35.18
CA ALA A 1497 -47.35 -5.51 -34.85
C ALA A 1497 -46.16 -6.47 -34.94
N LEU A 1498 -44.95 -6.07 -35.39
CA LEU A 1498 -43.91 -7.09 -35.63
C LEU A 1498 -42.47 -6.76 -35.24
N LEU A 1499 -42.17 -5.63 -34.59
CA LEU A 1499 -40.80 -5.36 -34.09
C LEU A 1499 -40.72 -5.03 -32.58
N ALA A 1500 -41.82 -5.14 -31.84
CA ALA A 1500 -41.81 -5.18 -30.37
C ALA A 1500 -41.69 -6.60 -29.78
N ALA A 1501 -41.29 -7.59 -30.59
CA ALA A 1501 -41.00 -8.94 -30.09
C ALA A 1501 -39.51 -9.16 -29.75
N ALA A 1502 -38.59 -8.30 -30.23
CA ALA A 1502 -37.17 -8.43 -29.88
C ALA A 1502 -36.73 -7.53 -28.71
N ALA A 1503 -37.42 -6.40 -28.48
CA ALA A 1503 -37.18 -5.56 -27.30
C ALA A 1503 -37.87 -6.09 -26.01
N GLY A 1504 -38.80 -7.05 -26.14
CA GLY A 1504 -39.49 -7.67 -24.99
C GLY A 1504 -38.73 -8.81 -24.32
N ALA A 1505 -37.76 -9.42 -25.00
CA ALA A 1505 -36.97 -10.51 -24.42
C ALA A 1505 -35.77 -10.01 -23.59
N LEU A 1506 -35.19 -8.85 -23.95
CA LEU A 1506 -34.04 -8.32 -23.20
C LEU A 1506 -34.42 -7.59 -21.90
N PHE A 1507 -35.68 -7.14 -21.75
CA PHE A 1507 -36.12 -6.46 -20.52
C PHE A 1507 -36.76 -7.38 -19.47
N MET A 1508 -36.98 -8.67 -19.77
CA MET A 1508 -37.59 -9.62 -18.83
C MET A 1508 -36.59 -10.44 -18.00
N LEU A 1509 -35.28 -10.34 -18.26
CA LEU A 1509 -34.26 -11.06 -17.50
C LEU A 1509 -33.55 -10.21 -16.43
N ARG A 1510 -33.79 -8.89 -16.37
CA ARG A 1510 -33.10 -7.99 -15.44
C ARG A 1510 -33.93 -7.53 -14.23
N LYS A 1511 -34.96 -8.29 -13.84
CA LYS A 1511 -35.69 -8.03 -12.59
C LYS A 1511 -36.05 -9.27 -11.78
N ARG A 1512 -35.32 -10.37 -11.95
CA ARG A 1512 -35.49 -11.57 -11.11
C ARG A 1512 -34.20 -12.31 -10.74
N ALA A 1513 -33.05 -11.65 -10.87
CA ALA A 1513 -31.88 -11.96 -10.06
C ALA A 1513 -31.64 -10.74 -9.18
#